data_AF-A0A9D1L3B7-F1
#
_entry.id   AF-A0A9D1L3B7-F1
#
_cell.length_a   1.000
_cell.length_b   1.000
_cell.length_c   1.000
_cell.angle_alpha   90.00
_cell.angle_beta   90.00
_cell.angle_gamma   90.00
#
_symmetry.space_group_name_H-M   'P 1'
#
loop_
_entity.id
_entity.type
_entity.pdbx_description
1 polymer ?
#
loop_
_entity_poly.entity_id
_entity_poly.type
_entity_poly.pdbx_seq_one_letter_code
_entity_poly.pdbx_strand_id
1 'polypeptide(L)'
;MNELRILMKFKDIDGRKIQEIYRLNPEETVEKLIRFLEEEIIFCESHECDFYPKYLFTTLNRIQQLYDDLYEQGKIIAPYYKTYLKLYERVRKLDREHRNKPEEELSIVEEIYGTIYFLQDIDKALTLIHDNSLWLLGSVQDQMLIETIMDSYFEAMLQPDEERYQYFLKIIKGIIGIIERYPHIENKMAAYFEQNKNYHLELGFLLSNQFRTRYRTHGLLITSLKRNIHSPSIKPTITVDDEVQNHINDYIFTIDNENTNAKEDAISFRKDENGIIVTLYTTNVASILRQMPHMETSAFSKWFAQSGNHLFSQSDIATYFSLEEQVPRDVVTYQFQFDLHYHLLNVTFGRANITVDKNYTYQEANAYILKKEQDIFPYWEEIYQLMNHYHQTNHHKMEYKALRALCDTVVNKKSMESTSYNEAGMIVSELKNLIGYYQAEFCDQNHIPIMHYVNNFDMSSEEMKQMIENWKNHHDTELLEKLPMQSQYRVAPAPHRGIGYDTYAHCTTPLRNYLAMVNQNILIDIVFSKQYQKINYYQQYLQELEEIQRQYELRDYEKKKAQRKKKIHKIHGISYQREIELVESYLSESAMDRRELLEKTGLPEQQLNLVLDYLKEELHIDEIHGTYHKNTTASKQVGVFQSATNDYGFARLESGEKVLIPRAHMNGAVDGSTVLVETYGKEKQKAARVIRKKKTWHKAVGNIVELDGKYYVHLNRVDYPSPLLVDYLNGAEVDDTVVVEVETGKRTKVNVVRVIGNSFDPHTAVLALMEDYNITPSFPEEVMEEARKVPNKLSEEDLQGRLDLRAMTIFTIDGKDAKDFDDAVSIEKHADGSFRLGVHIADVSHYVKEDSFLDLEARNRGTSVYAADLVAPMLPEELSNNICSLKPYEDRLALSCFMEFDPTGVCVDYDIVESVIRSKKRMTYENVNRVLEGERLDDYIGFQLPLYQMLELSHLIRNQRKKRGALSFELPKTKFVYDEDGFIIGASTEHRREAERIIEDFMIAANECFAQMMKQTGKPCSYRIHLEPEYHALHEALDIMDGMGYKVDFKLLSERVTPMKIQQFMRKYQKEPNYDIVEYLVLHSMNKAVYGTNPWGHFGLATSDYLHGTSPIRRYADLVAHRAMKRELHQAYEGFDAETTMQNYQNWMEHASSCEQNADLCERAVDRLKTVEFLQESVGKVIEGKIVSIGQNGMVVRLDNAMQGFIPRRNLEGYLYYGDILSYVHKETKQRFALGETIQCVLESLSRETLCVELSPVTLEKNKEFVLSPTKKSV
;
A
#
# COMPACT_ATOMS: atom_id res chain seq x y z
N MET A 1 -20.52 -36.73 -11.65
CA MET A 1 -21.98 -36.76 -11.95
C MET A 1 -22.83 -36.83 -10.68
N ASN A 2 -22.71 -37.84 -9.82
CA ASN A 2 -23.42 -37.82 -8.52
C ASN A 2 -22.97 -36.67 -7.60
N GLU A 3 -21.70 -36.27 -7.65
CA GLU A 3 -21.24 -35.05 -6.96
C GLU A 3 -21.81 -33.77 -7.60
N LEU A 4 -22.04 -33.73 -8.93
CA LEU A 4 -22.70 -32.60 -9.60
C LEU A 4 -24.19 -32.51 -9.24
N ARG A 5 -24.88 -33.66 -9.14
CA ARG A 5 -26.26 -33.74 -8.64
C ARG A 5 -26.39 -33.32 -7.17
N ILE A 6 -25.34 -33.48 -6.37
CA ILE A 6 -25.28 -32.99 -4.98
C ILE A 6 -24.88 -31.49 -4.94
N LEU A 7 -23.95 -31.06 -5.81
CA LEU A 7 -23.46 -29.68 -5.93
C LEU A 7 -24.53 -28.69 -6.41
N MET A 8 -25.55 -29.13 -7.15
CA MET A 8 -26.59 -28.25 -7.70
C MET A 8 -27.96 -28.32 -6.98
N LYS A 9 -28.09 -29.18 -5.94
CA LYS A 9 -29.29 -29.27 -5.10
C LYS A 9 -29.14 -28.68 -3.69
N PHE A 10 -27.96 -28.20 -3.30
CA PHE A 10 -27.74 -27.47 -2.05
C PHE A 10 -27.16 -26.08 -2.35
N LYS A 11 -27.76 -25.05 -1.75
CA LYS A 11 -27.46 -23.62 -1.98
C LYS A 11 -26.12 -23.16 -1.38
N ASP A 12 -25.44 -24.02 -0.61
CA ASP A 12 -24.18 -23.69 0.05
C ASP A 12 -23.07 -24.61 -0.43
N ILE A 13 -22.44 -24.29 -1.56
CA ILE A 13 -21.05 -24.70 -1.77
C ILE A 13 -20.21 -23.53 -2.29
N ASP A 14 -19.31 -23.16 -1.37
CA ASP A 14 -18.03 -22.45 -1.48
C ASP A 14 -17.44 -22.35 -2.90
N GLY A 15 -17.08 -21.11 -3.27
CA GLY A 15 -16.28 -20.79 -4.44
C GLY A 15 -15.01 -21.64 -4.56
N ARG A 16 -14.52 -22.29 -3.49
CA ARG A 16 -13.39 -23.25 -3.54
C ARG A 16 -13.65 -24.56 -4.30
N LYS A 17 -14.85 -25.16 -4.30
CA LYS A 17 -15.15 -26.37 -5.12
C LYS A 17 -15.46 -26.02 -6.57
N ILE A 18 -16.04 -24.84 -6.78
CA ILE A 18 -16.13 -24.22 -8.10
C ILE A 18 -14.70 -23.91 -8.61
N GLN A 19 -13.81 -23.38 -7.77
CA GLN A 19 -12.39 -23.18 -8.05
C GLN A 19 -11.60 -24.49 -8.24
N GLU A 20 -12.05 -25.65 -7.74
CA GLU A 20 -11.44 -26.96 -8.05
C GLU A 20 -11.86 -27.49 -9.43
N ILE A 21 -13.06 -27.16 -9.89
CA ILE A 21 -13.48 -27.41 -11.28
C ILE A 21 -12.79 -26.43 -12.22
N TYR A 22 -12.65 -25.15 -11.84
CA TYR A 22 -11.86 -24.15 -12.58
C TYR A 22 -10.34 -24.36 -12.49
N ARG A 23 -9.87 -25.30 -11.64
CA ARG A 23 -8.50 -25.85 -11.69
C ARG A 23 -8.35 -26.94 -12.74
N LEU A 24 -9.45 -27.49 -13.27
CA LEU A 24 -9.42 -28.29 -14.50
C LEU A 24 -9.36 -27.37 -15.71
N ASN A 25 -8.81 -27.89 -16.78
CA ASN A 25 -8.93 -27.27 -18.10
C ASN A 25 -10.42 -26.93 -18.37
N PRO A 26 -10.75 -25.69 -18.79
CA PRO A 26 -12.14 -25.31 -19.03
C PRO A 26 -12.83 -26.18 -20.11
N GLU A 27 -12.10 -26.85 -21.00
CA GLU A 27 -12.62 -27.88 -21.92
C GLU A 27 -13.21 -29.10 -21.20
N GLU A 28 -12.54 -29.60 -20.16
CA GLU A 28 -13.00 -30.75 -19.37
C GLU A 28 -14.21 -30.36 -18.48
N THR A 29 -14.28 -29.09 -18.10
CA THR A 29 -15.41 -28.51 -17.36
C THR A 29 -16.66 -28.41 -18.24
N VAL A 30 -16.52 -27.93 -19.48
CA VAL A 30 -17.60 -27.87 -20.46
C VAL A 30 -18.15 -29.27 -20.78
N GLU A 31 -17.29 -30.25 -20.97
CA GLU A 31 -17.68 -31.64 -21.25
C GLU A 31 -18.55 -32.25 -20.14
N LYS A 32 -18.16 -32.05 -18.87
CA LYS A 32 -18.89 -32.61 -17.70
C LYS A 32 -20.25 -31.97 -17.48
N LEU A 33 -20.40 -30.68 -17.77
CA LEU A 33 -21.65 -29.94 -17.58
C LEU A 33 -22.72 -30.28 -18.63
N ILE A 34 -22.34 -30.52 -19.90
CA ILE A 34 -23.29 -30.90 -20.95
C ILE A 34 -23.93 -32.25 -20.65
N ARG A 35 -23.12 -33.23 -20.24
CA ARG A 35 -23.58 -34.58 -19.88
C ARG A 35 -24.60 -34.59 -18.72
N PHE A 36 -24.53 -33.60 -17.83
CA PHE A 36 -25.47 -33.43 -16.72
C PHE A 36 -26.86 -32.95 -17.16
N LEU A 37 -26.94 -31.98 -18.08
CA LEU A 37 -28.22 -31.45 -18.58
C LEU A 37 -29.04 -32.48 -19.35
N GLU A 38 -28.38 -33.36 -20.10
CA GLU A 38 -29.04 -34.40 -20.89
C GLU A 38 -29.85 -35.36 -20.00
N GLU A 39 -29.32 -35.73 -18.84
CA GLU A 39 -29.97 -36.68 -17.93
C GLU A 39 -31.19 -36.10 -17.20
N GLU A 40 -31.16 -34.82 -16.84
CA GLU A 40 -32.23 -34.18 -16.04
C GLU A 40 -33.46 -33.77 -16.85
N ILE A 41 -33.28 -33.39 -18.12
CA ILE A 41 -34.41 -33.05 -19.01
C ILE A 41 -35.27 -34.30 -19.28
N ILE A 42 -34.63 -35.46 -19.51
CA ILE A 42 -35.31 -36.75 -19.74
C ILE A 42 -36.16 -37.15 -18.51
N PHE A 43 -35.68 -36.85 -17.30
CA PHE A 43 -36.41 -37.07 -16.06
C PHE A 43 -37.68 -36.19 -15.97
N CYS A 44 -37.57 -34.90 -16.33
CA CYS A 44 -38.71 -33.97 -16.29
C CYS A 44 -39.78 -34.29 -17.34
N GLU A 45 -39.39 -34.69 -18.56
CA GLU A 45 -40.32 -35.08 -19.63
C GLU A 45 -41.09 -36.38 -19.30
N SER A 46 -40.54 -37.27 -18.46
CA SER A 46 -41.11 -38.60 -18.18
C SER A 46 -42.05 -38.67 -16.96
N HIS A 47 -42.07 -37.63 -16.11
CA HIS A 47 -42.79 -37.64 -14.83
C HIS A 47 -43.87 -36.55 -14.71
N GLU A 48 -44.29 -35.91 -15.81
CA GLU A 48 -45.33 -34.86 -15.87
C GLU A 48 -45.33 -33.95 -14.62
N CYS A 49 -44.18 -33.32 -14.33
CA CYS A 49 -44.01 -32.52 -13.11
C CYS A 49 -44.76 -31.18 -13.17
N ASP A 50 -45.58 -30.94 -12.14
CA ASP A 50 -46.42 -29.73 -11.97
C ASP A 50 -45.62 -28.42 -11.70
N PHE A 51 -44.30 -28.51 -11.53
CA PHE A 51 -43.47 -27.36 -11.16
C PHE A 51 -42.18 -27.29 -11.95
N TYR A 52 -41.81 -26.09 -12.37
CA TYR A 52 -40.63 -25.84 -13.19
C TYR A 52 -39.35 -25.89 -12.34
N PRO A 53 -38.41 -26.83 -12.58
CA PRO A 53 -37.16 -26.84 -11.85
C PRO A 53 -36.23 -25.76 -12.41
N LYS A 54 -36.21 -24.60 -11.73
CA LYS A 54 -35.46 -23.38 -12.08
C LYS A 54 -33.93 -23.59 -12.21
N TYR A 55 -33.40 -24.74 -11.80
CA TYR A 55 -31.98 -25.07 -11.91
C TYR A 55 -31.55 -25.52 -13.32
N LEU A 56 -32.45 -26.05 -14.16
CA LEU A 56 -32.10 -26.50 -15.52
C LEU A 56 -31.69 -25.33 -16.42
N PHE A 57 -32.34 -24.17 -16.27
CA PHE A 57 -32.05 -22.97 -17.05
C PHE A 57 -30.70 -22.34 -16.66
N THR A 58 -30.36 -22.38 -15.36
CA THR A 58 -29.12 -21.82 -14.83
C THR A 58 -27.88 -22.62 -15.28
N THR A 59 -27.98 -23.95 -15.38
CA THR A 59 -26.87 -24.79 -15.89
C THR A 59 -26.62 -24.56 -17.39
N LEU A 60 -27.67 -24.36 -18.19
CA LEU A 60 -27.54 -24.04 -19.62
C LEU A 60 -26.74 -22.75 -19.86
N ASN A 61 -27.01 -21.69 -19.10
CA ASN A 61 -26.33 -20.40 -19.29
C ASN A 61 -24.85 -20.45 -18.88
N ARG A 62 -24.48 -21.32 -17.94
CA ARG A 62 -23.09 -21.48 -17.49
C ARG A 62 -22.21 -22.16 -18.54
N ILE A 63 -22.75 -23.13 -19.28
CA ILE A 63 -22.03 -23.82 -20.35
C ILE A 63 -21.78 -22.87 -21.53
N GLN A 64 -22.76 -22.01 -21.86
CA GLN A 64 -22.62 -20.96 -22.87
C GLN A 64 -21.42 -20.05 -22.55
N GLN A 65 -21.37 -19.50 -21.33
CA GLN A 65 -20.27 -18.63 -20.87
C GLN A 65 -18.90 -19.31 -20.98
N LEU A 66 -18.79 -20.58 -20.62
CA LEU A 66 -17.51 -21.29 -20.74
C LEU A 66 -17.09 -21.50 -22.20
N TYR A 67 -18.03 -21.77 -23.11
CA TYR A 67 -17.70 -21.85 -24.54
C TYR A 67 -17.23 -20.51 -25.09
N ASP A 68 -17.91 -19.44 -24.71
CA ASP A 68 -17.60 -18.10 -25.18
C ASP A 68 -16.22 -17.66 -24.63
N ASP A 69 -15.95 -17.91 -23.34
CA ASP A 69 -14.64 -17.70 -22.70
C ASP A 69 -13.52 -18.49 -23.39
N LEU A 70 -13.77 -19.77 -23.74
CA LEU A 70 -12.79 -20.63 -24.40
C LEU A 70 -12.57 -20.22 -25.85
N TYR A 71 -13.65 -19.89 -26.57
CA TYR A 71 -13.61 -19.41 -27.94
C TYR A 71 -12.83 -18.10 -28.04
N GLU A 72 -13.06 -17.17 -27.13
CA GLU A 72 -12.34 -15.90 -27.02
C GLU A 72 -10.88 -16.09 -26.59
N GLN A 73 -10.58 -17.07 -25.73
CA GLN A 73 -9.21 -17.48 -25.42
C GLN A 73 -8.50 -18.20 -26.59
N GLY A 74 -9.11 -18.20 -27.78
CA GLY A 74 -8.58 -18.84 -28.99
C GLY A 74 -8.60 -20.37 -28.92
N LYS A 75 -9.12 -20.94 -27.83
CA LYS A 75 -9.41 -22.36 -27.68
C LYS A 75 -10.79 -22.61 -28.24
N ILE A 76 -10.85 -22.74 -29.56
CA ILE A 76 -12.05 -23.26 -30.22
C ILE A 76 -12.27 -24.71 -29.77
N ILE A 77 -13.30 -24.95 -28.97
CA ILE A 77 -13.72 -26.29 -28.53
C ILE A 77 -14.69 -26.87 -29.56
N ALA A 78 -14.14 -27.31 -30.67
CA ALA A 78 -14.93 -27.85 -31.77
C ALA A 78 -15.37 -29.34 -31.66
N PRO A 79 -15.48 -30.00 -30.47
CA PRO A 79 -16.31 -31.21 -30.38
C PRO A 79 -17.72 -31.01 -29.78
N TYR A 80 -17.91 -30.10 -28.82
CA TYR A 80 -19.06 -30.20 -27.89
C TYR A 80 -20.16 -29.11 -28.06
N TYR A 81 -19.87 -27.99 -28.73
CA TYR A 81 -20.79 -26.84 -28.86
C TYR A 81 -22.12 -27.18 -29.58
N LYS A 82 -22.05 -28.10 -30.54
CA LYS A 82 -23.23 -28.55 -31.31
C LYS A 82 -24.24 -29.36 -30.48
N THR A 83 -23.78 -30.05 -29.43
CA THR A 83 -24.63 -30.81 -28.50
C THR A 83 -25.34 -29.89 -27.53
N TYR A 84 -24.62 -28.87 -27.04
CA TYR A 84 -25.15 -27.82 -26.18
C TYR A 84 -26.38 -27.11 -26.79
N LEU A 85 -26.30 -26.67 -28.06
CA LEU A 85 -27.39 -25.97 -28.73
C LEU A 85 -28.70 -26.80 -28.83
N LYS A 86 -28.61 -28.13 -28.98
CA LYS A 86 -29.79 -29.02 -29.05
C LYS A 86 -30.54 -29.12 -27.71
N LEU A 87 -29.83 -29.03 -26.59
CA LEU A 87 -30.43 -29.11 -25.25
C LEU A 87 -31.06 -27.78 -24.84
N TYR A 88 -30.45 -26.67 -25.27
CA TYR A 88 -30.98 -25.32 -25.06
C TYR A 88 -32.41 -25.16 -25.59
N GLU A 89 -32.69 -25.61 -26.81
CA GLU A 89 -34.03 -25.51 -27.41
C GLU A 89 -35.08 -26.34 -26.66
N ARG A 90 -34.68 -27.49 -26.11
CA ARG A 90 -35.58 -28.45 -25.45
C ARG A 90 -36.08 -27.93 -24.10
N VAL A 91 -35.21 -27.31 -23.30
CA VAL A 91 -35.58 -26.67 -22.01
C VAL A 91 -36.51 -25.48 -22.21
N ARG A 92 -36.32 -24.72 -23.29
CA ARG A 92 -37.21 -23.60 -23.64
C ARG A 92 -38.62 -24.04 -24.02
N LYS A 93 -38.78 -25.22 -24.60
CA LYS A 93 -40.09 -25.76 -24.97
C LYS A 93 -40.92 -26.09 -23.73
N LEU A 94 -40.32 -26.72 -22.72
CA LEU A 94 -40.96 -27.04 -21.43
C LEU A 94 -41.40 -25.80 -20.64
N ASP A 95 -40.64 -24.70 -20.71
CA ASP A 95 -41.03 -23.42 -20.08
C ASP A 95 -42.25 -22.79 -20.76
N ARG A 96 -42.34 -22.89 -22.09
CA ARG A 96 -43.45 -22.30 -22.86
C ARG A 96 -44.77 -23.05 -22.66
N GLU A 97 -44.73 -24.36 -22.43
CA GLU A 97 -45.92 -25.19 -22.21
C GLU A 97 -46.61 -24.90 -20.87
N HIS A 98 -45.88 -24.43 -19.86
CA HIS A 98 -46.40 -24.13 -18.51
C HIS A 98 -46.91 -22.70 -18.29
N ARG A 99 -46.58 -21.73 -19.15
CA ARG A 99 -46.97 -20.30 -18.99
C ARG A 99 -48.38 -19.92 -19.47
N ASN A 100 -49.16 -20.83 -20.04
CA ASN A 100 -50.49 -20.52 -20.62
C ASN A 100 -51.70 -20.79 -19.68
N LYS A 101 -51.67 -20.38 -18.40
CA LYS A 101 -52.85 -20.40 -17.50
C LYS A 101 -53.15 -18.99 -16.90
N PRO A 102 -54.39 -18.46 -16.96
CA PRO A 102 -54.81 -17.15 -16.37
C PRO A 102 -55.53 -17.31 -14.99
N GLU A 103 -55.78 -16.33 -14.09
CA GLU A 103 -55.25 -14.98 -13.73
C GLU A 103 -56.01 -14.49 -12.44
N GLU A 104 -55.32 -14.02 -11.38
CA GLU A 104 -55.72 -12.97 -10.40
C GLU A 104 -54.42 -12.54 -9.65
N GLU A 105 -54.08 -11.23 -9.63
CA GLU A 105 -52.81 -10.71 -9.06
C GLU A 105 -52.92 -10.33 -7.56
N LEU A 106 -51.91 -10.68 -6.76
CA LEU A 106 -51.78 -10.37 -5.32
C LEU A 106 -51.29 -8.94 -5.07
N SER A 107 -51.67 -8.29 -3.96
CA SER A 107 -51.12 -6.97 -3.61
C SER A 107 -49.71 -7.05 -3.02
N ILE A 108 -48.92 -5.97 -3.15
CA ILE A 108 -47.53 -5.88 -2.69
C ILE A 108 -47.39 -6.12 -1.17
N VAL A 109 -48.32 -5.60 -0.35
CA VAL A 109 -48.31 -5.82 1.11
C VAL A 109 -48.60 -7.29 1.42
N GLU A 110 -49.48 -7.94 0.66
CA GLU A 110 -49.76 -9.38 0.79
C GLU A 110 -48.57 -10.24 0.31
N GLU A 111 -47.82 -9.79 -0.69
CA GLU A 111 -46.60 -10.46 -1.16
C GLU A 111 -45.44 -10.36 -0.14
N ILE A 112 -45.32 -9.20 0.53
CA ILE A 112 -44.38 -8.99 1.64
C ILE A 112 -44.75 -9.89 2.82
N TYR A 113 -46.01 -9.83 3.27
CA TYR A 113 -46.49 -10.65 4.39
C TYR A 113 -46.38 -12.16 4.08
N GLY A 114 -46.72 -12.56 2.85
CA GLY A 114 -46.52 -13.90 2.29
C GLY A 114 -45.08 -14.40 2.38
N THR A 115 -44.14 -13.53 2.04
CA THR A 115 -42.72 -13.86 2.04
C THR A 115 -42.13 -13.92 3.46
N ILE A 116 -42.55 -13.01 4.35
CA ILE A 116 -42.08 -12.97 5.75
C ILE A 116 -42.60 -14.17 6.53
N TYR A 117 -43.91 -14.40 6.50
CA TYR A 117 -44.57 -15.28 7.46
C TYR A 117 -44.83 -16.69 6.89
N PHE A 118 -45.01 -16.84 5.58
CA PHE A 118 -45.35 -18.14 4.97
C PHE A 118 -44.17 -18.79 4.23
N LEU A 119 -43.44 -18.07 3.38
CA LEU A 119 -42.26 -18.62 2.69
C LEU A 119 -40.99 -18.61 3.55
N GLN A 120 -40.99 -17.77 4.61
CA GLN A 120 -39.85 -17.53 5.50
C GLN A 120 -38.53 -17.27 4.74
N ASP A 121 -38.62 -16.49 3.65
CA ASP A 121 -37.46 -16.07 2.85
C ASP A 121 -37.09 -14.63 3.24
N ILE A 122 -36.12 -14.52 4.14
CA ILE A 122 -35.72 -13.25 4.74
C ILE A 122 -35.18 -12.26 3.72
N ASP A 123 -34.45 -12.74 2.71
CA ASP A 123 -33.84 -11.85 1.72
C ASP A 123 -34.89 -11.40 0.72
N LYS A 124 -35.84 -12.28 0.33
CA LYS A 124 -36.98 -11.87 -0.50
C LYS A 124 -37.91 -10.92 0.25
N ALA A 125 -38.13 -11.12 1.54
CA ALA A 125 -38.89 -10.20 2.39
C ALA A 125 -38.18 -8.85 2.52
N LEU A 126 -36.87 -8.84 2.78
CA LEU A 126 -36.07 -7.63 2.87
C LEU A 126 -35.95 -6.90 1.53
N THR A 127 -35.92 -7.63 0.41
CA THR A 127 -35.93 -7.04 -0.95
C THR A 127 -37.31 -6.44 -1.26
N LEU A 128 -38.41 -7.14 -0.99
CA LEU A 128 -39.76 -6.58 -1.20
C LEU A 128 -40.04 -5.36 -0.30
N ILE A 129 -39.51 -5.37 0.94
CA ILE A 129 -39.52 -4.24 1.89
C ILE A 129 -38.63 -3.10 1.39
N HIS A 130 -37.43 -3.39 0.87
CA HIS A 130 -36.52 -2.41 0.29
C HIS A 130 -37.16 -1.70 -0.89
N ASP A 131 -37.69 -2.48 -1.83
CA ASP A 131 -38.23 -2.00 -3.10
C ASP A 131 -39.56 -1.25 -2.92
N ASN A 132 -40.29 -1.50 -1.83
CA ASN A 132 -41.57 -0.85 -1.52
C ASN A 132 -41.58 -0.12 -0.17
N SER A 133 -40.41 0.38 0.26
CA SER A 133 -40.20 0.99 1.58
C SER A 133 -41.14 2.17 1.89
N LEU A 134 -41.53 2.95 0.87
CA LEU A 134 -42.50 4.05 0.99
C LEU A 134 -43.96 3.58 1.18
N TRP A 135 -44.30 2.36 0.81
CA TRP A 135 -45.65 1.80 1.02
C TRP A 135 -45.86 1.36 2.48
N LEU A 136 -44.78 1.00 3.18
CA LEU A 136 -44.76 0.81 4.64
C LEU A 136 -44.98 2.14 5.40
N LEU A 137 -44.94 3.28 4.69
CA LEU A 137 -44.81 4.63 5.24
C LEU A 137 -46.07 5.51 5.14
N GLY A 138 -47.14 5.09 4.46
CA GLY A 138 -48.43 5.77 4.60
C GLY A 138 -49.25 6.10 3.35
N SER A 139 -49.07 5.41 2.21
CA SER A 139 -50.11 5.43 1.16
C SER A 139 -51.35 4.60 1.53
N VAL A 140 -51.26 3.78 2.57
CA VAL A 140 -52.38 3.22 3.34
C VAL A 140 -52.08 3.53 4.81
N GLN A 141 -53.07 3.92 5.61
CA GLN A 141 -52.92 4.29 7.03
C GLN A 141 -52.44 3.14 7.96
N ASP A 142 -51.91 2.04 7.43
CA ASP A 142 -51.56 0.84 8.17
C ASP A 142 -50.14 0.88 8.74
N GLN A 143 -49.97 1.73 9.75
CA GLN A 143 -48.86 1.66 10.71
C GLN A 143 -48.74 0.30 11.42
N MET A 144 -49.79 -0.55 11.31
CA MET A 144 -49.88 -1.86 11.95
C MET A 144 -48.81 -2.86 11.50
N LEU A 145 -48.28 -2.81 10.27
CA LEU A 145 -47.32 -3.82 9.79
C LEU A 145 -45.97 -3.75 10.53
N ILE A 146 -45.43 -2.54 10.75
CA ILE A 146 -44.16 -2.36 11.48
C ILE A 146 -44.33 -2.74 12.95
N GLU A 147 -45.44 -2.34 13.57
CA GLU A 147 -45.77 -2.72 14.96
C GLU A 147 -45.93 -4.24 15.07
N THR A 148 -46.57 -4.89 14.09
CA THR A 148 -46.73 -6.36 14.04
C THR A 148 -45.38 -7.09 13.92
N ILE A 149 -44.45 -6.61 13.09
CA ILE A 149 -43.09 -7.18 12.98
C ILE A 149 -42.31 -6.99 14.30
N MET A 150 -42.42 -5.82 14.93
CA MET A 150 -41.75 -5.53 16.21
C MET A 150 -42.32 -6.38 17.35
N ASP A 151 -43.64 -6.54 17.42
CA ASP A 151 -44.30 -7.40 18.40
C ASP A 151 -43.94 -8.87 18.20
N SER A 152 -43.96 -9.35 16.95
CA SER A 152 -43.52 -10.71 16.61
C SER A 152 -42.07 -10.97 17.07
N TYR A 153 -41.21 -9.96 16.98
CA TYR A 153 -39.84 -10.02 17.48
C TYR A 153 -39.76 -10.04 19.01
N PHE A 154 -40.50 -9.19 19.73
CA PHE A 154 -40.51 -9.21 21.21
C PHE A 154 -41.10 -10.50 21.77
N GLU A 155 -42.13 -11.04 21.11
CA GLU A 155 -42.70 -12.34 21.43
C GLU A 155 -41.67 -13.46 21.19
N ALA A 156 -40.99 -13.46 20.04
CA ALA A 156 -39.92 -14.42 19.74
C ALA A 156 -38.76 -14.33 20.74
N MET A 157 -38.44 -13.14 21.26
CA MET A 157 -37.40 -12.98 22.29
C MET A 157 -37.74 -13.70 23.60
N LEU A 158 -39.01 -13.65 24.00
CA LEU A 158 -39.50 -14.26 25.25
C LEU A 158 -39.61 -15.79 25.14
N GLN A 159 -39.64 -16.32 23.91
CA GLN A 159 -39.66 -17.75 23.65
C GLN A 159 -38.23 -18.30 23.47
N PRO A 160 -37.96 -19.58 23.77
CA PRO A 160 -36.62 -20.16 23.65
C PRO A 160 -36.11 -20.28 22.20
N ASP A 161 -36.99 -20.12 21.21
CA ASP A 161 -36.73 -20.30 19.78
C ASP A 161 -35.74 -19.24 19.23
N GLU A 162 -34.46 -19.63 19.16
CA GLU A 162 -33.37 -18.77 18.71
C GLU A 162 -33.43 -18.51 17.19
N GLU A 163 -33.99 -19.44 16.39
CA GLU A 163 -34.10 -19.26 14.94
C GLU A 163 -35.15 -18.23 14.57
N ARG A 164 -36.35 -18.28 15.17
CA ARG A 164 -37.37 -17.22 14.97
C ARG A 164 -36.86 -15.87 15.46
N TYR A 165 -36.12 -15.85 16.57
CA TYR A 165 -35.50 -14.63 17.07
C TYR A 165 -34.47 -14.05 16.09
N GLN A 166 -33.53 -14.86 15.58
CA GLN A 166 -32.53 -14.39 14.61
C GLN A 166 -33.18 -14.00 13.27
N TYR A 167 -34.27 -14.67 12.89
CA TYR A 167 -35.06 -14.35 11.71
C TYR A 167 -35.65 -12.93 11.82
N PHE A 168 -36.49 -12.67 12.82
CA PHE A 168 -37.06 -11.33 13.00
C PHE A 168 -35.99 -10.28 13.34
N LEU A 169 -34.86 -10.66 13.98
CA LEU A 169 -33.73 -9.76 14.21
C LEU A 169 -33.07 -9.30 12.91
N LYS A 170 -32.91 -10.20 11.92
CA LYS A 170 -32.40 -9.84 10.60
C LYS A 170 -33.42 -9.02 9.82
N ILE A 171 -34.72 -9.32 9.92
CA ILE A 171 -35.76 -8.47 9.32
C ILE A 171 -35.73 -7.07 9.91
N ILE A 172 -35.60 -6.91 11.24
CA ILE A 172 -35.52 -5.59 11.86
C ILE A 172 -34.21 -4.89 11.50
N LYS A 173 -33.06 -5.57 11.48
CA LYS A 173 -31.80 -5.00 11.00
C LYS A 173 -31.89 -4.54 9.55
N GLY A 174 -32.61 -5.29 8.71
CA GLY A 174 -32.83 -4.93 7.33
C GLY A 174 -33.82 -3.77 7.18
N ILE A 175 -34.98 -3.77 7.84
CA ILE A 175 -35.89 -2.60 7.88
C ILE A 175 -35.13 -1.35 8.32
N ILE A 176 -34.29 -1.47 9.36
CA ILE A 176 -33.47 -0.37 9.87
C ILE A 176 -32.43 0.09 8.83
N GLY A 177 -31.67 -0.83 8.22
CA GLY A 177 -30.65 -0.50 7.22
C GLY A 177 -31.23 0.01 5.90
N ILE A 178 -32.48 -0.33 5.58
CA ILE A 178 -33.20 0.12 4.39
C ILE A 178 -33.84 1.50 4.62
N ILE A 179 -34.42 1.72 5.80
CA ILE A 179 -35.24 2.91 6.13
C ILE A 179 -34.40 4.00 6.84
N GLU A 180 -33.08 3.83 6.92
CA GLU A 180 -32.08 4.75 7.50
C GLU A 180 -32.20 6.21 7.01
N ARG A 181 -32.89 6.47 5.89
CA ARG A 181 -33.15 7.83 5.34
C ARG A 181 -34.52 8.42 5.71
N TYR A 182 -35.34 7.75 6.52
CA TYR A 182 -36.66 8.22 6.95
C TYR A 182 -36.75 8.34 8.49
N PRO A 183 -36.34 9.50 9.06
CA PRO A 183 -36.17 9.66 10.51
C PRO A 183 -37.44 9.41 11.33
N HIS A 184 -38.63 9.54 10.73
CA HIS A 184 -39.90 9.32 11.41
C HIS A 184 -40.16 7.84 11.71
N ILE A 185 -39.68 6.88 10.88
CA ILE A 185 -39.72 5.45 11.23
C ILE A 185 -38.68 5.12 12.29
N GLU A 186 -37.45 5.59 12.15
CA GLU A 186 -36.38 5.32 13.12
C GLU A 186 -36.80 5.81 14.52
N ASN A 187 -37.34 7.03 14.59
CA ASN A 187 -37.90 7.58 15.82
C ASN A 187 -39.10 6.77 16.30
N LYS A 188 -39.95 6.24 15.41
CA LYS A 188 -41.11 5.43 15.79
C LYS A 188 -40.71 4.05 16.33
N MET A 189 -39.79 3.32 15.67
CA MET A 189 -39.26 2.04 16.17
C MET A 189 -38.51 2.23 17.48
N ALA A 190 -37.74 3.30 17.61
CA ALA A 190 -37.01 3.59 18.84
C ALA A 190 -37.91 4.13 19.97
N ALA A 191 -39.03 4.81 19.65
CA ALA A 191 -40.07 5.16 20.61
C ALA A 191 -40.83 3.91 21.06
N TYR A 192 -41.14 2.99 20.14
CA TYR A 192 -41.74 1.69 20.44
C TYR A 192 -40.84 0.87 21.37
N PHE A 193 -39.53 0.82 21.11
CA PHE A 193 -38.56 0.17 21.98
C PHE A 193 -38.49 0.83 23.37
N GLU A 194 -38.33 2.16 23.47
CA GLU A 194 -38.22 2.86 24.77
C GLU A 194 -39.53 2.81 25.59
N GLN A 195 -40.70 2.87 24.95
CA GLN A 195 -42.00 2.71 25.64
C GLN A 195 -42.14 1.31 26.25
N ASN A 196 -41.71 0.27 25.53
CA ASN A 196 -41.88 -1.12 25.97
C ASN A 196 -40.69 -1.68 26.78
N LYS A 197 -39.59 -0.93 26.90
CA LYS A 197 -38.36 -1.32 27.61
C LYS A 197 -38.53 -1.57 29.09
N ASN A 198 -39.25 -0.70 29.79
CA ASN A 198 -39.46 -0.89 31.23
C ASN A 198 -40.43 -2.03 31.51
N TYR A 199 -41.50 -2.16 30.70
CA TYR A 199 -42.52 -3.19 30.87
C TYR A 199 -41.96 -4.62 30.76
N HIS A 200 -41.05 -4.85 29.79
CA HIS A 200 -40.43 -6.16 29.60
C HIS A 200 -39.17 -6.39 30.45
N LEU A 201 -38.46 -5.34 30.90
CA LEU A 201 -37.36 -5.47 31.87
C LEU A 201 -37.87 -5.85 33.27
N GLU A 202 -39.05 -5.37 33.67
CA GLU A 202 -39.69 -5.75 34.93
C GLU A 202 -40.08 -7.25 34.94
N LEU A 203 -40.69 -7.75 33.86
CA LEU A 203 -40.92 -9.19 33.65
C LEU A 203 -39.60 -9.99 33.63
N GLY A 204 -38.53 -9.36 33.16
CA GLY A 204 -37.19 -9.93 33.06
C GLY A 204 -36.48 -10.19 34.38
N PHE A 205 -36.96 -9.69 35.53
CA PHE A 205 -36.42 -10.15 36.82
C PHE A 205 -36.72 -11.64 37.07
N LEU A 206 -37.78 -12.17 36.44
CA LEU A 206 -38.25 -13.55 36.56
C LEU A 206 -37.94 -14.45 35.35
N LEU A 207 -37.28 -13.96 34.29
CA LEU A 207 -37.04 -14.70 33.04
C LEU A 207 -35.53 -14.81 32.67
N SER A 208 -35.20 -15.84 31.87
CA SER A 208 -33.84 -16.39 31.68
C SER A 208 -32.78 -15.38 31.21
N ASN A 209 -31.50 -15.66 31.50
CA ASN A 209 -30.36 -14.84 31.06
C ASN A 209 -30.27 -14.67 29.52
N GLN A 210 -30.86 -15.59 28.74
CA GLN A 210 -30.97 -15.47 27.29
C GLN A 210 -31.90 -14.32 26.89
N PHE A 211 -33.07 -14.17 27.52
CA PHE A 211 -33.98 -13.05 27.24
C PHE A 211 -33.30 -11.70 27.49
N ARG A 212 -32.62 -11.56 28.64
CA ARG A 212 -31.86 -10.33 28.97
C ARG A 212 -30.77 -10.01 27.95
N THR A 213 -30.10 -11.04 27.39
CA THR A 213 -29.02 -10.86 26.39
C THR A 213 -29.59 -10.50 25.02
N ARG A 214 -30.66 -11.16 24.58
CA ARG A 214 -31.38 -10.85 23.32
C ARG A 214 -31.97 -9.44 23.34
N TYR A 215 -32.66 -9.07 24.43
CA TYR A 215 -33.23 -7.73 24.62
C TYR A 215 -32.15 -6.63 24.63
N ARG A 216 -31.02 -6.87 25.31
CA ARG A 216 -29.89 -5.92 25.37
C ARG A 216 -29.19 -5.74 24.02
N THR A 217 -29.17 -6.77 23.18
CA THR A 217 -28.66 -6.70 21.81
C THR A 217 -29.50 -5.77 20.96
N HIS A 218 -30.83 -5.86 21.04
CA HIS A 218 -31.74 -4.94 20.34
C HIS A 218 -31.59 -3.50 20.85
N GLY A 219 -31.52 -3.30 22.16
CA GLY A 219 -31.33 -1.98 22.75
C GLY A 219 -30.01 -1.34 22.38
N LEU A 220 -28.92 -2.11 22.29
CA LEU A 220 -27.64 -1.63 21.76
C LEU A 220 -27.75 -1.27 20.28
N LEU A 221 -28.49 -2.04 19.49
CA LEU A 221 -28.74 -1.73 18.08
C LEU A 221 -29.47 -0.38 17.94
N ILE A 222 -30.66 -0.23 18.55
CA ILE A 222 -31.50 0.98 18.50
C ILE A 222 -30.79 2.21 19.10
N THR A 223 -29.99 2.03 20.17
CA THR A 223 -29.24 3.14 20.80
C THR A 223 -28.03 3.55 19.96
N SER A 224 -27.38 2.60 19.27
CA SER A 224 -26.26 2.90 18.36
C SER A 224 -26.75 3.64 17.11
N LEU A 225 -27.95 3.31 16.63
CA LEU A 225 -28.67 4.06 15.59
C LEU A 225 -29.01 5.49 16.01
N LYS A 226 -29.74 5.67 17.12
CA LYS A 226 -30.07 7.01 17.66
C LYS A 226 -28.86 7.93 17.91
N ARG A 227 -27.65 7.36 18.03
CA ARG A 227 -26.40 8.08 18.33
C ARG A 227 -25.43 8.13 17.15
N ASN A 228 -25.78 7.56 15.99
CA ASN A 228 -24.91 7.45 14.81
C ASN A 228 -23.48 6.95 15.12
N ILE A 229 -23.35 6.02 16.08
CA ILE A 229 -22.07 5.43 16.50
C ILE A 229 -22.22 3.91 16.47
N HIS A 230 -21.68 3.28 15.43
CA HIS A 230 -21.56 1.82 15.37
C HIS A 230 -20.25 1.36 16.01
N SER A 231 -20.27 1.03 17.30
CA SER A 231 -19.54 -0.15 17.81
C SER A 231 -20.00 -0.54 19.23
N PRO A 232 -20.50 -1.78 19.43
CA PRO A 232 -20.93 -2.28 20.74
C PRO A 232 -19.76 -2.84 21.57
N SER A 233 -19.85 -2.60 22.90
CA SER A 233 -19.20 -3.29 24.06
C SER A 233 -17.69 -3.04 24.32
N ILE A 234 -17.18 -2.43 25.41
CA ILE A 234 -17.37 -2.43 26.90
C ILE A 234 -16.29 -3.27 27.64
N LYS A 235 -15.58 -2.63 28.61
CA LYS A 235 -14.56 -3.19 29.55
C LYS A 235 -15.20 -3.94 30.75
N PRO A 236 -14.58 -5.01 31.32
CA PRO A 236 -14.94 -5.56 32.64
C PRO A 236 -13.91 -5.26 33.75
N THR A 237 -14.42 -5.08 34.97
CA THR A 237 -13.72 -4.90 36.26
C THR A 237 -13.69 -6.24 37.02
N ILE A 238 -12.63 -6.55 37.78
CA ILE A 238 -12.56 -7.75 38.66
C ILE A 238 -12.28 -7.33 40.13
N THR A 239 -13.04 -7.93 41.05
CA THR A 239 -12.98 -7.83 42.53
C THR A 239 -12.23 -9.04 43.12
N VAL A 240 -11.56 -8.88 44.28
CA VAL A 240 -10.77 -9.93 44.98
C VAL A 240 -11.45 -10.33 46.31
N ASP A 241 -11.31 -11.61 46.69
CA ASP A 241 -11.82 -12.30 47.90
C ASP A 241 -10.99 -11.96 49.17
N ASP A 242 -11.64 -11.81 50.32
CA ASP A 242 -11.09 -11.26 51.59
C ASP A 242 -10.25 -12.25 52.46
N GLU A 243 -9.74 -13.37 51.93
CA GLU A 243 -9.26 -14.48 52.80
C GLU A 243 -7.77 -14.87 52.72
N VAL A 244 -6.83 -13.95 52.47
CA VAL A 244 -5.39 -14.25 52.66
C VAL A 244 -4.65 -13.06 53.26
N GLN A 245 -4.35 -13.15 54.55
CA GLN A 245 -3.60 -12.14 55.30
C GLN A 245 -2.29 -12.69 55.90
N ASN A 246 -1.62 -13.66 55.25
CA ASN A 246 -0.44 -14.33 55.82
C ASN A 246 0.80 -14.50 54.90
N HIS A 247 0.96 -13.74 53.81
CA HIS A 247 2.21 -13.75 53.01
C HIS A 247 2.76 -12.34 52.73
N ILE A 248 3.32 -11.70 53.76
CA ILE A 248 3.83 -10.32 53.68
C ILE A 248 5.22 -10.18 52.99
N ASN A 249 5.86 -11.25 52.48
CA ASN A 249 7.23 -11.17 51.94
C ASN A 249 7.42 -11.66 50.48
N ASP A 250 6.38 -11.75 49.65
CA ASP A 250 6.53 -12.13 48.24
C ASP A 250 6.64 -10.91 47.31
N TYR A 251 7.78 -10.75 46.63
CA TYR A 251 7.95 -9.74 45.58
C TYR A 251 7.54 -10.32 44.23
N ILE A 252 6.47 -9.77 43.65
CA ILE A 252 5.88 -10.24 42.40
C ILE A 252 6.06 -9.20 41.28
N PHE A 253 6.63 -9.64 40.16
CA PHE A 253 6.78 -8.86 38.94
C PHE A 253 5.74 -9.29 37.92
N THR A 254 5.00 -8.34 37.37
CA THR A 254 4.02 -8.57 36.32
C THR A 254 4.56 -8.09 34.97
N ILE A 255 4.32 -8.88 33.92
CA ILE A 255 4.81 -8.61 32.56
C ILE A 255 3.61 -8.27 31.68
N ASP A 256 3.22 -7.00 31.70
CA ASP A 256 2.14 -6.48 30.84
C ASP A 256 2.73 -6.03 29.49
N ASN A 257 2.02 -6.32 28.39
CA ASN A 257 2.35 -5.79 27.06
C ASN A 257 1.22 -4.88 26.57
N GLU A 258 1.52 -3.59 26.51
CA GLU A 258 0.56 -2.54 26.15
C GLU A 258 0.04 -2.66 24.71
N ASN A 259 0.73 -3.41 23.83
CA ASN A 259 0.33 -3.57 22.42
C ASN A 259 -0.71 -4.69 22.19
N THR A 260 -0.93 -5.59 23.15
CA THR A 260 -1.87 -6.71 23.00
C THR A 260 -3.06 -6.66 23.97
N ASN A 261 -3.08 -5.70 24.91
CA ASN A 261 -4.06 -5.59 25.99
C ASN A 261 -4.27 -6.89 26.80
N ALA A 262 -3.32 -7.83 26.75
CA ALA A 262 -3.36 -9.11 27.44
C ALA A 262 -2.43 -9.10 28.67
N LYS A 263 -2.91 -9.62 29.81
CA LYS A 263 -2.09 -9.87 31.01
C LYS A 263 -1.47 -11.26 30.88
N GLU A 264 -0.18 -11.34 30.57
CA GLU A 264 0.38 -12.61 30.07
C GLU A 264 1.06 -13.48 31.15
N ASP A 265 1.96 -12.96 32.01
CA ASP A 265 2.66 -13.77 33.05
C ASP A 265 3.12 -12.92 34.26
N ALA A 266 3.37 -13.56 35.42
CA ALA A 266 4.02 -12.96 36.59
C ALA A 266 5.14 -13.84 37.17
N ILE A 267 6.13 -13.28 37.85
CA ILE A 267 7.23 -14.04 38.50
C ILE A 267 7.38 -13.57 39.95
N SER A 268 7.60 -14.50 40.89
CA SER A 268 7.94 -14.22 42.28
C SER A 268 9.27 -14.84 42.69
N PHE A 269 9.89 -14.21 43.70
CA PHE A 269 11.15 -14.64 44.29
C PHE A 269 11.04 -14.69 45.80
N ARG A 270 11.58 -15.76 46.39
CA ARG A 270 11.66 -15.93 47.83
C ARG A 270 12.99 -16.60 48.19
N LYS A 271 13.61 -16.13 49.27
CA LYS A 271 14.75 -16.82 49.90
C LYS A 271 14.28 -17.45 51.20
N ASP A 272 14.68 -18.70 51.44
CA ASP A 272 14.52 -19.35 52.74
C ASP A 272 15.86 -19.88 53.26
N GLU A 273 15.84 -20.57 54.39
CA GLU A 273 17.04 -21.11 55.03
C GLU A 273 17.78 -22.17 54.19
N ASN A 274 17.13 -22.72 53.15
CA ASN A 274 17.64 -23.82 52.31
C ASN A 274 18.05 -23.37 50.90
N GLY A 275 17.76 -22.12 50.49
CA GLY A 275 18.16 -21.60 49.18
C GLY A 275 17.23 -20.54 48.59
N ILE A 276 17.25 -20.42 47.26
CA ILE A 276 16.48 -19.43 46.49
C ILE A 276 15.35 -20.14 45.74
N ILE A 277 14.13 -19.64 45.88
CA ILE A 277 12.93 -20.16 45.22
C ILE A 277 12.43 -19.12 44.20
N VAL A 278 12.33 -19.54 42.95
CA VAL A 278 11.82 -18.74 41.82
C VAL A 278 10.51 -19.35 41.35
N THR A 279 9.42 -18.58 41.33
CA THR A 279 8.13 -19.07 40.87
C THR A 279 7.58 -18.24 39.73
N LEU A 280 7.25 -18.87 38.60
CA LEU A 280 6.59 -18.26 37.45
C LEU A 280 5.10 -18.63 37.45
N TYR A 281 4.25 -17.62 37.34
CA TYR A 281 2.80 -17.69 37.24
C TYR A 281 2.41 -17.40 35.79
N THR A 282 1.80 -18.36 35.12
CA THR A 282 1.31 -18.19 33.74
C THR A 282 -0.18 -18.49 33.71
N THR A 283 -0.96 -17.70 32.98
CA THR A 283 -2.41 -17.94 32.89
C THR A 283 -2.68 -19.13 31.97
N ASN A 284 -3.63 -20.00 32.33
CA ASN A 284 -4.02 -21.11 31.47
C ASN A 284 -4.68 -20.57 30.18
N VAL A 285 -4.14 -20.92 29.02
CA VAL A 285 -4.66 -20.46 27.71
C VAL A 285 -6.12 -20.82 27.50
N ALA A 286 -6.61 -21.97 28.00
CA ALA A 286 -8.02 -22.33 27.91
C ALA A 286 -8.94 -21.41 28.73
N SER A 287 -8.42 -20.70 29.73
CA SER A 287 -9.16 -19.67 30.48
C SER A 287 -9.14 -18.33 29.73
N ILE A 288 -8.02 -17.97 29.10
CA ILE A 288 -7.91 -16.76 28.27
C ILE A 288 -8.75 -16.88 26.99
N LEU A 289 -8.75 -18.03 26.30
CA LEU A 289 -9.60 -18.30 25.15
C LEU A 289 -11.10 -18.27 25.50
N ARG A 290 -11.47 -18.66 26.72
CA ARG A 290 -12.85 -18.49 27.26
C ARG A 290 -13.21 -17.03 27.56
N GLN A 291 -12.24 -16.15 27.72
CA GLN A 291 -12.42 -14.72 28.03
C GLN A 291 -12.11 -13.78 26.84
N MET A 292 -11.64 -14.30 25.70
CA MET A 292 -11.18 -13.50 24.56
C MET A 292 -11.84 -13.91 23.24
N PRO A 293 -13.01 -13.35 22.89
CA PRO A 293 -13.51 -13.36 21.51
C PRO A 293 -12.67 -12.54 20.51
N HIS A 294 -11.46 -12.08 20.86
CA HIS A 294 -10.67 -11.14 20.06
C HIS A 294 -9.23 -11.60 19.72
N MET A 295 -8.83 -12.85 19.97
CA MET A 295 -7.47 -13.33 19.69
C MET A 295 -7.37 -14.52 18.71
N GLU A 296 -8.35 -14.74 17.84
CA GLU A 296 -8.29 -15.89 16.90
C GLU A 296 -7.52 -15.66 15.60
N THR A 297 -7.07 -14.44 15.26
CA THR A 297 -6.62 -14.20 13.87
C THR A 297 -5.13 -13.92 13.66
N SER A 298 -4.29 -13.76 14.68
CA SER A 298 -2.86 -13.41 14.46
C SER A 298 -1.85 -14.47 14.90
N ALA A 299 -2.07 -15.17 16.02
CA ALA A 299 -1.13 -16.20 16.49
C ALA A 299 -1.39 -17.58 15.84
N PHE A 300 -2.65 -17.89 15.55
CA PHE A 300 -3.05 -19.18 14.98
C PHE A 300 -2.87 -19.24 13.46
N SER A 301 -3.13 -18.12 12.76
CA SER A 301 -3.03 -18.01 11.30
C SER A 301 -1.58 -18.02 10.79
N LYS A 302 -0.62 -17.52 11.59
CA LYS A 302 0.79 -17.40 11.15
C LYS A 302 1.56 -18.72 11.11
N TRP A 303 1.08 -19.76 11.79
CA TRP A 303 1.79 -21.05 11.83
C TRP A 303 1.04 -22.24 11.23
N PHE A 304 -0.30 -22.17 11.12
CA PHE A 304 -1.12 -23.29 10.64
C PHE A 304 -1.85 -23.06 9.31
N ALA A 305 -1.70 -21.91 8.64
CA ALA A 305 -2.56 -21.55 7.50
C ALA A 305 -1.99 -21.70 6.06
N GLN A 306 -0.87 -22.40 5.80
CA GLN A 306 -0.34 -22.61 4.43
C GLN A 306 -0.01 -24.06 4.00
N SER A 307 -0.40 -25.08 4.76
CA SER A 307 -0.32 -26.49 4.39
C SER A 307 -1.52 -27.18 5.02
N GLY A 308 -2.57 -27.30 4.21
CA GLY A 308 -3.87 -27.83 4.61
C GLY A 308 -3.84 -29.34 4.84
N ASN A 309 -3.12 -29.78 5.87
CA ASN A 309 -3.35 -31.06 6.52
C ASN A 309 -3.66 -30.77 7.98
N HIS A 310 -4.92 -30.92 8.40
CA HIS A 310 -5.27 -30.93 9.81
C HIS A 310 -4.75 -32.25 10.39
N LEU A 311 -3.81 -32.20 11.34
CA LEU A 311 -3.35 -33.42 12.04
C LEU A 311 -4.35 -33.90 13.10
N PHE A 312 -5.38 -33.10 13.42
CA PHE A 312 -6.47 -33.49 14.31
C PHE A 312 -7.78 -33.29 13.60
N SER A 313 -8.65 -34.29 13.71
CA SER A 313 -10.05 -34.12 13.33
C SER A 313 -10.76 -33.23 14.35
N GLN A 314 -11.80 -32.51 13.93
CA GLN A 314 -12.67 -31.75 14.84
C GLN A 314 -13.27 -32.62 15.96
N SER A 315 -13.39 -33.94 15.75
CA SER A 315 -13.82 -34.90 16.77
C SER A 315 -12.78 -35.15 17.87
N ASP A 316 -11.47 -35.05 17.58
CA ASP A 316 -10.41 -35.20 18.59
C ASP A 316 -10.34 -33.98 19.52
N ILE A 317 -10.60 -32.79 18.97
CA ILE A 317 -10.72 -31.53 19.73
C ILE A 317 -11.92 -31.59 20.68
N ALA A 318 -13.07 -32.09 20.23
CA ALA A 318 -14.25 -32.24 21.08
C ALA A 318 -14.09 -33.30 22.19
N THR A 319 -13.24 -34.31 21.97
CA THR A 319 -12.99 -35.40 22.94
C THR A 319 -11.92 -35.04 23.98
N TYR A 320 -10.89 -34.24 23.62
CA TYR A 320 -9.86 -33.78 24.56
C TYR A 320 -10.34 -32.66 25.49
N PHE A 321 -11.36 -31.89 25.10
CA PHE A 321 -11.88 -30.76 25.86
C PHE A 321 -13.23 -31.01 26.55
N SER A 322 -13.72 -32.25 26.54
CA SER A 322 -14.84 -32.67 27.38
C SER A 322 -14.33 -33.46 28.59
N LEU A 323 -14.23 -32.81 29.75
CA LEU A 323 -14.59 -33.48 31.00
C LEU A 323 -15.23 -32.48 31.95
N GLU A 324 -16.34 -32.97 32.50
CA GLU A 324 -17.33 -32.31 33.30
C GLU A 324 -16.83 -31.93 34.70
N GLU A 325 -17.50 -30.92 35.25
CA GLU A 325 -17.72 -30.62 36.67
C GLU A 325 -16.58 -30.09 37.58
N GLN A 326 -16.87 -28.89 38.10
CA GLN A 326 -16.47 -28.26 39.37
C GLN A 326 -15.07 -27.60 39.56
N VAL A 327 -15.05 -26.26 39.32
CA VAL A 327 -14.43 -25.16 40.13
C VAL A 327 -12.87 -25.21 40.37
N PRO A 328 -12.17 -24.20 40.93
CA PRO A 328 -11.83 -22.83 40.51
C PRO A 328 -10.29 -22.56 40.24
N ARG A 329 -9.98 -21.31 39.79
CA ARG A 329 -8.72 -20.51 39.85
C ARG A 329 -7.59 -20.82 38.81
N ASP A 330 -7.66 -20.12 37.67
CA ASP A 330 -6.93 -20.39 36.42
C ASP A 330 -5.53 -19.73 36.31
N VAL A 331 -4.56 -20.19 37.11
CA VAL A 331 -3.12 -19.86 36.94
C VAL A 331 -2.29 -21.12 37.12
N VAL A 332 -1.37 -21.39 36.19
CA VAL A 332 -0.36 -22.46 36.28
C VAL A 332 0.91 -21.88 36.89
N THR A 333 1.38 -22.48 37.98
CA THR A 333 2.63 -22.06 38.65
C THR A 333 3.76 -23.02 38.36
N TYR A 334 4.95 -22.49 38.13
CA TYR A 334 6.19 -23.22 37.90
C TYR A 334 7.23 -22.72 38.90
N GLN A 335 7.64 -23.55 39.85
CA GLN A 335 8.55 -23.18 40.93
C GLN A 335 9.86 -23.95 40.82
N PHE A 336 10.99 -23.24 40.91
CA PHE A 336 12.33 -23.78 40.84
C PHE A 336 13.07 -23.39 42.11
N GLN A 337 13.68 -24.36 42.77
CA GLN A 337 14.47 -24.15 43.99
C GLN A 337 15.94 -24.39 43.69
N PHE A 338 16.77 -23.41 44.00
CA PHE A 338 18.22 -23.44 43.87
C PHE A 338 18.87 -23.40 45.24
N ASP A 339 20.03 -24.05 45.40
CA ASP A 339 20.83 -23.90 46.63
C ASP A 339 21.56 -22.55 46.68
N LEU A 340 22.27 -22.28 47.77
CA LEU A 340 23.08 -21.06 47.94
C LEU A 340 24.31 -20.99 47.01
N HIS A 341 24.59 -22.06 46.26
CA HIS A 341 25.63 -22.11 45.22
C HIS A 341 25.01 -22.10 43.80
N TYR A 342 23.71 -21.81 43.68
CA TYR A 342 22.95 -21.71 42.43
C TYR A 342 22.77 -23.03 41.66
N HIS A 343 22.90 -24.17 42.32
CA HIS A 343 22.54 -25.47 41.74
C HIS A 343 21.05 -25.73 41.88
N LEU A 344 20.40 -26.17 40.80
CA LEU A 344 18.97 -26.52 40.83
C LEU A 344 18.77 -27.75 41.73
N LEU A 345 18.02 -27.57 42.82
CA LEU A 345 17.68 -28.62 43.77
C LEU A 345 16.35 -29.29 43.45
N ASN A 346 15.34 -28.50 43.04
CA ASN A 346 13.99 -29.02 42.87
C ASN A 346 13.15 -28.19 41.89
N VAL A 347 12.15 -28.83 41.26
CA VAL A 347 11.18 -28.21 40.33
C VAL A 347 9.76 -28.66 40.69
N THR A 348 8.83 -27.71 40.81
CA THR A 348 7.43 -27.93 41.21
C THR A 348 6.47 -27.21 40.26
N PHE A 349 5.26 -27.76 40.11
CA PHE A 349 4.22 -27.28 39.19
C PHE A 349 2.84 -27.22 39.97
N GLY A 350 1.98 -26.15 39.99
CA GLY A 350 0.50 -26.29 40.33
C GLY A 350 -0.43 -25.28 41.04
N ARG A 351 -1.69 -25.74 41.33
CA ARG A 351 -2.94 -24.97 41.62
C ARG A 351 -3.13 -24.46 43.08
N ALA A 352 -2.60 -23.25 43.30
CA ALA A 352 -3.06 -22.17 44.20
C ALA A 352 -2.90 -22.36 45.73
N ASN A 353 -2.41 -21.37 46.49
CA ASN A 353 -2.82 -19.95 46.49
C ASN A 353 -1.70 -18.94 46.23
N ILE A 354 -2.01 -17.92 45.43
CA ILE A 354 -1.45 -16.58 45.61
C ILE A 354 -2.58 -15.57 45.75
N THR A 355 -2.49 -14.80 46.83
CA THR A 355 -3.02 -13.45 46.97
C THR A 355 -1.83 -12.51 46.82
N VAL A 356 -1.98 -11.53 45.93
CA VAL A 356 -0.87 -10.65 45.53
C VAL A 356 -0.91 -9.38 46.38
N ASP A 357 -0.04 -9.29 47.39
CA ASP A 357 0.00 -8.13 48.28
C ASP A 357 0.70 -6.90 47.66
N LYS A 358 1.39 -7.04 46.51
CA LYS A 358 1.94 -5.93 45.70
C LYS A 358 2.29 -6.38 44.28
N ASN A 359 1.68 -5.76 43.26
CA ASN A 359 2.02 -5.93 41.85
C ASN A 359 2.99 -4.82 41.43
N TYR A 360 4.19 -5.18 40.99
CA TYR A 360 5.07 -4.24 40.30
C TYR A 360 4.94 -4.45 38.80
N THR A 361 4.58 -3.39 38.07
CA THR A 361 4.69 -3.33 36.62
C THR A 361 6.16 -3.31 36.22
N TYR A 362 6.43 -3.67 34.96
CA TYR A 362 7.76 -3.57 34.37
C TYR A 362 8.42 -2.20 34.56
N GLN A 363 7.63 -1.13 34.42
CA GLN A 363 8.10 0.25 34.58
C GLN A 363 8.38 0.59 36.05
N GLU A 364 7.57 0.08 36.99
CA GLU A 364 7.79 0.24 38.43
C GLU A 364 9.02 -0.55 38.89
N ALA A 365 9.18 -1.81 38.47
CA ALA A 365 10.37 -2.60 38.75
C ALA A 365 11.65 -1.91 38.25
N ASN A 366 11.62 -1.37 37.03
CA ASN A 366 12.73 -0.59 36.48
C ASN A 366 12.96 0.72 37.27
N ALA A 367 11.90 1.41 37.71
CA ALA A 367 12.00 2.62 38.52
C ALA A 367 12.55 2.36 39.93
N TYR A 368 12.26 1.20 40.55
CA TYR A 368 12.81 0.77 41.84
C TYR A 368 14.26 0.27 41.72
N ILE A 369 14.68 -0.30 40.58
CA ILE A 369 16.10 -0.61 40.33
C ILE A 369 16.91 0.69 40.21
N LEU A 370 16.34 1.70 39.55
CA LEU A 370 16.99 3.01 39.36
C LEU A 370 16.95 3.89 40.63
N LYS A 371 15.97 3.70 41.51
CA LYS A 371 15.87 4.34 42.82
C LYS A 371 16.21 3.33 43.92
N LYS A 372 17.47 3.30 44.39
CA LYS A 372 18.00 2.43 45.46
C LYS A 372 17.34 2.60 46.85
N GLU A 373 16.03 2.79 46.95
CA GLU A 373 15.34 3.07 48.19
C GLU A 373 14.29 1.98 48.48
N GLN A 374 14.55 1.26 49.59
CA GLN A 374 13.73 0.29 50.33
C GLN A 374 13.98 -1.21 50.05
N ASP A 375 14.15 -1.96 51.15
CA ASP A 375 14.36 -3.41 51.47
C ASP A 375 14.11 -4.56 50.46
N ILE A 376 14.13 -4.33 49.14
CA ILE A 376 14.06 -5.37 48.09
C ILE A 376 15.46 -5.74 47.54
N PHE A 377 16.45 -4.87 47.79
CA PHE A 377 17.79 -4.91 47.18
C PHE A 377 18.56 -6.24 47.36
N PRO A 378 18.54 -6.92 48.52
CA PRO A 378 19.29 -8.18 48.70
C PRO A 378 18.81 -9.33 47.80
N TYR A 379 17.50 -9.42 47.55
CA TYR A 379 16.92 -10.46 46.69
C TYR A 379 17.26 -10.24 45.22
N TRP A 380 17.31 -8.98 44.77
CA TRP A 380 17.69 -8.65 43.41
C TRP A 380 19.17 -8.89 43.12
N GLU A 381 20.05 -8.62 44.08
CA GLU A 381 21.48 -8.91 43.95
C GLU A 381 21.73 -10.43 43.79
N GLU A 382 20.96 -11.26 44.49
CA GLU A 382 21.01 -12.73 44.36
C GLU A 382 20.47 -13.22 43.00
N ILE A 383 19.38 -12.63 42.49
CA ILE A 383 18.87 -12.90 41.12
C ILE A 383 19.92 -12.51 40.08
N TYR A 384 20.55 -11.36 40.25
CA TYR A 384 21.60 -10.88 39.36
C TYR A 384 22.82 -11.81 39.40
N GLN A 385 23.23 -12.29 40.57
CA GLN A 385 24.31 -13.25 40.71
C GLN A 385 23.98 -14.61 40.06
N LEU A 386 22.76 -15.11 40.22
CA LEU A 386 22.26 -16.32 39.54
C LEU A 386 22.33 -16.15 38.01
N MET A 387 21.83 -15.03 37.49
CA MET A 387 21.85 -14.71 36.06
C MET A 387 23.27 -14.55 35.52
N ASN A 388 24.14 -13.86 36.26
CA ASN A 388 25.54 -13.64 35.88
C ASN A 388 26.32 -14.96 35.87
N HIS A 389 26.12 -15.84 36.87
CA HIS A 389 26.69 -17.18 36.89
C HIS A 389 26.27 -17.98 35.65
N TYR A 390 24.99 -17.94 35.30
CA TYR A 390 24.45 -18.63 34.13
C TYR A 390 24.92 -18.03 32.79
N HIS A 391 25.05 -16.70 32.68
CA HIS A 391 25.56 -16.06 31.46
C HIS A 391 27.03 -16.38 31.19
N GLN A 392 27.85 -16.52 32.23
CA GLN A 392 29.28 -16.82 32.09
C GLN A 392 29.56 -18.21 31.51
N THR A 393 28.67 -19.17 31.71
CA THR A 393 28.81 -20.56 31.24
C THR A 393 28.22 -20.80 29.85
N ASN A 394 27.50 -19.81 29.28
CA ASN A 394 26.74 -19.95 28.04
C ASN A 394 27.51 -19.45 26.79
N HIS A 395 28.49 -20.25 26.34
CA HIS A 395 29.41 -19.88 25.25
C HIS A 395 28.71 -19.60 23.90
N HIS A 396 27.78 -20.47 23.47
CA HIS A 396 27.15 -20.36 22.14
C HIS A 396 26.20 -19.17 22.00
N LYS A 397 25.58 -18.72 23.10
CA LYS A 397 24.77 -17.49 23.10
C LYS A 397 25.63 -16.24 22.89
N MET A 398 26.84 -16.22 23.46
CA MET A 398 27.78 -15.12 23.24
C MET A 398 28.23 -15.06 21.77
N GLU A 399 28.53 -16.22 21.17
CA GLU A 399 28.83 -16.37 19.74
C GLU A 399 27.69 -15.87 18.85
N TYR A 400 26.45 -16.27 19.12
CA TYR A 400 25.27 -15.83 18.36
C TYR A 400 24.98 -14.32 18.50
N LYS A 401 25.13 -13.74 19.70
CA LYS A 401 24.99 -12.29 19.90
C LYS A 401 26.04 -11.52 19.10
N ALA A 402 27.28 -12.01 19.04
CA ALA A 402 28.33 -11.41 18.21
C ALA A 402 27.98 -11.47 16.72
N LEU A 403 27.47 -12.60 16.24
CA LEU A 403 27.01 -12.80 14.86
C LEU A 403 25.83 -11.88 14.50
N ARG A 404 24.83 -11.75 15.39
CA ARG A 404 23.67 -10.87 15.18
C ARG A 404 24.05 -9.40 15.19
N ALA A 405 24.90 -8.97 16.12
CA ALA A 405 25.41 -7.60 16.16
C ALA A 405 26.24 -7.27 14.90
N LEU A 406 27.01 -8.22 14.37
CA LEU A 406 27.70 -8.11 13.09
C LEU A 406 26.70 -7.90 11.93
N CYS A 407 25.61 -8.68 11.89
CA CYS A 407 24.55 -8.55 10.88
C CYS A 407 23.81 -7.21 10.96
N ASP A 408 23.44 -6.79 12.16
CA ASP A 408 22.79 -5.51 12.38
C ASP A 408 23.73 -4.35 12.00
N THR A 409 25.05 -4.52 12.19
CA THR A 409 26.05 -3.56 11.71
C THR A 409 26.16 -3.58 10.17
N VAL A 410 26.04 -4.73 9.51
CA VAL A 410 26.02 -4.84 8.04
C VAL A 410 24.76 -4.19 7.42
N VAL A 411 23.59 -4.43 8.01
CA VAL A 411 22.29 -3.92 7.51
C VAL A 411 22.10 -2.44 7.83
N ASN A 412 22.49 -2.00 9.03
CA ASN A 412 22.16 -0.67 9.56
C ASN A 412 23.39 0.26 9.78
N LYS A 413 24.62 -0.18 9.46
CA LYS A 413 25.89 0.59 9.56
C LYS A 413 26.16 1.30 10.91
N LYS A 414 25.61 0.84 12.05
CA LYS A 414 25.87 1.41 13.40
C LYS A 414 26.86 0.58 14.23
N SER A 415 27.75 1.23 14.98
CA SER A 415 28.75 0.59 15.86
C SER A 415 28.12 -0.26 16.98
N MET A 416 28.82 -1.33 17.37
CA MET A 416 28.44 -2.39 18.32
C MET A 416 28.10 -1.93 19.76
N GLU A 417 28.11 -0.65 20.07
CA GLU A 417 27.97 -0.14 21.44
C GLU A 417 26.62 0.56 21.66
N SER A 418 25.93 0.13 22.71
CA SER A 418 24.66 0.62 23.24
C SER A 418 23.37 0.10 22.56
N THR A 419 22.99 -1.12 22.92
CA THR A 419 21.57 -1.39 23.15
C THR A 419 21.34 -1.21 24.65
N SER A 420 20.79 -0.06 25.05
CA SER A 420 20.30 0.14 26.42
C SER A 420 19.06 -0.72 26.62
N TYR A 421 19.26 -2.02 26.80
CA TYR A 421 18.21 -2.88 27.28
C TYR A 421 17.94 -2.50 28.74
N ASN A 422 16.66 -2.26 29.04
CA ASN A 422 16.23 -2.10 30.42
C ASN A 422 16.58 -3.39 31.19
N GLU A 423 17.44 -3.26 32.19
CA GLU A 423 18.07 -4.36 32.93
C GLU A 423 17.03 -5.30 33.54
N ALA A 424 15.88 -4.77 33.97
CA ALA A 424 14.76 -5.56 34.49
C ALA A 424 14.17 -6.52 33.45
N GLY A 425 14.10 -6.10 32.19
CA GLY A 425 13.46 -6.87 31.10
C GLY A 425 14.37 -7.96 30.58
N MET A 426 15.67 -7.69 30.58
CA MET A 426 16.67 -8.72 30.37
C MET A 426 16.59 -9.78 31.46
N ILE A 427 16.63 -9.39 32.74
CA ILE A 427 16.58 -10.34 33.85
C ILE A 427 15.34 -11.23 33.74
N VAL A 428 14.16 -10.64 33.52
CA VAL A 428 12.90 -11.36 33.36
C VAL A 428 12.89 -12.29 32.13
N SER A 429 13.40 -11.83 30.98
CA SER A 429 13.49 -12.66 29.78
C SER A 429 14.48 -13.81 29.94
N GLU A 430 15.58 -13.58 30.66
CA GLU A 430 16.63 -14.57 30.92
C GLU A 430 16.16 -15.64 31.91
N LEU A 431 15.41 -15.25 32.93
CA LEU A 431 14.73 -16.18 33.85
C LEU A 431 13.70 -17.06 33.13
N LYS A 432 12.91 -16.49 32.20
CA LYS A 432 12.00 -17.30 31.36
C LYS A 432 12.75 -18.32 30.50
N ASN A 433 13.93 -17.95 30.01
CA ASN A 433 14.77 -18.87 29.25
C ASN A 433 15.35 -19.98 30.14
N LEU A 434 15.80 -19.65 31.34
CA LEU A 434 16.30 -20.65 32.30
C LEU A 434 15.20 -21.63 32.72
N ILE A 435 13.99 -21.13 32.93
CA ILE A 435 12.81 -21.95 33.23
C ILE A 435 12.49 -22.89 32.05
N GLY A 436 12.44 -22.36 30.82
CA GLY A 436 12.20 -23.16 29.63
C GLY A 436 13.27 -24.24 29.39
N TYR A 437 14.54 -23.94 29.72
CA TYR A 437 15.64 -24.90 29.69
C TYR A 437 15.42 -26.04 30.68
N TYR A 438 15.29 -25.75 31.98
CA TYR A 438 15.16 -26.79 33.00
C TYR A 438 13.86 -27.58 32.85
N GLN A 439 12.81 -26.99 32.29
CA GLN A 439 11.60 -27.73 31.91
C GLN A 439 11.87 -28.71 30.78
N ALA A 440 12.58 -28.29 29.73
CA ALA A 440 12.92 -29.16 28.62
C ALA A 440 13.85 -30.29 29.07
N GLU A 441 14.84 -29.99 29.91
CA GLU A 441 15.74 -30.97 30.51
C GLU A 441 14.99 -31.95 31.41
N PHE A 442 14.10 -31.47 32.29
CA PHE A 442 13.25 -32.32 33.11
C PHE A 442 12.39 -33.25 32.25
N CYS A 443 11.77 -32.74 31.19
CA CYS A 443 10.95 -33.55 30.30
C CYS A 443 11.78 -34.61 29.59
N ASP A 444 12.97 -34.26 29.08
CA ASP A 444 13.87 -35.19 28.41
C ASP A 444 14.33 -36.32 29.36
N GLN A 445 14.78 -35.96 30.57
CA GLN A 445 15.21 -36.91 31.60
C GLN A 445 14.09 -37.87 32.04
N ASN A 446 12.84 -37.42 31.99
CA ASN A 446 11.66 -38.21 32.38
C ASN A 446 10.90 -38.77 31.17
N HIS A 447 11.45 -38.66 29.95
CA HIS A 447 10.85 -39.11 28.70
C HIS A 447 9.42 -38.58 28.43
N ILE A 448 9.16 -37.33 28.83
CA ILE A 448 7.91 -36.62 28.56
C ILE A 448 8.05 -35.93 27.18
N PRO A 449 7.17 -36.22 26.21
CA PRO A 449 7.32 -35.73 24.84
C PRO A 449 6.92 -34.26 24.74
N ILE A 450 7.84 -33.38 24.35
CA ILE A 450 7.59 -31.95 24.09
C ILE A 450 8.23 -31.51 22.77
N MET A 451 7.80 -30.40 22.19
CA MET A 451 8.45 -29.79 21.03
C MET A 451 9.61 -28.90 21.49
N HIS A 452 10.81 -29.36 21.20
CA HIS A 452 12.03 -28.61 21.42
C HIS A 452 12.17 -27.53 20.36
N TYR A 453 12.56 -26.34 20.79
CA TYR A 453 12.92 -25.25 19.89
C TYR A 453 14.40 -25.35 19.61
N VAL A 454 14.74 -25.57 18.34
CA VAL A 454 16.09 -25.89 17.91
C VAL A 454 16.58 -24.84 16.95
N ASN A 455 17.87 -24.58 17.03
CA ASN A 455 18.56 -23.70 16.10
C ASN A 455 19.94 -24.30 15.82
N ASN A 456 20.06 -24.96 14.67
CA ASN A 456 21.28 -25.60 14.22
C ASN A 456 21.99 -24.68 13.22
N PHE A 457 22.85 -23.79 13.70
CA PHE A 457 23.91 -23.25 12.86
C PHE A 457 25.13 -24.17 12.93
N ASP A 458 25.47 -24.82 11.83
CA ASP A 458 26.57 -25.79 11.73
C ASP A 458 27.88 -25.07 11.37
N MET A 459 28.25 -24.08 12.17
CA MET A 459 29.43 -23.23 11.95
C MET A 459 30.32 -23.29 13.20
N SER A 460 31.59 -23.64 13.01
CA SER A 460 32.56 -23.75 14.09
C SER A 460 33.00 -22.37 14.63
N SER A 461 33.47 -22.31 15.87
CA SER A 461 34.01 -21.08 16.48
C SER A 461 35.17 -20.49 15.67
N GLU A 462 35.94 -21.32 14.97
CA GLU A 462 37.00 -20.91 14.05
C GLU A 462 36.42 -20.23 12.80
N GLU A 463 35.40 -20.80 12.15
CA GLU A 463 34.72 -20.21 10.99
C GLU A 463 34.03 -18.89 11.34
N MET A 464 33.45 -18.80 12.54
CA MET A 464 32.83 -17.57 13.05
C MET A 464 33.87 -16.47 13.30
N LYS A 465 35.01 -16.81 13.93
CA LYS A 465 36.14 -15.88 14.10
C LYS A 465 36.66 -15.41 12.74
N GLN A 466 36.79 -16.33 11.77
CA GLN A 466 37.23 -16.00 10.41
C GLN A 466 36.21 -15.11 9.68
N MET A 467 34.91 -15.33 9.86
CA MET A 467 33.85 -14.47 9.32
C MET A 467 33.90 -13.06 9.92
N ILE A 468 34.08 -12.96 11.24
CA ILE A 468 34.20 -11.67 11.95
C ILE A 468 35.48 -10.93 11.52
N GLU A 469 36.63 -11.61 11.40
CA GLU A 469 37.88 -11.01 10.89
C GLU A 469 37.75 -10.59 9.41
N ASN A 470 37.14 -11.41 8.56
CA ASN A 470 36.94 -11.08 7.15
C ASN A 470 36.01 -9.86 6.98
N TRP A 471 34.93 -9.77 7.78
CA TRP A 471 34.07 -8.60 7.79
C TRP A 471 34.81 -7.34 8.29
N LYS A 472 35.59 -7.44 9.37
CA LYS A 472 36.42 -6.33 9.90
C LYS A 472 37.43 -5.81 8.88
N ASN A 473 37.92 -6.70 8.00
CA ASN A 473 38.94 -6.36 7.01
C ASN A 473 38.38 -5.94 5.63
N HIS A 474 37.20 -6.41 5.20
CA HIS A 474 36.72 -6.26 3.80
C HIS A 474 35.23 -5.88 3.61
N HIS A 475 34.41 -5.72 4.67
CA HIS A 475 32.97 -5.31 4.62
C HIS A 475 32.10 -6.07 3.59
N ASP A 476 32.14 -7.40 3.62
CA ASP A 476 31.40 -8.30 2.72
C ASP A 476 29.90 -8.44 3.08
N THR A 477 28.99 -8.07 2.16
CA THR A 477 27.53 -8.04 2.36
C THR A 477 26.81 -9.38 2.11
N GLU A 478 27.46 -10.38 1.51
CA GLU A 478 26.89 -11.72 1.32
C GLU A 478 26.83 -12.55 2.63
N LEU A 479 27.28 -11.96 3.74
CA LEU A 479 27.24 -12.57 5.06
C LEU A 479 25.81 -12.99 5.47
N LEU A 480 24.80 -12.20 5.08
CA LEU A 480 23.40 -12.41 5.44
C LEU A 480 22.76 -13.63 4.76
N GLU A 481 23.27 -14.04 3.59
CA GLU A 481 22.73 -15.16 2.81
C GLU A 481 23.29 -16.51 3.27
N LYS A 482 24.44 -16.51 3.97
CA LYS A 482 25.08 -17.73 4.52
C LYS A 482 24.64 -18.06 5.94
N LEU A 483 23.76 -17.25 6.53
CA LEU A 483 23.29 -17.42 7.90
C LEU A 483 22.00 -18.25 7.94
N PRO A 484 21.93 -19.31 8.76
CA PRO A 484 20.70 -20.04 8.98
C PRO A 484 19.81 -19.21 9.91
N MET A 485 19.07 -18.27 9.34
CA MET A 485 18.23 -17.31 10.07
C MET A 485 16.96 -17.94 10.68
N GLN A 486 16.70 -19.23 10.46
CA GLN A 486 15.44 -19.86 10.86
C GLN A 486 15.64 -20.91 11.95
N SER A 487 15.15 -20.61 13.15
CA SER A 487 14.94 -21.61 14.20
C SER A 487 13.70 -22.45 13.87
N GLN A 488 13.73 -23.71 14.26
CA GLN A 488 12.70 -24.71 13.94
C GLN A 488 12.23 -25.39 15.23
N TYR A 489 11.13 -26.16 15.17
CA TYR A 489 10.72 -27.02 16.28
C TYR A 489 10.84 -28.48 15.88
N ARG A 490 11.29 -29.31 16.83
CA ARG A 490 11.53 -30.73 16.64
C ARG A 490 11.08 -31.50 17.87
N VAL A 491 10.62 -32.73 17.68
CA VAL A 491 10.27 -33.64 18.79
C VAL A 491 11.53 -34.16 19.48
N ALA A 492 12.60 -34.37 18.71
CA ALA A 492 13.87 -34.80 19.27
C ALA A 492 14.58 -33.61 19.97
N PRO A 493 15.11 -33.80 21.18
CA PRO A 493 15.93 -32.80 21.83
C PRO A 493 17.17 -32.53 20.97
N ALA A 494 17.45 -31.24 20.74
CA ALA A 494 18.66 -30.80 20.06
C ALA A 494 19.10 -29.44 20.63
N PRO A 495 20.40 -29.12 20.55
CA PRO A 495 20.92 -27.88 21.09
C PRO A 495 20.33 -26.68 20.34
N HIS A 496 19.89 -25.69 21.11
CA HIS A 496 19.57 -24.37 20.55
C HIS A 496 20.80 -23.48 20.69
N ARG A 497 21.69 -23.54 19.70
CA ARG A 497 22.98 -22.84 19.77
C ARG A 497 22.83 -21.31 19.94
N GLY A 498 21.77 -20.70 19.40
CA GLY A 498 21.54 -19.24 19.51
C GLY A 498 21.30 -18.70 20.93
N ILE A 499 20.82 -19.56 21.84
CA ILE A 499 20.64 -19.25 23.26
C ILE A 499 21.54 -20.12 24.13
N GLY A 500 22.38 -20.96 23.51
CA GLY A 500 23.40 -21.85 24.07
C GLY A 500 22.95 -22.79 25.19
N TYR A 501 21.80 -23.42 24.99
CA TYR A 501 21.33 -24.53 25.79
C TYR A 501 21.35 -25.82 24.97
N ASP A 502 21.71 -26.95 25.60
CA ASP A 502 21.74 -28.27 24.95
C ASP A 502 20.35 -28.83 24.63
N THR A 503 19.33 -28.34 25.33
CA THR A 503 17.92 -28.59 25.05
C THR A 503 17.13 -27.36 25.44
N TYR A 504 16.10 -26.99 24.68
CA TYR A 504 15.25 -25.87 25.06
C TYR A 504 13.86 -26.03 24.47
N ALA A 505 12.84 -25.65 25.22
CA ALA A 505 11.47 -25.61 24.75
C ALA A 505 10.80 -24.33 25.25
N HIS A 506 9.96 -23.75 24.40
CA HIS A 506 9.08 -22.69 24.84
C HIS A 506 7.89 -23.33 25.56
N CYS A 507 7.66 -22.96 26.83
CA CYS A 507 6.52 -23.38 27.64
C CYS A 507 5.86 -22.21 28.40
N THR A 508 6.50 -21.04 28.37
CA THR A 508 6.24 -19.90 29.28
C THR A 508 5.60 -18.69 28.61
N THR A 509 5.26 -18.77 27.31
CA THR A 509 4.59 -17.70 26.54
C THR A 509 3.53 -18.24 25.55
N PRO A 510 2.59 -19.05 26.04
CA PRO A 510 1.69 -19.85 25.20
C PRO A 510 0.69 -19.01 24.38
N LEU A 511 0.45 -17.74 24.73
CA LEU A 511 -0.40 -16.81 23.97
C LEU A 511 0.23 -16.29 22.67
N ARG A 512 1.56 -16.27 22.58
CA ARG A 512 2.30 -15.76 21.42
C ARG A 512 2.87 -16.86 20.55
N ASN A 513 2.81 -18.10 21.03
CA ASN A 513 3.44 -19.24 20.40
C ASN A 513 2.62 -20.50 20.61
N TYR A 514 2.03 -21.00 19.52
CA TYR A 514 1.18 -22.18 19.54
C TYR A 514 1.88 -23.43 20.07
N LEU A 515 3.17 -23.64 19.77
CA LEU A 515 3.91 -24.80 20.26
C LEU A 515 4.22 -24.66 21.76
N ALA A 516 4.32 -23.44 22.27
CA ALA A 516 4.39 -23.20 23.71
C ALA A 516 3.07 -23.54 24.41
N MET A 517 1.93 -23.28 23.77
CA MET A 517 0.61 -23.74 24.25
C MET A 517 0.52 -25.27 24.24
N VAL A 518 0.96 -25.92 23.16
CA VAL A 518 0.96 -27.40 23.08
C VAL A 518 1.85 -28.00 24.17
N ASN A 519 3.09 -27.54 24.32
CA ASN A 519 4.00 -27.99 25.37
C ASN A 519 3.42 -27.78 26.78
N GLN A 520 2.79 -26.64 27.03
CA GLN A 520 2.13 -26.35 28.30
C GLN A 520 0.95 -27.30 28.58
N ASN A 521 0.12 -27.61 27.57
CA ASN A 521 -0.99 -28.55 27.71
C ASN A 521 -0.53 -29.98 27.98
N ILE A 522 0.55 -30.43 27.33
CA ILE A 522 1.19 -31.73 27.58
C ILE A 522 1.64 -31.83 29.05
N LEU A 523 2.31 -30.79 29.54
CA LEU A 523 2.73 -30.71 30.94
C LEU A 523 1.52 -30.73 31.89
N ILE A 524 0.44 -29.99 31.58
CA ILE A 524 -0.82 -30.02 32.31
C ILE A 524 -1.40 -31.44 32.37
N ASP A 525 -1.56 -32.12 31.25
CA ASP A 525 -2.21 -33.42 31.23
C ASP A 525 -1.38 -34.53 31.89
N ILE A 526 -0.06 -34.55 31.64
CA ILE A 526 0.81 -35.63 32.12
C ILE A 526 1.23 -35.38 33.57
N VAL A 527 1.70 -34.18 33.89
CA VAL A 527 2.28 -33.86 35.20
C VAL A 527 1.18 -33.53 36.22
N PHE A 528 0.16 -32.76 35.83
CA PHE A 528 -0.87 -32.30 36.76
C PHE A 528 -2.04 -33.26 36.91
N SER A 529 -2.59 -33.69 35.79
CA SER A 529 -3.73 -34.62 35.80
C SER A 529 -3.27 -36.07 36.05
N LYS A 530 -1.95 -36.31 36.14
CA LYS A 530 -1.29 -37.62 36.30
C LYS A 530 -1.75 -38.66 35.26
N GLN A 531 -2.13 -38.19 34.07
CA GLN A 531 -2.66 -39.04 33.00
C GLN A 531 -1.54 -39.54 32.07
N TYR A 532 -0.63 -40.35 32.62
CA TYR A 532 0.53 -40.87 31.90
C TYR A 532 0.19 -41.72 30.66
N GLN A 533 -1.06 -42.22 30.57
CA GLN A 533 -1.54 -42.97 29.39
C GLN A 533 -1.61 -42.11 28.12
N LYS A 534 -1.65 -40.77 28.26
CA LYS A 534 -1.67 -39.83 27.13
C LYS A 534 -0.29 -39.56 26.52
N ILE A 535 0.81 -40.04 27.13
CA ILE A 535 2.18 -39.80 26.63
C ILE A 535 2.34 -40.26 25.18
N ASN A 536 1.92 -41.49 24.85
CA ASN A 536 2.07 -42.03 23.50
C ASN A 536 1.26 -41.23 22.46
N TYR A 537 0.08 -40.73 22.86
CA TYR A 537 -0.74 -39.89 22.01
C TYR A 537 -0.05 -38.55 21.71
N TYR A 538 0.49 -37.90 22.75
CA TYR A 538 1.22 -36.65 22.57
C TYR A 538 2.47 -36.83 21.73
N GLN A 539 3.20 -37.93 21.91
CA GLN A 539 4.38 -38.23 21.10
C GLN A 539 4.03 -38.37 19.62
N GLN A 540 2.93 -39.05 19.29
CA GLN A 540 2.46 -39.16 17.91
C GLN A 540 2.00 -37.81 17.35
N TYR A 541 1.23 -37.03 18.13
CA TYR A 541 0.81 -35.68 17.76
C TYR A 541 1.99 -34.77 17.42
N LEU A 542 3.01 -34.75 18.28
CA LEU A 542 4.14 -33.86 18.08
C LEU A 542 4.96 -34.23 16.84
N GLN A 543 5.11 -35.53 16.54
CA GLN A 543 5.80 -36.00 15.32
C GLN A 543 5.07 -35.56 14.05
N GLU A 544 3.75 -35.64 14.09
CA GLU A 544 2.87 -35.14 13.05
C GLU A 544 3.07 -33.63 12.83
N LEU A 545 3.11 -32.82 13.90
CA LEU A 545 3.34 -31.37 13.82
C LEU A 545 4.71 -31.01 13.23
N GLU A 546 5.76 -31.74 13.59
CA GLU A 546 7.11 -31.55 13.07
C GLU A 546 7.17 -31.77 11.55
N GLU A 547 6.50 -32.82 11.05
CA GLU A 547 6.45 -33.12 9.62
C GLU A 547 5.70 -32.03 8.84
N ILE A 548 4.60 -31.50 9.40
CA ILE A 548 3.90 -30.38 8.79
C ILE A 548 4.82 -29.17 8.65
N GLN A 549 5.52 -28.78 9.72
CA GLN A 549 6.43 -27.63 9.68
C GLN A 549 7.51 -27.81 8.60
N ARG A 550 8.07 -29.02 8.48
CA ARG A 550 9.07 -29.34 7.45
C ARG A 550 8.55 -29.15 6.03
N GLN A 551 7.29 -29.53 5.77
CA GLN A 551 6.65 -29.37 4.46
C GLN A 551 6.39 -27.90 4.08
N TYR A 552 6.08 -27.05 5.05
CA TYR A 552 5.92 -25.60 4.82
C TYR A 552 7.22 -24.92 4.41
N GLU A 553 8.31 -25.21 5.12
CA GLU A 553 9.63 -24.62 4.87
C GLU A 553 10.13 -24.99 3.46
N LEU A 554 9.90 -26.23 3.05
CA LEU A 554 10.17 -26.69 1.68
C LEU A 554 9.30 -25.95 0.65
N ARG A 555 8.00 -25.77 0.92
CA ARG A 555 7.07 -25.10 -0.01
C ARG A 555 7.33 -23.61 -0.18
N ASP A 556 7.74 -22.88 0.85
CA ASP A 556 8.05 -21.45 0.72
C ASP A 556 9.35 -21.23 -0.05
N TYR A 557 10.35 -22.10 0.20
CA TYR A 557 11.58 -22.16 -0.60
C TYR A 557 11.27 -22.50 -2.07
N GLU A 558 10.43 -23.50 -2.32
CA GLU A 558 10.02 -23.90 -3.67
C GLU A 558 9.12 -22.87 -4.37
N LYS A 559 8.22 -22.17 -3.67
CA LYS A 559 7.37 -21.10 -4.24
C LYS A 559 8.20 -19.90 -4.69
N LYS A 560 9.15 -19.45 -3.87
CA LYS A 560 10.05 -18.34 -4.23
C LYS A 560 10.94 -18.73 -5.41
N LYS A 561 11.36 -20.00 -5.50
CA LYS A 561 12.10 -20.55 -6.64
C LYS A 561 11.23 -20.71 -7.90
N ALA A 562 9.97 -21.12 -7.76
CA ALA A 562 9.02 -21.36 -8.85
C ALA A 562 8.42 -20.08 -9.45
N GLN A 563 8.17 -19.06 -8.63
CA GLN A 563 7.74 -17.73 -9.10
C GLN A 563 8.83 -17.04 -9.92
N ARG A 564 10.11 -17.22 -9.55
CA ARG A 564 11.26 -16.76 -10.34
C ARG A 564 11.34 -17.48 -11.68
N LYS A 565 11.19 -18.82 -11.70
CA LYS A 565 11.15 -19.63 -12.93
C LYS A 565 9.99 -19.28 -13.89
N LYS A 566 8.76 -19.04 -13.40
CA LYS A 566 7.58 -18.83 -14.27
C LYS A 566 7.59 -17.54 -15.10
N LYS A 567 8.32 -16.50 -14.69
CA LYS A 567 8.45 -15.25 -15.47
C LYS A 567 9.39 -15.38 -16.68
N ILE A 568 10.25 -16.40 -16.69
CA ILE A 568 11.32 -16.62 -17.68
C ILE A 568 10.84 -17.44 -18.90
N HIS A 569 9.61 -17.95 -18.94
CA HIS A 569 9.20 -18.98 -19.92
C HIS A 569 7.93 -18.63 -20.73
N LYS A 570 7.60 -17.35 -20.87
CA LYS A 570 6.45 -16.89 -21.67
C LYS A 570 6.91 -16.32 -23.00
N ILE A 571 6.37 -16.86 -24.10
CA ILE A 571 6.61 -16.37 -25.47
C ILE A 571 5.27 -15.87 -26.00
N HIS A 572 5.17 -14.59 -26.39
CA HIS A 572 3.92 -13.96 -26.85
C HIS A 572 2.73 -14.12 -25.88
N GLY A 573 2.97 -14.06 -24.57
CA GLY A 573 1.92 -14.17 -23.54
C GLY A 573 1.48 -15.61 -23.21
N ILE A 574 1.91 -16.60 -23.99
CA ILE A 574 1.63 -18.03 -23.79
C ILE A 574 2.82 -18.69 -23.07
N SER A 575 2.55 -19.54 -22.09
CA SER A 575 3.58 -20.25 -21.33
C SER A 575 4.08 -21.47 -22.10
N TYR A 576 5.35 -21.44 -22.51
CA TYR A 576 6.05 -22.57 -23.15
C TYR A 576 7.05 -23.25 -22.20
N GLN A 577 6.85 -23.10 -20.88
CA GLN A 577 7.77 -23.60 -19.86
C GLN A 577 8.14 -25.07 -20.03
N ARG A 578 7.18 -25.91 -20.41
CA ARG A 578 7.40 -27.35 -20.50
C ARG A 578 8.21 -27.72 -21.75
N GLU A 579 7.92 -27.05 -22.85
CA GLU A 579 8.55 -27.23 -24.15
C GLU A 579 9.99 -26.70 -24.15
N ILE A 580 10.21 -25.55 -23.51
CA ILE A 580 11.54 -24.97 -23.27
C ILE A 580 12.38 -25.92 -22.40
N GLU A 581 11.87 -26.35 -21.24
CA GLU A 581 12.59 -27.29 -20.37
C GLU A 581 12.86 -28.63 -21.06
N LEU A 582 11.94 -29.10 -21.90
CA LEU A 582 12.09 -30.34 -22.68
C LEU A 582 13.21 -30.21 -23.72
N VAL A 583 13.20 -29.17 -24.54
CA VAL A 583 14.22 -28.92 -25.57
C VAL A 583 15.60 -28.72 -24.93
N GLU A 584 15.68 -27.93 -23.85
CA GLU A 584 16.93 -27.74 -23.11
C GLU A 584 17.44 -29.02 -22.46
N SER A 585 16.56 -29.93 -22.02
CA SER A 585 16.97 -31.20 -21.43
C SER A 585 17.69 -32.10 -22.45
N TYR A 586 17.13 -32.24 -23.67
CA TYR A 586 17.77 -33.01 -24.74
C TYR A 586 19.09 -32.39 -25.19
N LEU A 587 19.13 -31.06 -25.36
CA LEU A 587 20.36 -30.34 -25.73
C LEU A 587 21.43 -30.30 -24.64
N SER A 588 21.09 -30.68 -23.40
CA SER A 588 22.06 -30.85 -22.30
C SER A 588 22.80 -32.19 -22.39
N GLU A 589 22.26 -33.19 -23.10
CA GLU A 589 22.87 -34.52 -23.25
C GLU A 589 23.84 -34.56 -24.45
N SER A 590 23.42 -34.00 -25.59
CA SER A 590 24.25 -33.89 -26.78
C SER A 590 23.73 -32.79 -27.72
N ALA A 591 24.59 -32.29 -28.61
CA ALA A 591 24.11 -31.49 -29.74
C ALA A 591 23.19 -32.34 -30.63
N MET A 592 22.11 -31.75 -31.14
CA MET A 592 21.12 -32.45 -31.97
C MET A 592 20.69 -31.57 -33.13
N ASP A 593 20.34 -32.18 -34.25
CA ASP A 593 19.76 -31.45 -35.38
C ASP A 593 18.24 -31.25 -35.20
N ARG A 594 17.64 -30.44 -36.06
CA ARG A 594 16.21 -30.12 -36.00
C ARG A 594 15.32 -31.36 -36.16
N ARG A 595 15.72 -32.34 -36.96
CA ARG A 595 14.92 -33.54 -37.23
C ARG A 595 14.94 -34.47 -36.02
N GLU A 596 16.11 -34.63 -35.40
CA GLU A 596 16.25 -35.38 -34.15
C GLU A 596 15.44 -34.74 -33.01
N LEU A 597 15.43 -33.41 -32.90
CA LEU A 597 14.61 -32.70 -31.91
C LEU A 597 13.11 -32.87 -32.18
N LEU A 598 12.65 -32.83 -33.43
CA LEU A 598 11.24 -33.09 -33.77
C LEU A 598 10.83 -34.51 -33.38
N GLU A 599 11.65 -35.51 -33.71
CA GLU A 599 11.36 -36.92 -33.40
C GLU A 599 11.37 -37.19 -31.88
N LYS A 600 12.31 -36.59 -31.13
CA LYS A 600 12.42 -36.80 -29.68
C LYS A 600 11.43 -35.99 -28.84
N THR A 601 11.17 -34.74 -29.21
CA THR A 601 10.27 -33.87 -28.44
C THR A 601 8.80 -34.10 -28.78
N GLY A 602 8.50 -34.61 -29.98
CA GLY A 602 7.14 -34.80 -30.47
C GLY A 602 6.36 -33.49 -30.69
N LEU A 603 7.05 -32.34 -30.67
CA LEU A 603 6.43 -31.03 -30.81
C LEU A 603 6.01 -30.76 -32.26
N PRO A 604 4.85 -30.11 -32.48
CA PRO A 604 4.50 -29.57 -33.79
C PRO A 604 5.60 -28.65 -34.31
N GLU A 605 5.88 -28.73 -35.60
CA GLU A 605 7.01 -28.04 -36.23
C GLU A 605 7.01 -26.52 -35.96
N GLN A 606 5.84 -25.90 -35.97
CA GLN A 606 5.68 -24.46 -35.65
C GLN A 606 5.98 -24.14 -34.18
N GLN A 607 5.59 -25.01 -33.24
CA GLN A 607 5.84 -24.81 -31.81
C GLN A 607 7.31 -25.02 -31.47
N LEU A 608 7.94 -26.05 -32.04
CA LEU A 608 9.37 -26.26 -31.89
C LEU A 608 10.16 -25.06 -32.45
N ASN A 609 9.74 -24.51 -33.59
CA ASN A 609 10.37 -23.30 -34.14
C ASN A 609 10.25 -22.11 -33.18
N LEU A 610 9.06 -21.82 -32.64
CA LEU A 610 8.88 -20.74 -31.66
C LEU A 610 9.75 -20.91 -30.41
N VAL A 611 9.86 -22.14 -29.90
CA VAL A 611 10.67 -22.46 -28.72
C VAL A 611 12.17 -22.34 -29.02
N LEU A 612 12.62 -22.82 -30.19
CA LEU A 612 14.01 -22.70 -30.62
C LEU A 612 14.38 -21.24 -30.91
N ASP A 613 13.49 -20.46 -31.53
CA ASP A 613 13.69 -19.04 -31.79
C ASP A 613 13.77 -18.27 -30.49
N TYR A 614 12.88 -18.52 -29.54
CA TYR A 614 12.94 -17.94 -28.20
C TYR A 614 14.21 -18.29 -27.43
N LEU A 615 14.58 -19.58 -27.38
CA LEU A 615 15.79 -20.02 -26.70
C LEU A 615 17.06 -19.41 -27.33
N LYS A 616 17.06 -19.17 -28.65
CA LYS A 616 18.13 -18.43 -29.33
C LYS A 616 18.12 -16.95 -28.94
N GLU A 617 16.95 -16.31 -28.97
CA GLU A 617 16.78 -14.89 -28.63
C GLU A 617 17.19 -14.56 -27.20
N GLU A 618 16.86 -15.42 -26.25
CA GLU A 618 17.22 -15.29 -24.83
C GLU A 618 18.63 -15.85 -24.53
N LEU A 619 19.42 -16.19 -25.55
CA LEU A 619 20.81 -16.66 -25.48
C LEU A 619 21.03 -18.00 -24.76
N HIS A 620 19.98 -18.78 -24.52
CA HIS A 620 20.05 -20.10 -23.88
C HIS A 620 20.64 -21.19 -24.79
N ILE A 621 20.52 -21.06 -26.12
CA ILE A 621 21.09 -22.00 -27.12
C ILE A 621 21.78 -21.30 -28.32
N ASP A 622 22.62 -22.05 -29.05
CA ASP A 622 23.28 -21.68 -30.31
C ASP A 622 23.02 -22.69 -31.42
N GLU A 623 23.06 -22.24 -32.68
CA GLU A 623 22.96 -23.10 -33.86
C GLU A 623 24.27 -23.03 -34.67
N ILE A 624 24.91 -24.18 -34.90
CA ILE A 624 26.16 -24.31 -35.65
C ILE A 624 25.93 -25.37 -36.73
N HIS A 625 26.05 -25.00 -38.01
CA HIS A 625 25.89 -25.90 -39.16
C HIS A 625 24.60 -26.75 -39.16
N GLY A 626 23.49 -26.22 -38.61
CA GLY A 626 22.18 -26.90 -38.54
C GLY A 626 21.98 -27.78 -37.30
N THR A 627 22.99 -27.85 -36.42
CA THR A 627 22.93 -28.51 -35.11
C THR A 627 22.82 -27.49 -33.98
N TYR A 628 21.99 -27.80 -32.98
CA TYR A 628 21.68 -26.92 -31.84
C TYR A 628 22.52 -27.32 -30.62
N HIS A 629 23.03 -26.34 -29.88
CA HIS A 629 23.90 -26.49 -28.72
C HIS A 629 23.40 -25.64 -27.56
N LYS A 630 23.46 -26.16 -26.33
CA LYS A 630 23.13 -25.38 -25.14
C LYS A 630 24.27 -24.44 -24.74
N ASN A 631 23.95 -23.18 -24.46
CA ASN A 631 24.93 -22.14 -24.08
C ASN A 631 25.08 -21.96 -22.57
N THR A 632 24.06 -22.33 -21.79
CA THR A 632 24.00 -22.14 -20.35
C THR A 632 24.62 -23.31 -19.60
N THR A 633 25.46 -23.00 -18.60
CA THR A 633 26.12 -23.96 -17.72
C THR A 633 26.13 -23.42 -16.28
N ALA A 634 26.63 -24.20 -15.31
CA ALA A 634 26.75 -23.71 -13.93
C ALA A 634 27.57 -22.39 -13.80
N SER A 635 28.48 -22.12 -14.75
CA SER A 635 29.29 -20.90 -14.78
C SER A 635 28.82 -19.83 -15.78
N LYS A 636 27.83 -20.12 -16.64
CA LYS A 636 27.32 -19.21 -17.69
C LYS A 636 25.81 -19.02 -17.57
N GLN A 637 25.37 -17.79 -17.31
CA GLN A 637 23.97 -17.47 -16.95
C GLN A 637 23.46 -16.23 -17.69
N VAL A 638 22.15 -16.15 -17.91
CA VAL A 638 21.47 -15.03 -18.58
C VAL A 638 20.91 -14.03 -17.55
N GLY A 639 20.93 -12.73 -17.87
CA GLY A 639 20.38 -11.66 -17.03
C GLY A 639 20.19 -10.33 -17.76
N VAL A 640 19.66 -9.32 -17.06
CA VAL A 640 19.45 -7.96 -17.57
C VAL A 640 20.48 -7.01 -16.98
N PHE A 641 21.18 -6.27 -17.84
CA PHE A 641 22.18 -5.28 -17.44
C PHE A 641 21.53 -3.99 -16.91
N GLN A 642 22.07 -3.46 -15.82
CA GLN A 642 21.68 -2.21 -15.17
C GLN A 642 22.91 -1.32 -15.04
N SER A 643 22.90 -0.15 -15.67
CA SER A 643 23.99 0.82 -15.57
C SER A 643 23.96 1.52 -14.21
N ALA A 644 25.12 1.78 -13.62
CA ALA A 644 25.22 2.52 -12.36
C ALA A 644 26.06 3.79 -12.53
N THR A 645 27.25 3.66 -13.12
CA THR A 645 28.12 4.77 -13.52
C THR A 645 28.87 4.38 -14.80
N ASN A 646 29.70 5.29 -15.32
CA ASN A 646 30.56 4.97 -16.47
C ASN A 646 31.58 3.84 -16.20
N ASP A 647 31.86 3.51 -14.93
CA ASP A 647 32.96 2.62 -14.56
C ASP A 647 32.53 1.21 -14.11
N TYR A 648 31.25 1.01 -13.84
CA TYR A 648 30.70 -0.31 -13.51
C TYR A 648 29.17 -0.36 -13.69
N GLY A 649 28.66 -1.57 -13.84
CA GLY A 649 27.24 -1.87 -13.93
C GLY A 649 26.96 -3.22 -13.28
N PHE A 650 25.69 -3.64 -13.32
CA PHE A 650 25.25 -4.87 -12.70
C PHE A 650 24.44 -5.71 -13.68
N ALA A 651 24.58 -7.02 -13.67
CA ALA A 651 23.60 -7.92 -14.31
C ALA A 651 22.68 -8.51 -13.25
N ARG A 652 21.37 -8.32 -13.43
CA ARG A 652 20.35 -9.03 -12.68
C ARG A 652 20.04 -10.34 -13.40
N LEU A 653 20.54 -11.45 -12.88
CA LEU A 653 20.34 -12.78 -13.42
C LEU A 653 18.89 -13.23 -13.31
N GLU A 654 18.49 -14.17 -14.17
CA GLU A 654 17.18 -14.82 -14.12
C GLU A 654 16.88 -15.51 -12.77
N SER A 655 17.92 -15.95 -12.05
CA SER A 655 17.82 -16.47 -10.68
C SER A 655 17.37 -15.41 -9.65
N GLY A 656 17.37 -14.14 -10.03
CA GLY A 656 17.18 -12.97 -9.17
C GLY A 656 18.48 -12.46 -8.52
N GLU A 657 19.60 -13.16 -8.71
CA GLU A 657 20.93 -12.79 -8.22
C GLU A 657 21.45 -11.56 -8.99
N LYS A 658 22.12 -10.62 -8.30
CA LYS A 658 22.69 -9.41 -8.92
C LYS A 658 24.21 -9.50 -8.88
N VAL A 659 24.85 -9.48 -10.05
CA VAL A 659 26.30 -9.69 -10.19
C VAL A 659 26.96 -8.42 -10.74
N LEU A 660 28.09 -8.03 -10.16
CA LEU A 660 28.86 -6.86 -10.61
C LEU A 660 29.55 -7.13 -11.95
N ILE A 661 29.49 -6.16 -12.86
CA ILE A 661 30.20 -6.16 -14.13
C ILE A 661 31.08 -4.90 -14.21
N PRO A 662 32.40 -5.04 -14.02
CA PRO A 662 33.34 -3.94 -14.21
C PRO A 662 33.37 -3.43 -15.66
N ARG A 663 33.74 -2.15 -15.88
CA ARG A 663 33.82 -1.52 -17.22
C ARG A 663 34.51 -2.38 -18.28
N ALA A 664 35.68 -2.96 -17.95
CA ALA A 664 36.46 -3.78 -18.87
C ALA A 664 35.74 -5.07 -19.32
N HIS A 665 34.65 -5.45 -18.63
CA HIS A 665 33.92 -6.70 -18.82
C HIS A 665 32.45 -6.50 -19.21
N MET A 666 32.02 -5.26 -19.46
CA MET A 666 30.67 -4.94 -19.95
C MET A 666 30.44 -5.36 -21.40
N ASN A 667 31.52 -5.45 -22.20
CA ASN A 667 31.46 -5.84 -23.61
C ASN A 667 30.40 -5.04 -24.42
N GLY A 668 30.26 -3.75 -24.09
CA GLY A 668 29.31 -2.83 -24.72
C GLY A 668 27.83 -3.04 -24.35
N ALA A 669 27.51 -3.72 -23.24
CA ALA A 669 26.15 -3.77 -22.72
C ALA A 669 25.69 -2.36 -22.25
N VAL A 670 24.45 -2.01 -22.56
CA VAL A 670 23.81 -0.74 -22.18
C VAL A 670 22.63 -1.01 -21.25
N ASP A 671 22.16 0.02 -20.55
CA ASP A 671 21.08 -0.14 -19.57
C ASP A 671 19.85 -0.82 -20.18
N GLY A 672 19.36 -1.88 -19.53
CA GLY A 672 18.24 -2.71 -20.01
C GLY A 672 18.60 -3.84 -20.97
N SER A 673 19.86 -4.03 -21.36
CA SER A 673 20.26 -5.12 -22.29
C SER A 673 20.13 -6.51 -21.67
N THR A 674 19.62 -7.49 -22.42
CA THR A 674 19.73 -8.92 -22.06
C THR A 674 21.16 -9.42 -22.37
N VAL A 675 21.83 -10.04 -21.39
CA VAL A 675 23.23 -10.46 -21.46
C VAL A 675 23.44 -11.89 -20.97
N LEU A 676 24.27 -12.66 -21.67
CA LEU A 676 24.84 -13.92 -21.21
C LEU A 676 26.20 -13.62 -20.56
N VAL A 677 26.30 -13.89 -19.27
CA VAL A 677 27.47 -13.61 -18.46
C VAL A 677 28.18 -14.89 -18.03
N GLU A 678 29.51 -14.86 -17.99
CA GLU A 678 30.31 -15.88 -17.31
C GLU A 678 30.65 -15.36 -15.92
N THR A 679 30.18 -16.07 -14.90
CA THR A 679 30.51 -15.75 -13.52
C THR A 679 31.86 -16.36 -13.17
N TYR A 680 32.73 -15.57 -12.55
CA TYR A 680 34.03 -16.00 -12.04
C TYR A 680 34.26 -15.41 -10.64
N GLY A 681 35.18 -16.05 -9.89
CA GLY A 681 35.43 -15.73 -8.48
C GLY A 681 34.74 -16.72 -7.52
N LYS A 682 35.16 -16.71 -6.25
CA LYS A 682 34.48 -17.46 -5.17
C LYS A 682 33.21 -16.69 -4.77
N GLU A 683 32.20 -17.39 -4.26
CA GLU A 683 30.83 -16.87 -3.99
C GLU A 683 30.78 -15.39 -3.56
N LYS A 684 31.58 -14.98 -2.56
CA LYS A 684 31.61 -13.62 -1.97
C LYS A 684 32.16 -12.48 -2.85
N GLN A 685 32.78 -12.80 -3.99
CA GLN A 685 33.28 -11.82 -4.97
C GLN A 685 32.92 -12.30 -6.38
N LYS A 686 31.68 -12.78 -6.55
CA LYS A 686 31.21 -13.24 -7.84
C LYS A 686 31.08 -12.03 -8.76
N ALA A 687 32.01 -11.93 -9.70
CA ALA A 687 31.99 -10.94 -10.77
C ALA A 687 31.58 -11.65 -12.05
N ALA A 688 30.98 -10.89 -12.95
CA ALA A 688 30.57 -11.38 -14.25
C ALA A 688 31.36 -10.70 -15.34
N ARG A 689 31.65 -11.45 -16.41
CA ARG A 689 32.00 -10.86 -17.70
C ARG A 689 30.92 -11.16 -18.71
N VAL A 690 30.51 -10.15 -19.47
CA VAL A 690 29.53 -10.32 -20.55
C VAL A 690 30.20 -11.09 -21.68
N ILE A 691 29.81 -12.37 -21.85
CA ILE A 691 30.27 -13.22 -22.95
C ILE A 691 29.58 -12.77 -24.23
N ARG A 692 28.27 -12.59 -24.14
CA ARG A 692 27.39 -12.25 -25.26
C ARG A 692 26.26 -11.35 -24.77
N LYS A 693 25.76 -10.47 -25.63
CA LYS A 693 24.57 -9.67 -25.40
C LYS A 693 23.55 -9.93 -26.50
N LYS A 694 22.26 -9.79 -26.17
CA LYS A 694 21.18 -9.79 -27.14
C LYS A 694 21.33 -8.54 -28.02
N LYS A 695 21.06 -8.71 -29.31
CA LYS A 695 20.92 -7.59 -30.23
C LYS A 695 19.54 -7.00 -30.03
N THR A 696 19.46 -5.95 -29.23
CA THR A 696 18.27 -5.14 -29.04
C THR A 696 18.49 -3.77 -29.63
N TRP A 697 17.46 -3.26 -30.29
CA TRP A 697 17.39 -1.85 -30.67
C TRP A 697 17.02 -1.05 -29.42
N HIS A 698 17.81 -0.03 -29.12
CA HIS A 698 17.55 0.89 -28.02
C HIS A 698 17.18 2.24 -28.62
N LYS A 699 16.08 2.84 -28.13
CA LYS A 699 15.73 4.21 -28.48
C LYS A 699 16.63 5.18 -27.72
N ALA A 700 17.17 6.17 -28.42
CA ALA A 700 17.96 7.24 -27.84
C ALA A 700 17.77 8.53 -28.64
N VAL A 701 17.91 9.67 -27.99
CA VAL A 701 17.91 10.97 -28.64
C VAL A 701 19.34 11.40 -28.94
N GLY A 702 19.56 12.06 -30.08
CA GLY A 702 20.85 12.63 -30.43
C GLY A 702 20.80 13.60 -31.61
N ASN A 703 21.92 14.24 -31.92
CA ASN A 703 22.05 15.22 -33.00
C ASN A 703 22.82 14.65 -34.19
N ILE A 704 22.33 14.88 -35.41
CA ILE A 704 23.03 14.49 -36.64
C ILE A 704 24.21 15.42 -36.90
N VAL A 705 25.37 14.83 -37.17
CA VAL A 705 26.59 15.55 -37.56
C VAL A 705 27.19 14.92 -38.81
N GLU A 706 27.79 15.74 -39.66
CA GLU A 706 28.52 15.26 -40.84
C GLU A 706 30.03 15.28 -40.58
N LEU A 707 30.69 14.13 -40.80
CA LEU A 707 32.14 13.98 -40.73
C LEU A 707 32.63 13.25 -41.99
N ASP A 708 33.53 13.87 -42.74
CA ASP A 708 34.14 13.32 -43.96
C ASP A 708 33.12 12.79 -45.00
N GLY A 709 32.00 13.52 -45.21
CA GLY A 709 30.96 13.15 -46.17
C GLY A 709 30.03 12.01 -45.72
N LYS A 710 30.07 11.64 -44.43
CA LYS A 710 29.19 10.64 -43.82
C LYS A 710 28.47 11.22 -42.62
N TYR A 711 27.28 10.70 -42.36
CA TYR A 711 26.43 11.15 -41.27
C TYR A 711 26.58 10.29 -40.03
N TYR A 712 26.75 10.94 -38.89
CA TYR A 712 26.83 10.34 -37.57
C TYR A 712 25.78 10.94 -36.65
N VAL A 713 25.44 10.27 -35.55
CA VAL A 713 24.61 10.81 -34.48
C VAL A 713 25.43 10.96 -33.20
N HIS A 714 25.35 12.12 -32.57
CA HIS A 714 25.84 12.37 -31.22
C HIS A 714 24.71 12.16 -30.21
N LEU A 715 24.76 11.11 -29.39
CA LEU A 715 23.67 10.79 -28.48
C LEU A 715 23.73 11.67 -27.24
N ASN A 716 22.58 12.07 -26.71
CA ASN A 716 22.47 12.85 -25.47
C ASN A 716 22.81 12.02 -24.22
N ARG A 717 22.98 10.70 -24.38
CA ARG A 717 23.31 9.78 -23.28
C ARG A 717 24.80 9.42 -23.24
N VAL A 718 25.33 9.36 -22.02
CA VAL A 718 26.76 9.11 -21.73
C VAL A 718 27.14 7.62 -21.77
N ASP A 719 26.16 6.71 -21.85
CA ASP A 719 26.38 5.26 -21.84
C ASP A 719 26.75 4.67 -23.22
N TYR A 720 26.80 5.48 -24.28
CA TYR A 720 27.22 5.07 -25.62
C TYR A 720 28.55 5.70 -26.05
N PRO A 721 29.41 4.96 -26.80
CA PRO A 721 30.54 5.55 -27.49
C PRO A 721 30.02 6.41 -28.65
N SER A 722 29.93 7.72 -28.43
CA SER A 722 29.45 8.70 -29.40
C SER A 722 30.63 9.46 -30.05
N PRO A 723 30.58 9.87 -31.34
CA PRO A 723 29.47 9.77 -32.29
C PRO A 723 29.35 8.39 -32.99
N LEU A 724 28.13 8.00 -33.38
CA LEU A 724 27.83 6.72 -34.04
C LEU A 724 27.44 6.92 -35.51
N LEU A 725 28.00 6.12 -36.43
CA LEU A 725 27.67 6.21 -37.87
C LEU A 725 26.20 5.82 -38.11
N VAL A 726 25.47 6.67 -38.85
CA VAL A 726 24.05 6.44 -39.18
C VAL A 726 23.93 5.60 -40.46
N ASP A 727 23.14 4.53 -40.40
CA ASP A 727 22.88 3.64 -41.55
C ASP A 727 21.64 4.05 -42.33
N TYR A 728 20.61 4.60 -41.65
CA TYR A 728 19.40 5.10 -42.28
C TYR A 728 19.01 6.45 -41.66
N LEU A 729 19.04 7.52 -42.46
CA LEU A 729 18.80 8.89 -42.00
C LEU A 729 17.32 9.24 -41.84
N ASN A 730 16.41 8.49 -42.48
CA ASN A 730 14.98 8.78 -42.48
C ASN A 730 14.61 10.25 -42.77
N GLY A 731 15.36 10.89 -43.68
CA GLY A 731 15.14 12.30 -44.05
C GLY A 731 15.78 13.34 -43.11
N ALA A 732 16.54 12.94 -42.10
CA ALA A 732 17.27 13.86 -41.23
C ALA A 732 18.40 14.58 -41.97
N GLU A 733 18.57 15.87 -41.66
CA GLU A 733 19.64 16.74 -42.15
C GLU A 733 20.71 16.95 -41.07
N VAL A 734 21.82 17.62 -41.42
CA VAL A 734 22.86 17.99 -40.45
C VAL A 734 22.28 18.96 -39.43
N ASP A 735 22.69 18.81 -38.17
CA ASP A 735 22.20 19.56 -37.01
C ASP A 735 20.75 19.26 -36.60
N ASP A 736 20.08 18.28 -37.20
CA ASP A 736 18.79 17.80 -36.70
C ASP A 736 18.95 16.98 -35.42
N THR A 737 18.09 17.25 -34.44
CA THR A 737 17.86 16.37 -33.31
C THR A 737 16.90 15.27 -33.72
N VAL A 738 17.28 14.02 -33.45
CA VAL A 738 16.61 12.81 -33.92
C VAL A 738 16.39 11.82 -32.78
N VAL A 739 15.30 11.05 -32.87
CA VAL A 739 15.15 9.79 -32.14
C VAL A 739 15.71 8.69 -33.03
N VAL A 740 16.72 7.97 -32.53
CA VAL A 740 17.34 6.84 -33.21
C VAL A 740 17.06 5.54 -32.48
N GLU A 741 17.03 4.46 -33.24
CA GLU A 741 17.16 3.10 -32.75
C GLU A 741 18.60 2.65 -32.97
N VAL A 742 19.24 2.18 -31.89
CA VAL A 742 20.64 1.73 -31.87
C VAL A 742 20.70 0.23 -31.61
N GLU A 743 21.20 -0.55 -32.57
CA GLU A 743 21.51 -1.97 -32.42
C GLU A 743 23.02 -2.14 -32.19
N THR A 744 23.42 -2.66 -31.03
CA THR A 744 24.84 -2.83 -30.72
C THR A 744 25.35 -4.24 -31.07
N GLY A 745 26.19 -4.36 -32.10
CA GLY A 745 26.74 -5.64 -32.60
C GLY A 745 28.26 -5.58 -32.93
N LYS A 746 28.76 -6.43 -33.86
CA LYS A 746 30.15 -6.35 -34.38
C LYS A 746 30.45 -4.99 -35.03
N ARG A 747 29.42 -4.40 -35.63
CA ARG A 747 29.32 -2.99 -36.02
C ARG A 747 28.02 -2.50 -35.40
N THR A 748 28.05 -1.34 -34.75
CA THR A 748 26.84 -0.68 -34.25
C THR A 748 26.03 -0.22 -35.46
N LYS A 749 24.74 -0.57 -35.50
CA LYS A 749 23.81 -0.01 -36.48
C LYS A 749 22.94 1.05 -35.85
N VAL A 750 22.69 2.11 -36.61
CA VAL A 750 21.89 3.25 -36.15
C VAL A 750 20.90 3.64 -37.24
N ASN A 751 19.62 3.58 -36.90
CA ASN A 751 18.55 4.03 -37.78
C ASN A 751 17.81 5.19 -37.12
N VAL A 752 17.64 6.29 -37.85
CA VAL A 752 16.74 7.36 -37.43
C VAL A 752 15.30 6.85 -37.54
N VAL A 753 14.57 6.93 -36.44
CA VAL A 753 13.14 6.59 -36.37
C VAL A 753 12.30 7.83 -36.66
N ARG A 754 12.67 8.97 -36.07
CA ARG A 754 11.95 10.23 -36.20
C ARG A 754 12.89 11.42 -36.07
N VAL A 755 12.68 12.43 -36.91
CA VAL A 755 13.29 13.76 -36.76
C VAL A 755 12.43 14.58 -35.80
N ILE A 756 13.04 15.12 -34.74
CA ILE A 756 12.35 16.02 -33.79
C ILE A 756 12.32 17.42 -34.38
N GLY A 757 13.47 17.90 -34.87
CA GLY A 757 13.62 19.23 -35.44
C GLY A 757 15.09 19.65 -35.45
N ASN A 758 15.34 20.92 -35.75
CA ASN A 758 16.69 21.47 -35.78
C ASN A 758 17.23 21.69 -34.35
N SER A 759 18.46 21.27 -34.05
CA SER A 759 19.03 21.32 -32.69
C SER A 759 19.27 22.75 -32.14
N PHE A 760 19.23 23.77 -33.00
CA PHE A 760 19.31 25.17 -32.61
C PHE A 760 17.94 25.79 -32.24
N ASP A 761 16.84 25.11 -32.54
CA ASP A 761 15.50 25.53 -32.12
C ASP A 761 15.29 25.26 -30.61
N PRO A 762 14.92 26.28 -29.81
CA PRO A 762 14.63 26.14 -28.39
C PRO A 762 13.56 25.10 -28.05
N HIS A 763 12.54 24.93 -28.91
CA HIS A 763 11.48 23.94 -28.69
C HIS A 763 11.99 22.52 -28.92
N THR A 764 12.81 22.32 -29.96
CA THR A 764 13.44 21.02 -30.25
C THR A 764 14.24 20.50 -29.06
N ALA A 765 14.95 21.37 -28.33
CA ALA A 765 15.69 20.97 -27.13
C ALA A 765 14.78 20.50 -25.98
N VAL A 766 13.62 21.13 -25.80
CA VAL A 766 12.62 20.71 -24.80
C VAL A 766 11.99 19.37 -25.21
N LEU A 767 11.60 19.24 -26.48
CA LEU A 767 11.06 17.98 -27.03
C LEU A 767 12.03 16.82 -26.89
N ALA A 768 13.31 17.04 -27.20
CA ALA A 768 14.37 16.05 -27.02
C ALA A 768 14.47 15.55 -25.58
N LEU A 769 14.41 16.48 -24.62
CA LEU A 769 14.44 16.14 -23.20
C LEU A 769 13.16 15.40 -22.78
N MET A 770 11.98 15.79 -23.26
CA MET A 770 10.73 15.06 -23.00
C MET A 770 10.81 13.61 -23.51
N GLU A 771 11.40 13.39 -24.67
CA GLU A 771 11.63 12.05 -25.24
C GLU A 771 12.59 11.19 -24.40
N ASP A 772 13.62 11.77 -23.78
CA ASP A 772 14.51 11.05 -22.84
C ASP A 772 13.74 10.52 -21.60
N TYR A 773 12.63 11.17 -21.24
CA TYR A 773 11.69 10.73 -20.19
C TYR A 773 10.52 9.89 -20.75
N ASN A 774 10.55 9.49 -22.03
CA ASN A 774 9.46 8.79 -22.73
C ASN A 774 8.12 9.55 -22.74
N ILE A 775 8.17 10.88 -22.82
CA ILE A 775 7.00 11.75 -22.90
C ILE A 775 6.91 12.29 -24.32
N THR A 776 5.94 11.79 -25.08
CA THR A 776 5.74 12.18 -26.48
C THR A 776 4.47 13.01 -26.63
N PRO A 777 4.54 14.26 -27.14
CA PRO A 777 3.35 15.10 -27.31
C PRO A 777 2.34 14.56 -28.34
N SER A 778 2.82 13.95 -29.43
CA SER A 778 1.97 13.44 -30.52
C SER A 778 1.14 12.24 -30.09
N PHE A 779 -0.07 12.12 -30.65
CA PHE A 779 -0.99 11.00 -30.41
C PHE A 779 -0.98 9.98 -31.57
N PRO A 780 -1.30 8.70 -31.30
CA PRO A 780 -1.59 7.72 -32.35
C PRO A 780 -2.76 8.15 -33.23
N GLU A 781 -2.77 7.74 -34.51
CA GLU A 781 -3.81 8.18 -35.46
C GLU A 781 -5.19 7.64 -35.07
N GLU A 782 -5.29 6.44 -34.49
CA GLU A 782 -6.54 5.86 -34.01
C GLU A 782 -7.20 6.74 -32.93
N VAL A 783 -6.38 7.33 -32.05
CA VAL A 783 -6.83 8.26 -31.00
C VAL A 783 -7.32 9.57 -31.62
N MET A 784 -6.59 10.10 -32.61
CA MET A 784 -6.98 11.31 -33.34
C MET A 784 -8.26 11.11 -34.16
N GLU A 785 -8.44 9.94 -34.80
CA GLU A 785 -9.65 9.60 -35.52
C GLU A 785 -10.88 9.53 -34.59
N GLU A 786 -10.72 8.98 -33.39
CA GLU A 786 -11.78 8.99 -32.38
C GLU A 786 -12.08 10.42 -31.91
N ALA A 787 -11.05 11.22 -31.61
CA ALA A 787 -11.19 12.60 -31.17
C ALA A 787 -11.97 13.46 -32.18
N ARG A 788 -11.65 13.34 -33.48
CA ARG A 788 -12.31 14.09 -34.57
C ARG A 788 -13.78 13.70 -34.76
N LYS A 789 -14.22 12.53 -34.27
CA LYS A 789 -15.64 12.10 -34.34
C LYS A 789 -16.49 12.70 -33.23
N VAL A 790 -15.88 13.22 -32.17
CA VAL A 790 -16.62 13.88 -31.07
C VAL A 790 -17.26 15.17 -31.59
N PRO A 791 -18.57 15.36 -31.45
CA PRO A 791 -19.23 16.59 -31.90
C PRO A 791 -18.71 17.84 -31.18
N ASN A 792 -18.50 18.92 -31.94
CA ASN A 792 -18.06 20.21 -31.39
C ASN A 792 -19.20 21.06 -30.80
N LYS A 793 -20.43 20.55 -30.76
CA LYS A 793 -21.61 21.22 -30.17
C LYS A 793 -22.48 20.19 -29.48
N LEU A 794 -23.16 20.62 -28.41
CA LEU A 794 -24.10 19.78 -27.68
C LEU A 794 -25.34 19.49 -28.52
N SER A 795 -25.79 18.24 -28.46
CA SER A 795 -27.07 17.79 -29.02
C SER A 795 -28.21 17.95 -28.01
N GLU A 796 -29.46 17.83 -28.46
CA GLU A 796 -30.63 17.80 -27.55
C GLU A 796 -30.59 16.60 -26.60
N GLU A 797 -29.98 15.48 -27.01
CA GLU A 797 -29.81 14.29 -26.17
C GLU A 797 -28.82 14.56 -25.03
N ASP A 798 -27.74 15.29 -25.30
CA ASP A 798 -26.74 15.66 -24.27
C ASP A 798 -27.32 16.51 -23.14
N LEU A 799 -28.41 17.25 -23.42
CA LEU A 799 -29.08 18.11 -22.45
C LEU A 799 -30.07 17.37 -21.55
N GLN A 800 -30.49 16.15 -21.92
CA GLN A 800 -31.50 15.41 -21.16
C GLN A 800 -30.98 15.00 -19.78
N GLY A 801 -31.82 15.18 -18.75
CA GLY A 801 -31.51 14.77 -17.38
C GLY A 801 -30.51 15.69 -16.64
N ARG A 802 -30.00 16.75 -17.28
CA ARG A 802 -29.04 17.68 -16.68
C ARG A 802 -29.70 18.93 -16.11
N LEU A 803 -29.16 19.44 -15.01
CA LEU A 803 -29.59 20.72 -14.44
C LEU A 803 -29.16 21.88 -15.35
N ASP A 804 -30.13 22.68 -15.80
CA ASP A 804 -29.87 23.86 -16.62
C ASP A 804 -29.45 25.06 -15.76
N LEU A 805 -28.16 25.38 -15.83
CA LEU A 805 -27.52 26.48 -15.11
C LEU A 805 -27.10 27.62 -16.06
N ARG A 806 -27.50 27.59 -17.34
CA ARG A 806 -27.04 28.57 -18.35
C ARG A 806 -27.43 30.01 -18.01
N ALA A 807 -28.49 30.21 -17.22
CA ALA A 807 -28.90 31.53 -16.75
C ALA A 807 -28.07 32.03 -15.54
N MET A 808 -27.46 31.12 -14.78
CA MET A 808 -26.71 31.43 -13.55
C MET A 808 -25.42 32.20 -13.88
N THR A 809 -24.98 33.08 -12.97
CA THR A 809 -23.74 33.83 -13.15
C THR A 809 -22.54 32.95 -12.78
N ILE A 810 -22.06 32.22 -13.79
CA ILE A 810 -20.91 31.32 -13.72
C ILE A 810 -19.76 31.93 -14.54
N PHE A 811 -18.52 31.79 -14.11
CA PHE A 811 -17.32 32.24 -14.85
C PHE A 811 -16.09 31.38 -14.49
N THR A 812 -15.08 31.38 -15.36
CA THR A 812 -13.80 30.70 -15.10
C THR A 812 -12.74 31.73 -14.66
N ILE A 813 -11.75 31.32 -13.87
CA ILE A 813 -10.62 32.16 -13.46
C ILE A 813 -9.32 31.35 -13.61
N ASP A 814 -8.52 31.69 -14.61
CA ASP A 814 -7.37 30.87 -15.00
C ASP A 814 -6.10 31.71 -15.26
N GLY A 815 -5.00 31.03 -15.58
CA GLY A 815 -3.82 31.68 -16.15
C GLY A 815 -4.14 32.32 -17.50
N LYS A 816 -3.43 33.40 -17.86
CA LYS A 816 -3.63 34.10 -19.14
C LYS A 816 -3.41 33.18 -20.35
N ASP A 817 -2.49 32.23 -20.22
CA ASP A 817 -2.07 31.33 -21.29
C ASP A 817 -2.86 30.00 -21.32
N ALA A 818 -3.71 29.76 -20.32
CA ALA A 818 -4.54 28.55 -20.25
C ALA A 818 -5.60 28.51 -21.36
N LYS A 819 -5.80 27.35 -21.96
CA LYS A 819 -6.80 27.12 -23.04
C LYS A 819 -7.80 26.02 -22.69
N ASP A 820 -7.49 25.23 -21.68
CA ASP A 820 -8.13 24.03 -21.17
C ASP A 820 -8.79 24.31 -19.81
N PHE A 821 -9.85 25.12 -19.81
CA PHE A 821 -10.60 25.45 -18.59
C PHE A 821 -11.37 24.24 -18.03
N ASP A 822 -10.81 23.61 -17.00
CA ASP A 822 -11.40 22.49 -16.26
C ASP A 822 -12.55 22.94 -15.35
N ASP A 823 -12.43 24.10 -14.70
CA ASP A 823 -13.33 24.54 -13.64
C ASP A 823 -13.96 25.92 -13.89
N ALA A 824 -15.19 26.08 -13.41
CA ALA A 824 -15.91 27.34 -13.35
C ALA A 824 -16.59 27.48 -11.99
N VAL A 825 -16.86 28.72 -11.57
CA VAL A 825 -17.37 29.01 -10.23
C VAL A 825 -18.59 29.94 -10.26
N SER A 826 -19.47 29.76 -9.29
CA SER A 826 -20.57 30.68 -8.98
C SER A 826 -20.71 30.84 -7.47
N ILE A 827 -21.25 31.98 -7.02
CA ILE A 827 -21.48 32.21 -5.59
C ILE A 827 -22.77 33.00 -5.36
N GLU A 828 -23.44 32.68 -4.26
CA GLU A 828 -24.53 33.44 -3.71
C GLU A 828 -24.31 33.61 -2.20
N LYS A 829 -24.55 34.82 -1.67
CA LYS A 829 -24.57 35.08 -0.23
C LYS A 829 -26.00 35.33 0.21
N HIS A 830 -26.48 34.52 1.15
CA HIS A 830 -27.82 34.64 1.68
C HIS A 830 -27.92 35.75 2.74
N ALA A 831 -29.14 36.16 3.06
CA ALA A 831 -29.40 37.28 3.97
C ALA A 831 -28.95 37.02 5.42
N ASP A 832 -28.87 35.75 5.82
CA ASP A 832 -28.37 35.31 7.13
C ASP A 832 -26.84 35.24 7.21
N GLY A 833 -26.14 35.54 6.11
CA GLY A 833 -24.69 35.53 6.01
C GLY A 833 -24.09 34.19 5.60
N SER A 834 -24.90 33.17 5.36
CA SER A 834 -24.44 31.91 4.74
C SER A 834 -24.14 32.09 3.25
N PHE A 835 -23.38 31.15 2.68
CA PHE A 835 -22.97 31.18 1.26
C PHE A 835 -23.31 29.88 0.57
N ARG A 836 -23.79 29.98 -0.66
CA ARG A 836 -23.84 28.87 -1.61
C ARG A 836 -22.74 29.05 -2.65
N LEU A 837 -21.78 28.14 -2.67
CA LEU A 837 -20.70 28.07 -3.65
C LEU A 837 -21.01 26.99 -4.68
N GLY A 838 -21.00 27.32 -5.96
CA GLY A 838 -21.02 26.34 -7.06
C GLY A 838 -19.62 26.19 -7.66
N VAL A 839 -19.13 24.96 -7.75
CA VAL A 839 -17.92 24.57 -8.48
C VAL A 839 -18.35 23.64 -9.62
N HIS A 840 -18.13 24.05 -10.85
CA HIS A 840 -18.61 23.39 -12.06
C HIS A 840 -17.42 22.84 -12.84
N ILE A 841 -17.27 21.52 -12.91
CA ILE A 841 -16.09 20.87 -13.52
C ILE A 841 -16.45 20.29 -14.89
N ALA A 842 -15.58 20.48 -15.88
CA ALA A 842 -15.69 19.91 -17.21
C ALA A 842 -16.04 18.42 -17.17
N ASP A 843 -17.12 18.05 -17.87
CA ASP A 843 -17.60 16.68 -17.89
C ASP A 843 -16.85 15.83 -18.94
N VAL A 844 -15.56 15.58 -18.70
CA VAL A 844 -14.69 14.84 -19.63
C VAL A 844 -15.11 13.38 -19.76
N SER A 845 -15.59 12.78 -18.67
CA SER A 845 -16.07 11.39 -18.64
C SER A 845 -17.26 11.13 -19.58
N HIS A 846 -18.00 12.19 -19.95
CA HIS A 846 -19.01 12.11 -21.00
C HIS A 846 -18.42 11.79 -22.37
N TYR A 847 -17.30 12.42 -22.72
CA TYR A 847 -16.68 12.28 -24.04
C TYR A 847 -15.67 11.14 -24.12
N VAL A 848 -14.91 10.90 -23.04
CA VAL A 848 -13.89 9.84 -22.98
C VAL A 848 -14.47 8.60 -22.30
N LYS A 849 -15.00 7.68 -23.10
CA LYS A 849 -15.63 6.44 -22.61
C LYS A 849 -14.58 5.43 -22.15
N GLU A 850 -14.88 4.70 -21.07
CA GLU A 850 -13.98 3.67 -20.52
C GLU A 850 -13.62 2.64 -21.62
N ASP A 851 -12.33 2.28 -21.69
CA ASP A 851 -11.72 1.36 -22.67
C ASP A 851 -11.78 1.79 -24.16
N SER A 852 -12.15 3.04 -24.46
CA SER A 852 -11.95 3.65 -25.78
C SER A 852 -10.47 3.89 -26.12
N PHE A 853 -10.13 4.24 -27.37
CA PHE A 853 -8.74 4.60 -27.71
C PHE A 853 -8.31 5.87 -26.96
N LEU A 854 -9.22 6.84 -26.81
CA LEU A 854 -9.01 8.02 -25.97
C LEU A 854 -8.73 7.65 -24.51
N ASP A 855 -9.46 6.69 -23.93
CA ASP A 855 -9.25 6.25 -22.55
C ASP A 855 -7.95 5.50 -22.35
N LEU A 856 -7.64 4.56 -23.24
CA LEU A 856 -6.40 3.78 -23.17
C LEU A 856 -5.17 4.70 -23.27
N GLU A 857 -5.23 5.71 -24.14
CA GLU A 857 -4.14 6.67 -24.28
C GLU A 857 -4.09 7.66 -23.10
N ALA A 858 -5.23 8.13 -22.58
CA ALA A 858 -5.28 8.94 -21.36
C ALA A 858 -4.73 8.17 -20.15
N ARG A 859 -5.03 6.87 -20.04
CA ARG A 859 -4.49 5.97 -19.02
C ARG A 859 -2.99 5.78 -19.17
N ASN A 860 -2.51 5.57 -20.41
CA ASN A 860 -1.10 5.41 -20.73
C ASN A 860 -0.30 6.66 -20.34
N ARG A 861 -0.79 7.86 -20.69
CA ARG A 861 -0.17 9.14 -20.32
C ARG A 861 -0.29 9.46 -18.83
N GLY A 862 -1.44 9.15 -18.21
CA GLY A 862 -1.72 9.35 -16.79
C GLY A 862 -1.96 10.80 -16.36
N THR A 863 -1.15 11.74 -16.86
CA THR A 863 -1.25 13.19 -16.61
C THR A 863 -0.72 13.97 -17.81
N SER A 864 -1.17 15.22 -17.97
CA SER A 864 -0.51 16.18 -18.87
C SER A 864 0.81 16.64 -18.27
N VAL A 865 1.78 16.96 -19.12
CA VAL A 865 3.13 17.45 -18.73
C VAL A 865 3.32 18.85 -19.29
N TYR A 866 3.65 19.80 -18.43
CA TYR A 866 3.84 21.21 -18.79
C TYR A 866 5.33 21.55 -18.74
N ALA A 867 6.01 21.43 -19.88
CA ALA A 867 7.44 21.57 -20.03
C ALA A 867 7.78 22.92 -20.67
N ALA A 868 8.11 23.92 -19.85
CA ALA A 868 8.31 25.30 -20.30
C ALA A 868 7.06 25.87 -21.02
N ASP A 869 7.16 26.18 -22.30
CA ASP A 869 6.07 26.66 -23.17
C ASP A 869 5.40 25.54 -23.98
N LEU A 870 5.88 24.29 -23.86
CA LEU A 870 5.31 23.12 -24.50
C LEU A 870 4.44 22.33 -23.53
N VAL A 871 3.39 21.73 -24.08
CA VAL A 871 2.50 20.84 -23.33
C VAL A 871 2.46 19.50 -24.05
N ALA A 872 2.70 18.41 -23.32
CA ALA A 872 2.26 17.09 -23.74
C ALA A 872 0.92 16.81 -23.05
N PRO A 873 -0.22 17.06 -23.72
CA PRO A 873 -1.50 16.92 -23.08
C PRO A 873 -1.86 15.44 -22.91
N MET A 874 -2.66 15.16 -21.88
CA MET A 874 -3.25 13.84 -21.66
C MET A 874 -4.29 13.51 -22.71
N LEU A 875 -5.05 14.51 -23.16
CA LEU A 875 -6.12 14.39 -24.15
C LEU A 875 -5.84 15.26 -25.38
N PRO A 876 -6.22 14.83 -26.59
CA PRO A 876 -6.10 15.63 -27.80
C PRO A 876 -6.77 17.01 -27.68
N GLU A 877 -6.23 18.01 -28.37
CA GLU A 877 -6.72 19.39 -28.32
C GLU A 877 -8.18 19.54 -28.78
N GLU A 878 -8.63 18.66 -29.69
CA GLU A 878 -10.02 18.57 -30.13
C GLU A 878 -11.00 18.36 -28.96
N LEU A 879 -10.55 17.75 -27.86
CA LEU A 879 -11.33 17.61 -26.64
C LEU A 879 -10.93 18.66 -25.61
N SER A 880 -9.66 18.67 -25.21
CA SER A 880 -9.14 19.44 -24.07
C SER A 880 -9.33 20.95 -24.25
N ASN A 881 -9.03 21.48 -25.43
CA ASN A 881 -9.15 22.91 -25.76
C ASN A 881 -10.51 23.27 -26.37
N ASN A 882 -11.43 22.31 -26.55
CA ASN A 882 -12.69 22.57 -27.25
C ASN A 882 -13.94 22.16 -26.49
N ILE A 883 -14.47 20.94 -26.72
CA ILE A 883 -15.79 20.56 -26.21
C ILE A 883 -15.79 20.28 -24.70
N CYS A 884 -14.66 19.87 -24.13
CA CYS A 884 -14.50 19.71 -22.69
C CYS A 884 -14.26 21.04 -21.98
N SER A 885 -13.49 21.95 -22.60
CA SER A 885 -13.16 23.26 -22.02
C SER A 885 -14.41 24.11 -21.76
N LEU A 886 -14.52 24.67 -20.56
CA LEU A 886 -15.63 25.52 -20.11
C LEU A 886 -15.58 26.95 -20.69
N LYS A 887 -15.51 27.05 -22.03
CA LYS A 887 -15.40 28.31 -22.78
C LYS A 887 -16.52 29.31 -22.46
N PRO A 888 -16.23 30.62 -22.49
CA PRO A 888 -17.23 31.64 -22.25
C PRO A 888 -18.26 31.70 -23.39
N TYR A 889 -19.51 31.93 -23.03
CA TYR A 889 -20.68 32.12 -23.89
C TYR A 889 -21.10 30.90 -24.72
N GLU A 890 -20.53 29.73 -24.45
CA GLU A 890 -20.92 28.48 -25.09
C GLU A 890 -21.53 27.51 -24.06
N ASP A 891 -22.48 26.67 -24.52
CA ASP A 891 -23.06 25.64 -23.66
C ASP A 891 -22.05 24.51 -23.47
N ARG A 892 -21.87 24.10 -22.21
CA ARG A 892 -20.91 23.06 -21.81
C ARG A 892 -21.49 22.15 -20.75
N LEU A 893 -21.14 20.88 -20.86
CA LEU A 893 -21.51 19.87 -19.87
C LEU A 893 -20.55 19.96 -18.69
N ALA A 894 -21.10 19.97 -17.49
CA ALA A 894 -20.32 20.01 -16.27
C ALA A 894 -20.88 19.06 -15.21
N LEU A 895 -19.98 18.51 -14.40
CA LEU A 895 -20.30 17.94 -13.11
C LEU A 895 -20.17 19.06 -12.07
N SER A 896 -21.31 19.51 -11.54
CA SER A 896 -21.41 20.66 -10.64
C SER A 896 -21.51 20.20 -9.20
N CYS A 897 -20.66 20.74 -8.32
CA CYS A 897 -20.72 20.61 -6.88
C CYS A 897 -21.20 21.94 -6.27
N PHE A 898 -22.41 21.95 -5.72
CA PHE A 898 -22.92 23.03 -4.90
C PHE A 898 -22.58 22.74 -3.44
N MET A 899 -22.08 23.74 -2.71
CA MET A 899 -21.68 23.64 -1.32
C MET A 899 -22.31 24.79 -0.53
N GLU A 900 -23.00 24.45 0.56
CA GLU A 900 -23.56 25.41 1.51
C GLU A 900 -22.59 25.62 2.65
N PHE A 901 -22.18 26.87 2.86
CA PHE A 901 -21.28 27.28 3.92
C PHE A 901 -22.01 28.14 4.94
N ASP A 902 -21.82 27.82 6.22
CA ASP A 902 -22.29 28.68 7.29
C ASP A 902 -21.49 30.02 7.34
N PRO A 903 -21.95 31.02 8.11
CA PRO A 903 -21.22 32.30 8.24
C PRO A 903 -19.79 32.18 8.82
N THR A 904 -19.38 30.99 9.30
CA THR A 904 -18.03 30.72 9.81
C THR A 904 -17.12 30.05 8.76
N GLY A 905 -17.66 29.69 7.59
CA GLY A 905 -16.95 28.99 6.52
C GLY A 905 -16.83 27.49 6.69
N VAL A 906 -17.72 26.86 7.48
CA VAL A 906 -17.85 25.41 7.52
C VAL A 906 -18.84 24.97 6.45
N CYS A 907 -18.45 24.03 5.59
CA CYS A 907 -19.37 23.39 4.65
C CYS A 907 -20.35 22.52 5.44
N VAL A 908 -21.63 22.88 5.42
CA VAL A 908 -22.69 22.19 6.16
C VAL A 908 -23.50 21.25 5.30
N ASP A 909 -23.53 21.50 3.99
CA ASP A 909 -24.22 20.66 3.00
C ASP A 909 -23.53 20.75 1.64
N TYR A 910 -23.71 19.75 0.79
CA TYR A 910 -23.30 19.80 -0.61
C TYR A 910 -24.18 18.90 -1.49
N ASP A 911 -24.26 19.25 -2.77
CA ASP A 911 -24.97 18.49 -3.80
C ASP A 911 -24.12 18.41 -5.07
N ILE A 912 -24.05 17.22 -5.68
CA ILE A 912 -23.24 16.98 -6.88
C ILE A 912 -24.19 16.53 -7.98
N VAL A 913 -24.23 17.28 -9.09
CA VAL A 913 -25.21 17.06 -10.16
C VAL A 913 -24.56 17.20 -11.52
N GLU A 914 -25.03 16.41 -12.49
CA GLU A 914 -24.76 16.68 -13.89
C GLU A 914 -25.56 17.90 -14.36
N SER A 915 -24.90 18.79 -15.09
CA SER A 915 -25.44 20.09 -15.43
C SER A 915 -25.00 20.55 -16.82
N VAL A 916 -25.72 21.53 -17.35
CA VAL A 916 -25.31 22.32 -18.49
C VAL A 916 -25.12 23.77 -18.04
N ILE A 917 -23.93 24.30 -18.29
CA ILE A 917 -23.56 25.68 -17.93
C ILE A 917 -23.32 26.50 -19.19
N ARG A 918 -23.35 27.82 -19.03
CA ARG A 918 -22.84 28.78 -20.01
C ARG A 918 -22.00 29.81 -19.25
N SER A 919 -20.68 29.67 -19.27
CA SER A 919 -19.78 30.60 -18.61
C SER A 919 -20.02 32.01 -19.16
N LYS A 920 -20.26 33.00 -18.29
CA LYS A 920 -20.51 34.39 -18.70
C LYS A 920 -19.22 35.17 -18.94
N LYS A 921 -18.08 34.64 -18.53
CA LYS A 921 -16.77 35.29 -18.72
C LYS A 921 -15.63 34.29 -18.48
N ARG A 922 -14.60 34.37 -19.31
CA ARG A 922 -13.25 33.88 -18.98
C ARG A 922 -12.52 35.00 -18.27
N MET A 923 -12.15 34.79 -17.01
CA MET A 923 -11.34 35.73 -16.25
C MET A 923 -9.90 35.21 -16.11
N THR A 924 -8.98 36.12 -15.85
CA THR A 924 -7.58 35.79 -15.55
C THR A 924 -7.27 36.11 -14.10
N TYR A 925 -6.39 35.34 -13.46
CA TYR A 925 -5.92 35.63 -12.09
C TYR A 925 -5.42 37.07 -11.94
N GLU A 926 -4.66 37.59 -12.91
CA GLU A 926 -4.13 38.96 -12.89
C GLU A 926 -5.24 40.03 -12.77
N ASN A 927 -6.20 40.02 -13.69
CA ASN A 927 -7.31 40.98 -13.67
C ASN A 927 -8.23 40.83 -12.45
N VAL A 928 -8.44 39.61 -11.94
CA VAL A 928 -9.23 39.41 -10.72
C VAL A 928 -8.50 39.99 -9.51
N ASN A 929 -7.19 39.76 -9.37
CA ASN A 929 -6.40 40.37 -8.31
C ASN A 929 -6.47 41.91 -8.37
N ARG A 930 -6.34 42.51 -9.56
CA ARG A 930 -6.50 43.98 -9.76
C ARG A 930 -7.86 44.50 -9.27
N VAL A 931 -8.94 43.77 -9.58
CA VAL A 931 -10.30 44.12 -9.11
C VAL A 931 -10.43 44.00 -7.58
N LEU A 932 -9.88 42.94 -6.99
CA LEU A 932 -9.88 42.75 -5.54
C LEU A 932 -9.04 43.81 -4.80
N GLU A 933 -8.00 44.34 -5.46
CA GLU A 933 -7.17 45.47 -4.98
C GLU A 933 -7.86 46.83 -5.15
N GLY A 934 -9.07 46.88 -5.73
CA GLY A 934 -9.91 48.08 -5.85
C GLY A 934 -9.82 48.78 -7.20
N GLU A 935 -9.13 48.21 -8.19
CA GLU A 935 -9.10 48.76 -9.55
C GLU A 935 -10.46 48.57 -10.24
N ARG A 936 -10.98 49.64 -10.85
CA ARG A 936 -12.19 49.58 -11.65
C ARG A 936 -11.86 49.16 -13.09
N LEU A 937 -12.22 47.93 -13.43
CA LEU A 937 -12.17 47.42 -14.80
C LEU A 937 -13.59 47.36 -15.37
N ASP A 938 -13.85 48.05 -16.49
CA ASP A 938 -15.20 48.20 -17.04
C ASP A 938 -15.88 46.85 -17.32
N ASP A 939 -15.14 45.88 -17.88
CA ASP A 939 -15.65 44.54 -18.20
C ASP A 939 -15.86 43.63 -16.97
N TYR A 940 -15.58 44.12 -15.76
CA TYR A 940 -15.73 43.39 -14.49
C TYR A 940 -16.77 44.02 -13.57
N ILE A 941 -17.34 45.19 -13.90
CA ILE A 941 -18.30 45.92 -13.04
C ILE A 941 -19.46 45.00 -12.59
N GLY A 942 -20.02 44.19 -13.50
CA GLY A 942 -21.11 43.26 -13.19
C GLY A 942 -20.72 42.05 -12.32
N PHE A 943 -19.42 41.83 -12.07
CA PHE A 943 -18.88 40.68 -11.36
C PHE A 943 -18.18 41.04 -10.05
N GLN A 944 -18.02 42.33 -9.74
CA GLN A 944 -17.31 42.79 -8.53
C GLN A 944 -17.91 42.22 -7.24
N LEU A 945 -19.23 42.27 -7.10
CA LEU A 945 -19.91 41.75 -5.90
C LEU A 945 -19.66 40.25 -5.69
N PRO A 946 -19.88 39.37 -6.69
CA PRO A 946 -19.47 37.97 -6.59
C PRO A 946 -18.00 37.77 -6.23
N LEU A 947 -17.07 38.51 -6.84
CA LEU A 947 -15.63 38.38 -6.55
C LEU A 947 -15.29 38.73 -5.09
N TYR A 948 -15.90 39.78 -4.53
CA TYR A 948 -15.71 40.12 -3.11
C TYR A 948 -16.33 39.08 -2.18
N GLN A 949 -17.49 38.51 -2.53
CA GLN A 949 -18.09 37.40 -1.78
C GLN A 949 -17.21 36.14 -1.82
N MET A 950 -16.60 35.85 -2.96
CA MET A 950 -15.66 34.73 -3.11
C MET A 950 -14.42 34.93 -2.25
N LEU A 951 -13.86 36.15 -2.22
CA LEU A 951 -12.74 36.50 -1.36
C LEU A 951 -13.09 36.30 0.12
N GLU A 952 -14.26 36.79 0.55
CA GLU A 952 -14.76 36.62 1.92
C GLU A 952 -14.87 35.14 2.28
N LEU A 953 -15.51 34.32 1.44
CA LEU A 953 -15.66 32.89 1.69
C LEU A 953 -14.32 32.15 1.69
N SER A 954 -13.41 32.44 0.75
CA SER A 954 -12.05 31.86 0.73
C SER A 954 -11.29 32.13 2.02
N HIS A 955 -11.41 33.34 2.59
CA HIS A 955 -10.78 33.67 3.87
C HIS A 955 -11.35 32.83 5.01
N LEU A 956 -12.67 32.64 5.04
CA LEU A 956 -13.33 31.79 6.04
C LEU A 956 -12.88 30.33 5.90
N ILE A 957 -12.88 29.76 4.69
CA ILE A 957 -12.42 28.39 4.40
C ILE A 957 -10.95 28.21 4.82
N ARG A 958 -10.04 29.14 4.45
CA ARG A 958 -8.63 29.09 4.88
C ARG A 958 -8.49 29.13 6.38
N ASN A 959 -9.29 29.93 7.07
CA ASN A 959 -9.27 29.98 8.52
C ASN A 959 -9.70 28.65 9.15
N GLN A 960 -10.70 27.97 8.59
CA GLN A 960 -11.09 26.63 9.04
C GLN A 960 -9.99 25.59 8.75
N ARG A 961 -9.41 25.56 7.55
CA ARG A 961 -8.25 24.70 7.23
C ARG A 961 -7.06 24.94 8.15
N LYS A 962 -6.75 26.22 8.44
CA LYS A 962 -5.71 26.60 9.40
C LYS A 962 -6.02 26.10 10.81
N LYS A 963 -7.28 26.12 11.26
CA LYS A 963 -7.72 25.55 12.56
C LYS A 963 -7.68 24.02 12.58
N ARG A 964 -7.81 23.34 11.44
CA ARG A 964 -7.61 21.88 11.31
C ARG A 964 -6.13 21.47 11.33
N GLY A 965 -5.22 22.40 11.07
CA GLY A 965 -3.77 22.15 11.07
C GLY A 965 -3.16 21.97 9.68
N ALA A 966 -3.85 22.41 8.62
CA ALA A 966 -3.35 22.34 7.25
C ALA A 966 -1.98 23.03 7.12
N LEU A 967 -1.04 22.35 6.45
CA LEU A 967 0.28 22.87 6.16
C LEU A 967 0.22 23.69 4.87
N SER A 968 0.96 24.79 4.84
CA SER A 968 1.08 25.66 3.67
C SER A 968 2.52 26.08 3.56
N PHE A 969 3.11 25.83 2.39
CA PHE A 969 4.49 26.18 2.07
C PHE A 969 4.47 27.25 0.98
N GLU A 970 5.22 28.34 1.18
CA GLU A 970 5.34 29.44 0.21
C GLU A 970 6.75 29.51 -0.36
N LEU A 971 7.20 28.43 -1.01
CA LEU A 971 8.49 28.42 -1.70
C LEU A 971 8.40 29.20 -3.03
N PRO A 972 9.31 30.15 -3.28
CA PRO A 972 9.33 30.91 -4.53
C PRO A 972 9.65 29.99 -5.70
N LYS A 973 8.96 30.20 -6.83
CA LYS A 973 9.22 29.51 -8.11
C LYS A 973 9.68 30.51 -9.16
N THR A 974 10.54 30.04 -10.05
CA THR A 974 10.98 30.79 -11.22
C THR A 974 9.92 30.74 -12.30
N LYS A 975 9.58 31.88 -12.88
CA LYS A 975 8.75 32.01 -14.08
C LYS A 975 9.59 32.60 -15.20
N PHE A 976 9.84 31.80 -16.23
CA PHE A 976 10.51 32.24 -17.44
C PHE A 976 9.53 33.02 -18.33
N VAL A 977 10.06 34.05 -19.00
CA VAL A 977 9.34 34.86 -19.99
C VAL A 977 9.98 34.59 -21.34
N TYR A 978 9.17 34.15 -22.29
CA TYR A 978 9.59 33.79 -23.64
C TYR A 978 9.16 34.87 -24.64
N ASP A 979 9.87 35.00 -25.75
CA ASP A 979 9.40 35.71 -26.95
C ASP A 979 8.54 34.80 -27.85
N GLU A 980 8.14 35.32 -29.02
CA GLU A 980 7.30 34.58 -29.98
C GLU A 980 8.01 33.38 -30.61
N ASP A 981 9.35 33.38 -30.60
CA ASP A 981 10.20 32.32 -31.18
C ASP A 981 10.67 31.30 -30.11
N GLY A 982 10.17 31.38 -28.87
CA GLY A 982 10.46 30.45 -27.79
C GLY A 982 11.78 30.72 -27.03
N PHE A 983 12.45 31.84 -27.30
CA PHE A 983 13.67 32.23 -26.59
C PHE A 983 13.37 32.94 -25.27
N ILE A 984 14.21 32.70 -24.26
CA ILE A 984 14.05 33.32 -22.94
C ILE A 984 14.51 34.78 -23.00
N ILE A 985 13.58 35.71 -22.77
CA ILE A 985 13.86 37.15 -22.68
C ILE A 985 13.89 37.67 -21.23
N GLY A 986 13.43 36.87 -20.28
CA GLY A 986 13.42 37.25 -18.86
C GLY A 986 13.08 36.10 -17.92
N ALA A 987 13.32 36.32 -16.65
CA ALA A 987 12.86 35.45 -15.57
C ALA A 987 12.40 36.30 -14.38
N SER A 988 11.34 35.88 -13.71
CA SER A 988 10.79 36.54 -12.53
C SER A 988 10.42 35.51 -11.47
N THR A 989 10.29 35.96 -10.23
CA THR A 989 9.80 35.11 -9.14
C THR A 989 8.28 35.22 -9.08
N GLU A 990 7.58 34.10 -9.19
CA GLU A 990 6.12 34.07 -9.13
C GLU A 990 5.64 33.79 -7.70
N HIS A 991 4.69 34.61 -7.24
CA HIS A 991 4.03 34.47 -5.95
C HIS A 991 2.52 34.25 -6.16
N ARG A 992 1.94 33.33 -5.39
CA ARG A 992 0.49 33.13 -5.35
C ARG A 992 -0.20 34.34 -4.73
N ARG A 993 -1.16 34.94 -5.42
CA ARG A 993 -1.98 36.05 -4.92
C ARG A 993 -3.39 35.56 -4.53
N GLU A 994 -4.31 36.49 -4.26
CA GLU A 994 -5.61 36.14 -3.68
C GLU A 994 -6.54 35.44 -4.68
N ALA A 995 -6.52 35.79 -5.97
CA ALA A 995 -7.32 35.10 -6.97
C ALA A 995 -6.96 33.61 -7.12
N GLU A 996 -5.66 33.29 -7.14
CA GLU A 996 -5.13 31.93 -7.18
C GLU A 996 -5.55 31.15 -5.92
N ARG A 997 -5.44 31.79 -4.75
CA ARG A 997 -5.84 31.19 -3.48
C ARG A 997 -7.35 30.94 -3.38
N ILE A 998 -8.18 31.83 -3.93
CA ILE A 998 -9.64 31.65 -3.97
C ILE A 998 -9.99 30.37 -4.73
N ILE A 999 -9.45 30.20 -5.94
CA ILE A 999 -9.72 29.00 -6.75
C ILE A 999 -9.14 27.76 -6.05
N GLU A 1000 -7.92 27.83 -5.52
CA GLU A 1000 -7.33 26.71 -4.74
C GLU A 1000 -8.24 26.28 -3.58
N ASP A 1001 -8.76 27.22 -2.79
CA ASP A 1001 -9.64 26.91 -1.66
C ASP A 1001 -10.96 26.27 -2.11
N PHE A 1002 -11.54 26.73 -3.21
CA PHE A 1002 -12.80 26.22 -3.74
C PHE A 1002 -12.64 24.83 -4.36
N MET A 1003 -11.55 24.61 -5.09
CA MET A 1003 -11.24 23.27 -5.63
C MET A 1003 -10.94 22.27 -4.51
N ILE A 1004 -10.23 22.69 -3.44
CA ILE A 1004 -10.01 21.83 -2.28
C ILE A 1004 -11.34 21.50 -1.59
N ALA A 1005 -12.23 22.47 -1.42
CA ALA A 1005 -13.55 22.22 -0.84
C ALA A 1005 -14.38 21.23 -1.68
N ALA A 1006 -14.43 21.41 -3.00
CA ALA A 1006 -15.11 20.49 -3.91
C ALA A 1006 -14.50 19.08 -3.88
N ASN A 1007 -13.16 18.98 -3.86
CA ASN A 1007 -12.43 17.72 -3.74
C ASN A 1007 -12.69 17.01 -2.39
N GLU A 1008 -12.82 17.75 -1.28
CA GLU A 1008 -13.25 17.21 0.02
C GLU A 1008 -14.68 16.65 -0.09
N CYS A 1009 -15.62 17.37 -0.72
CA CYS A 1009 -16.99 16.90 -0.96
C CYS A 1009 -17.07 15.67 -1.86
N PHE A 1010 -16.29 15.62 -2.96
CA PHE A 1010 -16.20 14.45 -3.83
C PHE A 1010 -15.69 13.22 -3.07
N ALA A 1011 -14.64 13.39 -2.26
CA ALA A 1011 -14.11 12.32 -1.43
C ALA A 1011 -15.11 11.85 -0.39
N GLN A 1012 -15.83 12.79 0.24
CA GLN A 1012 -16.83 12.50 1.24
C GLN A 1012 -18.01 11.72 0.65
N MET A 1013 -18.48 12.11 -0.55
CA MET A 1013 -19.50 11.36 -1.30
C MET A 1013 -19.02 9.94 -1.57
N MET A 1014 -17.86 9.77 -2.21
CA MET A 1014 -17.38 8.44 -2.60
C MET A 1014 -16.98 7.55 -1.43
N LYS A 1015 -16.55 8.14 -0.31
CA LYS A 1015 -16.27 7.37 0.90
C LYS A 1015 -17.56 6.86 1.56
N GLN A 1016 -18.64 7.63 1.53
CA GLN A 1016 -19.95 7.19 2.02
C GLN A 1016 -20.51 6.02 1.20
N THR A 1017 -20.23 5.96 -0.10
CA THR A 1017 -20.68 4.85 -0.95
C THR A 1017 -19.88 3.56 -0.73
N GLY A 1018 -18.65 3.66 -0.20
CA GLY A 1018 -17.74 2.52 -0.02
C GLY A 1018 -17.29 1.85 -1.33
N LYS A 1019 -17.56 2.50 -2.47
CA LYS A 1019 -17.23 1.98 -3.81
C LYS A 1019 -15.80 2.33 -4.20
N PRO A 1020 -15.18 1.54 -5.11
CA PRO A 1020 -13.88 1.88 -5.68
C PRO A 1020 -13.87 3.30 -6.27
N CYS A 1021 -12.90 4.10 -5.87
CA CYS A 1021 -12.65 5.44 -6.37
C CYS A 1021 -11.14 5.73 -6.35
N SER A 1022 -10.72 6.79 -7.05
CA SER A 1022 -9.38 7.33 -6.91
C SER A 1022 -9.32 8.29 -5.71
N TYR A 1023 -8.47 8.03 -4.73
CA TYR A 1023 -8.18 8.92 -3.61
C TYR A 1023 -6.76 9.49 -3.73
N ARG A 1024 -6.57 10.72 -3.26
CA ARG A 1024 -5.26 11.37 -3.19
C ARG A 1024 -4.75 11.29 -1.76
N ILE A 1025 -3.82 10.37 -1.55
CA ILE A 1025 -3.32 9.97 -0.23
C ILE A 1025 -2.02 10.70 0.06
N HIS A 1026 -1.85 11.20 1.28
CA HIS A 1026 -0.59 11.74 1.76
C HIS A 1026 -0.38 11.32 3.23
N LEU A 1027 0.54 10.39 3.44
CA LEU A 1027 0.81 9.79 4.76
C LEU A 1027 1.58 10.75 5.67
N GLU A 1028 1.60 10.44 6.96
CA GLU A 1028 2.45 11.14 7.94
C GLU A 1028 3.94 10.94 7.61
N PRO A 1029 4.83 11.90 7.92
CA PRO A 1029 6.27 11.79 7.64
C PRO A 1029 6.91 10.61 8.37
N GLU A 1030 7.92 10.01 7.74
CA GLU A 1030 8.72 8.96 8.39
C GLU A 1030 9.53 9.51 9.57
N TYR A 1031 9.67 8.72 10.64
CA TYR A 1031 10.38 9.16 11.85
C TYR A 1031 11.81 9.61 11.56
N HIS A 1032 12.58 8.88 10.74
CA HIS A 1032 13.96 9.25 10.41
C HIS A 1032 14.05 10.58 9.66
N ALA A 1033 13.19 10.79 8.65
CA ALA A 1033 13.21 12.01 7.83
C ALA A 1033 12.82 13.26 8.63
N LEU A 1034 11.80 13.14 9.50
CA LEU A 1034 11.41 14.24 10.38
C LEU A 1034 12.47 14.49 11.48
N HIS A 1035 13.05 13.43 12.06
CA HIS A 1035 14.11 13.56 13.06
C HIS A 1035 15.34 14.26 12.47
N GLU A 1036 15.76 13.89 11.26
CA GLU A 1036 16.90 14.54 10.57
C GLU A 1036 16.64 16.03 10.31
N ALA A 1037 15.44 16.40 9.82
CA ALA A 1037 15.08 17.80 9.64
C ALA A 1037 15.10 18.59 10.96
N LEU A 1038 14.62 17.98 12.05
CA LEU A 1038 14.60 18.56 13.39
C LEU A 1038 16.01 18.69 13.98
N ASP A 1039 16.90 17.71 13.81
CA ASP A 1039 18.31 17.79 14.23
C ASP A 1039 19.04 18.93 13.50
N ILE A 1040 18.81 19.08 12.18
CA ILE A 1040 19.39 20.16 11.40
C ILE A 1040 18.93 21.52 11.95
N MET A 1041 17.65 21.66 12.26
CA MET A 1041 17.12 22.89 12.84
C MET A 1041 17.69 23.18 14.22
N ASP A 1042 17.88 22.17 15.07
CA ASP A 1042 18.52 22.32 16.38
C ASP A 1042 19.99 22.79 16.22
N GLY A 1043 20.72 22.19 15.28
CA GLY A 1043 22.08 22.60 14.92
C GLY A 1043 22.20 24.02 14.35
N MET A 1044 21.13 24.54 13.73
CA MET A 1044 21.03 25.95 13.32
C MET A 1044 20.71 26.91 14.47
N GLY A 1045 20.46 26.39 15.68
CA GLY A 1045 20.12 27.17 16.87
C GLY A 1045 18.63 27.40 17.08
N TYR A 1046 17.74 26.72 16.35
CA TYR A 1046 16.31 26.74 16.62
C TYR A 1046 15.98 25.90 17.85
N LYS A 1047 15.01 26.32 18.67
CA LYS A 1047 14.58 25.57 19.84
C LYS A 1047 13.65 24.42 19.44
N VAL A 1048 14.23 23.27 19.13
CA VAL A 1048 13.47 22.12 18.65
C VAL A 1048 12.81 21.38 19.82
N ASP A 1049 11.51 21.10 19.68
CA ASP A 1049 10.77 20.28 20.65
C ASP A 1049 10.72 18.83 20.15
N PHE A 1050 11.74 18.03 20.50
CA PHE A 1050 11.80 16.63 20.11
C PHE A 1050 10.64 15.79 20.66
N LYS A 1051 9.81 16.31 21.58
CA LYS A 1051 8.54 15.65 21.96
C LYS A 1051 7.54 15.57 20.82
N LEU A 1052 7.71 16.40 19.78
CA LEU A 1052 7.00 16.26 18.51
C LEU A 1052 7.15 14.85 17.92
N LEU A 1053 8.26 14.15 18.22
CA LEU A 1053 8.59 12.80 17.75
C LEU A 1053 8.20 11.66 18.72
N SER A 1054 7.96 11.96 20.00
CA SER A 1054 7.65 10.95 21.04
C SER A 1054 6.16 10.59 21.15
N GLU A 1055 5.29 11.29 20.44
CA GLU A 1055 3.84 11.05 20.34
C GLU A 1055 3.44 10.86 18.87
N ARG A 1056 2.18 10.48 18.60
CA ARG A 1056 1.64 10.51 17.23
C ARG A 1056 1.80 11.92 16.63
N VAL A 1057 2.52 12.01 15.50
CA VAL A 1057 2.76 13.25 14.75
C VAL A 1057 1.44 13.64 14.08
N THR A 1058 1.02 14.90 14.24
CA THR A 1058 -0.21 15.41 13.60
C THR A 1058 0.11 16.68 12.80
N PRO A 1059 -0.67 16.99 11.74
CA PRO A 1059 -0.46 18.20 10.95
C PRO A 1059 -0.46 19.48 11.81
N MET A 1060 -1.37 19.54 12.79
CA MET A 1060 -1.46 20.65 13.75
C MET A 1060 -0.15 20.89 14.52
N LYS A 1061 0.51 19.82 14.98
CA LYS A 1061 1.77 19.93 15.71
C LYS A 1061 2.88 20.52 14.84
N ILE A 1062 3.01 20.04 13.60
CA ILE A 1062 3.98 20.57 12.63
C ILE A 1062 3.65 22.02 12.27
N GLN A 1063 2.38 22.34 12.05
CA GLN A 1063 1.94 23.70 11.74
C GLN A 1063 2.28 24.67 12.90
N GLN A 1064 1.98 24.28 14.14
CA GLN A 1064 2.31 25.07 15.33
C GLN A 1064 3.81 25.25 15.48
N PHE A 1065 4.60 24.21 15.20
CA PHE A 1065 6.05 24.28 15.19
C PHE A 1065 6.56 25.30 14.15
N MET A 1066 6.11 25.21 12.89
CA MET A 1066 6.50 26.15 11.84
C MET A 1066 6.09 27.60 12.15
N ARG A 1067 4.89 27.82 12.71
CA ARG A 1067 4.41 29.17 13.09
C ARG A 1067 5.29 29.87 14.11
N LYS A 1068 5.99 29.14 14.99
CA LYS A 1068 6.94 29.72 15.95
C LYS A 1068 8.07 30.47 15.26
N TYR A 1069 8.45 30.03 14.05
CA TYR A 1069 9.61 30.51 13.31
C TYR A 1069 9.27 31.37 12.09
N GLN A 1070 7.99 31.66 11.86
CA GLN A 1070 7.54 32.38 10.65
C GLN A 1070 8.14 33.79 10.50
N LYS A 1071 8.61 34.41 11.59
CA LYS A 1071 9.26 35.73 11.57
C LYS A 1071 10.79 35.67 11.50
N GLU A 1072 11.37 34.48 11.49
CA GLU A 1072 12.82 34.29 11.46
C GLU A 1072 13.36 34.55 10.04
N PRO A 1073 14.54 35.20 9.89
CA PRO A 1073 15.14 35.49 8.58
C PRO A 1073 15.38 34.26 7.68
N ASN A 1074 15.48 33.07 8.27
CA ASN A 1074 15.71 31.79 7.59
C ASN A 1074 14.48 30.86 7.61
N TYR A 1075 13.28 31.42 7.72
CA TYR A 1075 12.03 30.63 7.74
C TYR A 1075 11.83 29.79 6.46
N ASP A 1076 12.23 30.32 5.32
CA ASP A 1076 12.23 29.60 4.03
C ASP A 1076 13.07 28.30 4.06
N ILE A 1077 14.15 28.26 4.85
CA ILE A 1077 14.93 27.03 5.09
C ILE A 1077 14.17 26.06 6.00
N VAL A 1078 13.46 26.59 7.01
CA VAL A 1078 12.57 25.77 7.86
C VAL A 1078 11.46 25.15 7.03
N GLU A 1079 10.80 25.93 6.17
CA GLU A 1079 9.81 25.43 5.22
C GLU A 1079 10.39 24.37 4.30
N TYR A 1080 11.58 24.62 3.75
CA TYR A 1080 12.28 23.66 2.91
C TYR A 1080 12.56 22.34 3.62
N LEU A 1081 13.15 22.37 4.82
CA LEU A 1081 13.49 21.16 5.60
C LEU A 1081 12.25 20.37 5.98
N VAL A 1082 11.20 21.04 6.47
CA VAL A 1082 9.94 20.38 6.84
C VAL A 1082 9.30 19.78 5.59
N LEU A 1083 9.22 20.50 4.48
CA LEU A 1083 8.68 19.99 3.22
C LEU A 1083 9.41 18.73 2.75
N HIS A 1084 10.74 18.71 2.81
CA HIS A 1084 11.56 17.57 2.38
C HIS A 1084 11.51 16.39 3.35
N SER A 1085 11.03 16.58 4.58
CA SER A 1085 10.76 15.49 5.52
C SER A 1085 9.38 14.83 5.34
N MET A 1086 8.47 15.46 4.57
CA MET A 1086 7.13 14.92 4.32
C MET A 1086 7.15 13.78 3.30
N ASN A 1087 6.21 12.85 3.43
CA ASN A 1087 5.96 11.85 2.40
C ASN A 1087 5.43 12.48 1.12
N LYS A 1088 5.70 11.87 -0.03
CA LYS A 1088 5.05 12.29 -1.28
C LYS A 1088 3.59 11.85 -1.28
N ALA A 1089 2.71 12.69 -1.83
CA ALA A 1089 1.33 12.28 -2.06
C ALA A 1089 1.26 11.32 -3.26
N VAL A 1090 0.36 10.34 -3.19
CA VAL A 1090 0.17 9.30 -4.21
C VAL A 1090 -1.31 9.07 -4.45
N TYR A 1091 -1.65 8.49 -5.60
CA TYR A 1091 -3.00 7.99 -5.84
C TYR A 1091 -3.16 6.58 -5.28
N GLY A 1092 -4.32 6.28 -4.74
CA GLY A 1092 -4.69 4.94 -4.29
C GLY A 1092 -6.19 4.77 -4.18
N THR A 1093 -6.64 3.57 -3.84
CA THR A 1093 -8.08 3.26 -3.77
C THR A 1093 -8.65 3.29 -2.35
N ASN A 1094 -7.78 3.39 -1.34
CA ASN A 1094 -8.18 3.49 0.06
C ASN A 1094 -8.14 4.94 0.55
N PRO A 1095 -9.18 5.44 1.25
CA PRO A 1095 -9.23 6.80 1.76
C PRO A 1095 -8.40 6.97 3.04
N TRP A 1096 -7.06 6.87 2.94
CA TRP A 1096 -6.13 7.02 4.08
C TRP A 1096 -5.91 8.48 4.52
N GLY A 1097 -6.59 9.42 3.88
CA GLY A 1097 -6.52 10.85 4.18
C GLY A 1097 -5.28 11.55 3.60
N HIS A 1098 -5.22 12.86 3.85
CA HIS A 1098 -4.18 13.73 3.32
C HIS A 1098 -3.55 14.58 4.43
N PHE A 1099 -2.40 14.14 4.94
CA PHE A 1099 -1.73 14.75 6.08
C PHE A 1099 -1.40 16.24 5.86
N GLY A 1100 -0.89 16.63 4.69
CA GLY A 1100 -0.54 18.04 4.40
C GLY A 1100 -1.75 18.99 4.38
N LEU A 1101 -2.93 18.50 4.01
CA LEU A 1101 -4.17 19.29 3.96
C LEU A 1101 -4.96 19.19 5.27
N ALA A 1102 -4.54 18.32 6.19
CA ALA A 1102 -5.22 18.03 7.46
C ALA A 1102 -6.69 17.61 7.27
N THR A 1103 -6.95 16.74 6.30
CA THR A 1103 -8.28 16.16 6.04
C THR A 1103 -8.21 14.63 5.96
N SER A 1104 -9.26 13.95 6.44
CA SER A 1104 -9.44 12.49 6.32
C SER A 1104 -9.97 12.06 4.96
N ASP A 1105 -10.51 13.01 4.19
CA ASP A 1105 -11.30 12.77 2.99
C ASP A 1105 -10.77 13.69 1.90
N TYR A 1106 -10.02 13.10 0.96
CA TYR A 1106 -9.47 13.87 -0.15
C TYR A 1106 -9.26 13.00 -1.40
N LEU A 1107 -9.72 13.52 -2.53
CA LEU A 1107 -9.44 13.01 -3.86
C LEU A 1107 -9.24 14.18 -4.83
N HIS A 1108 -8.74 13.91 -6.02
CA HIS A 1108 -8.73 14.92 -7.08
C HIS A 1108 -9.89 14.62 -8.05
N GLY A 1109 -10.80 15.59 -8.23
CA GLY A 1109 -11.92 15.52 -9.18
C GLY A 1109 -12.18 16.85 -9.90
N THR A 1110 -11.22 17.78 -9.85
CA THR A 1110 -11.34 19.17 -10.31
C THR A 1110 -10.51 19.47 -11.55
N SER A 1111 -9.80 18.48 -12.11
CA SER A 1111 -9.03 18.66 -13.36
C SER A 1111 -9.01 17.40 -14.26
N PRO A 1112 -10.18 16.87 -14.66
CA PRO A 1112 -10.27 15.66 -15.49
C PRO A 1112 -9.76 15.83 -16.92
N ILE A 1113 -9.55 17.05 -17.44
CA ILE A 1113 -8.94 17.25 -18.76
C ILE A 1113 -7.47 16.82 -18.76
N ARG A 1114 -6.78 17.00 -17.64
CA ARG A 1114 -5.32 16.85 -17.54
C ARG A 1114 -4.84 15.78 -16.56
N ARG A 1115 -5.72 15.13 -15.80
CA ARG A 1115 -5.38 14.05 -14.85
C ARG A 1115 -6.31 12.85 -15.00
N TYR A 1116 -5.75 11.67 -15.22
CA TYR A 1116 -6.52 10.44 -15.40
C TYR A 1116 -7.23 10.02 -14.10
N ALA A 1117 -6.62 10.29 -12.94
CA ALA A 1117 -7.21 10.05 -11.63
C ALA A 1117 -8.55 10.78 -11.45
N ASP A 1118 -8.63 12.05 -11.87
CA ASP A 1118 -9.86 12.84 -11.84
C ASP A 1118 -10.92 12.30 -12.81
N LEU A 1119 -10.51 11.84 -14.00
CA LEU A 1119 -11.40 11.19 -14.96
C LEU A 1119 -12.02 9.91 -14.39
N VAL A 1120 -11.21 9.09 -13.70
CA VAL A 1120 -11.67 7.89 -12.98
C VAL A 1120 -12.61 8.27 -11.85
N ALA A 1121 -12.30 9.32 -11.07
CA ALA A 1121 -13.17 9.82 -10.02
C ALA A 1121 -14.51 10.30 -10.59
N HIS A 1122 -14.53 11.03 -11.69
CA HIS A 1122 -15.76 11.45 -12.39
C HIS A 1122 -16.62 10.27 -12.82
N ARG A 1123 -16.02 9.22 -13.40
CA ARG A 1123 -16.74 8.00 -13.76
C ARG A 1123 -17.35 7.33 -12.53
N ALA A 1124 -16.60 7.23 -11.44
CA ALA A 1124 -17.09 6.64 -10.20
C ALA A 1124 -18.25 7.46 -9.60
N MET A 1125 -18.12 8.79 -9.58
CA MET A 1125 -19.15 9.71 -9.11
C MET A 1125 -20.42 9.64 -9.97
N LYS A 1126 -20.29 9.67 -11.30
CA LYS A 1126 -21.45 9.53 -12.20
C LYS A 1126 -22.12 8.18 -12.09
N ARG A 1127 -21.34 7.11 -11.92
CA ARG A 1127 -21.89 5.79 -11.68
C ARG A 1127 -22.76 5.79 -10.42
N GLU A 1128 -22.33 6.50 -9.38
CA GLU A 1128 -23.15 6.75 -8.20
C GLU A 1128 -24.39 7.61 -8.51
N LEU A 1129 -24.23 8.74 -9.22
CA LEU A 1129 -25.37 9.64 -9.53
C LEU A 1129 -26.47 8.94 -10.34
N HIS A 1130 -26.08 8.11 -11.31
CA HIS A 1130 -27.01 7.35 -12.16
C HIS A 1130 -27.44 6.02 -11.53
N GLN A 1131 -26.86 5.66 -10.38
CA GLN A 1131 -26.97 4.32 -9.78
C GLN A 1131 -26.67 3.20 -10.82
N ALA A 1132 -25.76 3.49 -11.76
CA ALA A 1132 -25.45 2.68 -12.93
C ALA A 1132 -24.44 1.57 -12.59
N TYR A 1133 -24.78 0.75 -11.61
CA TYR A 1133 -23.95 -0.36 -11.14
C TYR A 1133 -24.25 -1.69 -11.84
N GLU A 1134 -25.09 -1.68 -12.87
CA GLU A 1134 -25.41 -2.86 -13.65
C GLU A 1134 -24.14 -3.34 -14.39
N GLY A 1135 -23.73 -4.60 -14.14
CA GLY A 1135 -22.46 -5.14 -14.65
C GLY A 1135 -21.20 -4.67 -13.90
N PHE A 1136 -21.32 -3.88 -12.83
CA PHE A 1136 -20.19 -3.39 -12.05
C PHE A 1136 -19.63 -4.47 -11.11
N ASP A 1137 -18.46 -5.02 -11.45
CA ASP A 1137 -17.69 -5.89 -10.55
C ASP A 1137 -16.77 -5.04 -9.66
N ALA A 1138 -17.15 -4.89 -8.39
CA ALA A 1138 -16.40 -4.10 -7.42
C ALA A 1138 -14.98 -4.63 -7.14
N GLU A 1139 -14.76 -5.96 -7.17
CA GLU A 1139 -13.46 -6.54 -6.85
C GLU A 1139 -12.48 -6.34 -8.02
N THR A 1140 -12.92 -6.67 -9.24
CA THR A 1140 -12.12 -6.44 -10.47
C THR A 1140 -11.89 -4.95 -10.70
N THR A 1141 -12.89 -4.10 -10.49
CA THR A 1141 -12.73 -2.63 -10.56
C THR A 1141 -11.72 -2.14 -9.53
N MET A 1142 -11.78 -2.64 -8.29
CA MET A 1142 -10.82 -2.24 -7.25
C MET A 1142 -9.39 -2.61 -7.63
N GLN A 1143 -9.16 -3.81 -8.17
CA GLN A 1143 -7.85 -4.25 -8.64
C GLN A 1143 -7.36 -3.42 -9.84
N ASN A 1144 -8.25 -3.14 -10.79
CA ASN A 1144 -7.94 -2.29 -11.95
C ASN A 1144 -7.59 -0.87 -11.51
N TYR A 1145 -8.41 -0.26 -10.65
CA TYR A 1145 -8.16 1.08 -10.13
C TYR A 1145 -6.86 1.11 -9.33
N GLN A 1146 -6.54 0.08 -8.55
CA GLN A 1146 -5.25 0.02 -7.86
C GLN A 1146 -4.08 0.07 -8.86
N ASN A 1147 -4.09 -0.77 -9.90
CA ASN A 1147 -3.05 -0.75 -10.93
C ASN A 1147 -2.99 0.60 -11.67
N TRP A 1148 -4.15 1.18 -12.01
CA TRP A 1148 -4.21 2.47 -12.69
C TRP A 1148 -3.73 3.62 -11.82
N MET A 1149 -3.99 3.60 -10.51
CA MET A 1149 -3.54 4.62 -9.56
C MET A 1149 -2.04 4.51 -9.28
N GLU A 1150 -1.49 3.29 -9.21
CA GLU A 1150 -0.04 3.06 -9.16
C GLU A 1150 0.65 3.62 -10.42
N HIS A 1151 0.09 3.33 -11.60
CA HIS A 1151 0.57 3.87 -12.87
C HIS A 1151 0.47 5.40 -12.93
N ALA A 1152 -0.68 5.98 -12.57
CA ALA A 1152 -0.89 7.43 -12.54
C ALA A 1152 0.10 8.13 -11.59
N SER A 1153 0.40 7.53 -10.44
CA SER A 1153 1.42 8.04 -9.50
C SER A 1153 2.83 7.99 -10.09
N SER A 1154 3.15 6.95 -10.86
CA SER A 1154 4.43 6.85 -11.58
C SER A 1154 4.54 7.87 -12.71
N CYS A 1155 3.47 8.07 -13.49
CA CYS A 1155 3.42 9.10 -14.53
C CYS A 1155 3.56 10.51 -13.97
N GLU A 1156 2.89 10.83 -12.85
CA GLU A 1156 3.05 12.12 -12.16
C GLU A 1156 4.50 12.34 -11.71
N GLN A 1157 5.15 11.33 -11.14
CA GLN A 1157 6.56 11.44 -10.74
C GLN A 1157 7.49 11.63 -11.95
N ASN A 1158 7.20 10.98 -13.07
CA ASN A 1158 7.97 11.14 -14.30
C ASN A 1158 7.77 12.53 -14.93
N ALA A 1159 6.54 13.03 -14.93
CA ALA A 1159 6.21 14.40 -15.32
C ALA A 1159 6.98 15.42 -14.46
N ASP A 1160 6.92 15.32 -13.13
CA ASP A 1160 7.66 16.18 -12.20
C ASP A 1160 9.18 16.15 -12.42
N LEU A 1161 9.74 15.02 -12.82
CA LEU A 1161 11.16 14.89 -13.14
C LEU A 1161 11.50 15.56 -14.47
N CYS A 1162 10.65 15.39 -15.48
CA CYS A 1162 10.79 16.02 -16.78
C CYS A 1162 10.68 17.56 -16.66
N GLU A 1163 9.64 18.06 -15.99
CA GLU A 1163 9.45 19.50 -15.77
C GLU A 1163 10.66 20.12 -15.05
N ARG A 1164 11.17 19.47 -13.99
CA ARG A 1164 12.39 19.93 -13.30
C ARG A 1164 13.63 19.88 -14.19
N ALA A 1165 13.75 18.90 -15.08
CA ALA A 1165 14.86 18.84 -16.02
C ALA A 1165 14.78 19.98 -17.05
N VAL A 1166 13.57 20.29 -17.53
CA VAL A 1166 13.30 21.42 -18.43
C VAL A 1166 13.56 22.75 -17.72
N ASP A 1167 13.12 22.92 -16.48
CA ASP A 1167 13.44 24.12 -15.68
C ASP A 1167 14.95 24.32 -15.52
N ARG A 1168 15.71 23.23 -15.35
CA ARG A 1168 17.18 23.28 -15.30
C ARG A 1168 17.79 23.62 -16.66
N LEU A 1169 17.26 23.07 -17.75
CA LEU A 1169 17.66 23.44 -19.11
C LEU A 1169 17.44 24.94 -19.35
N LYS A 1170 16.24 25.45 -19.01
CA LYS A 1170 15.90 26.88 -19.15
C LYS A 1170 16.70 27.77 -18.21
N THR A 1171 17.02 27.29 -17.01
CA THR A 1171 17.97 27.96 -16.10
C THR A 1171 19.36 28.09 -16.75
N VAL A 1172 19.87 27.01 -17.35
CA VAL A 1172 21.17 27.01 -18.04
C VAL A 1172 21.15 27.99 -19.22
N GLU A 1173 20.10 27.95 -20.06
CA GLU A 1173 19.93 28.86 -21.20
C GLU A 1173 19.89 30.33 -20.74
N PHE A 1174 19.12 30.64 -19.69
CA PHE A 1174 19.01 32.00 -19.16
C PHE A 1174 20.32 32.53 -18.53
N LEU A 1175 21.06 31.66 -17.82
CA LEU A 1175 22.29 32.05 -17.12
C LEU A 1175 23.52 32.10 -18.03
N GLN A 1176 23.42 31.71 -19.30
CA GLN A 1176 24.53 31.67 -20.27
C GLN A 1176 25.31 32.99 -20.34
N GLU A 1177 24.61 34.12 -20.39
CA GLU A 1177 25.23 35.46 -20.43
C GLU A 1177 25.77 35.95 -19.06
N SER A 1178 25.52 35.17 -18.00
CA SER A 1178 25.93 35.50 -16.64
C SER A 1178 27.19 34.76 -16.19
N VAL A 1179 27.77 33.91 -17.05
CA VAL A 1179 29.02 33.21 -16.75
C VAL A 1179 30.13 34.22 -16.44
N GLY A 1180 30.85 33.99 -15.34
CA GLY A 1180 31.89 34.88 -14.82
C GLY A 1180 31.37 36.07 -13.99
N LYS A 1181 30.05 36.30 -13.90
CA LYS A 1181 29.50 37.35 -13.05
C LYS A 1181 29.42 36.89 -11.59
N VAL A 1182 29.55 37.84 -10.67
CA VAL A 1182 29.28 37.64 -9.25
C VAL A 1182 27.77 37.77 -9.01
N ILE A 1183 27.19 36.76 -8.38
CA ILE A 1183 25.76 36.65 -8.08
C ILE A 1183 25.62 36.32 -6.59
N GLU A 1184 24.63 36.94 -5.94
CA GLU A 1184 24.28 36.64 -4.57
C GLU A 1184 23.32 35.43 -4.52
N GLY A 1185 23.50 34.56 -3.53
CA GLY A 1185 22.64 33.39 -3.38
C GLY A 1185 22.64 32.83 -1.97
N LYS A 1186 21.53 32.21 -1.60
CA LYS A 1186 21.31 31.62 -0.28
C LYS A 1186 21.59 30.12 -0.30
N ILE A 1187 22.37 29.63 0.66
CA ILE A 1187 22.67 28.20 0.77
C ILE A 1187 21.43 27.46 1.28
N VAL A 1188 20.88 26.55 0.46
CA VAL A 1188 19.65 25.78 0.78
C VAL A 1188 19.92 24.30 1.08
N SER A 1189 21.10 23.80 0.76
CA SER A 1189 21.52 22.45 1.13
C SER A 1189 23.05 22.35 1.19
N ILE A 1190 23.57 21.55 2.12
CA ILE A 1190 25.00 21.25 2.27
C ILE A 1190 25.14 19.74 2.45
N GLY A 1191 26.06 19.13 1.71
CA GLY A 1191 26.42 17.71 1.86
C GLY A 1191 27.90 17.49 1.63
N GLN A 1192 28.37 16.25 1.77
CA GLN A 1192 29.80 15.93 1.66
C GLN A 1192 30.40 16.27 0.27
N ASN A 1193 29.57 16.25 -0.76
CA ASN A 1193 29.97 16.46 -2.15
C ASN A 1193 29.89 17.93 -2.60
N GLY A 1194 29.36 18.85 -1.78
CA GLY A 1194 29.18 20.25 -2.15
C GLY A 1194 28.00 20.94 -1.47
N MET A 1195 27.59 22.10 -2.01
CA MET A 1195 26.49 22.92 -1.50
C MET A 1195 25.55 23.33 -2.62
N VAL A 1196 24.24 23.38 -2.36
CA VAL A 1196 23.24 23.93 -3.28
C VAL A 1196 22.92 25.36 -2.86
N VAL A 1197 22.97 26.29 -3.80
CA VAL A 1197 22.72 27.71 -3.61
C VAL A 1197 21.52 28.13 -4.45
N ARG A 1198 20.53 28.76 -3.82
CA ARG A 1198 19.37 29.36 -4.50
C ARG A 1198 19.61 30.85 -4.73
N LEU A 1199 19.45 31.29 -5.97
CA LEU A 1199 19.61 32.67 -6.41
C LEU A 1199 18.32 33.47 -6.15
N ASP A 1200 18.39 34.81 -6.28
CA ASP A 1200 17.26 35.72 -6.01
C ASP A 1200 16.02 35.45 -6.89
N ASN A 1201 16.25 35.00 -8.13
CA ASN A 1201 15.19 34.61 -9.07
C ASN A 1201 14.70 33.17 -8.86
N ALA A 1202 14.97 32.57 -7.68
CA ALA A 1202 14.64 31.20 -7.27
C ALA A 1202 15.34 30.06 -8.04
N MET A 1203 16.19 30.36 -9.02
CA MET A 1203 17.03 29.37 -9.69
C MET A 1203 18.05 28.74 -8.73
N GLN A 1204 18.53 27.53 -9.04
CA GLN A 1204 19.47 26.80 -8.20
C GLN A 1204 20.80 26.56 -8.93
N GLY A 1205 21.90 26.69 -8.20
CA GLY A 1205 23.23 26.28 -8.62
C GLY A 1205 23.92 25.40 -7.59
N PHE A 1206 24.99 24.72 -8.00
CA PHE A 1206 25.74 23.78 -7.18
C PHE A 1206 27.20 24.20 -7.07
N ILE A 1207 27.70 24.27 -5.84
CA ILE A 1207 29.13 24.45 -5.53
C ILE A 1207 29.72 23.06 -5.24
N PRO A 1208 30.50 22.47 -6.15
CA PRO A 1208 31.09 21.15 -5.95
C PRO A 1208 32.21 21.18 -4.90
N ARG A 1209 32.48 20.03 -4.27
CA ARG A 1209 33.54 19.86 -3.26
C ARG A 1209 34.92 20.35 -3.73
N ARG A 1210 35.23 20.24 -5.02
CA ARG A 1210 36.49 20.72 -5.64
C ARG A 1210 36.68 22.22 -5.47
N ASN A 1211 35.59 23.00 -5.47
CA ASN A 1211 35.61 24.46 -5.36
C ASN A 1211 35.59 24.92 -3.88
N LEU A 1212 35.65 23.96 -2.95
CA LEU A 1212 35.70 24.18 -1.50
C LEU A 1212 37.05 23.68 -0.94
N GLU A 1213 38.13 23.86 -1.71
CA GLU A 1213 39.48 23.53 -1.26
C GLU A 1213 39.83 24.31 0.02
N GLY A 1214 40.51 23.68 0.97
CA GLY A 1214 40.78 24.28 2.29
C GLY A 1214 39.61 24.24 3.28
N TYR A 1215 38.38 23.97 2.85
CA TYR A 1215 37.23 23.76 3.73
C TYR A 1215 37.08 22.30 4.19
N LEU A 1216 36.68 22.12 5.44
CA LEU A 1216 36.30 20.84 6.04
C LEU A 1216 34.78 20.80 6.18
N TYR A 1217 34.18 19.68 5.77
CA TYR A 1217 32.76 19.41 5.96
C TYR A 1217 32.50 18.94 7.39
N TYR A 1218 31.54 19.55 8.06
CA TYR A 1218 31.04 19.16 9.37
C TYR A 1218 29.56 18.77 9.22
N GLY A 1219 29.29 17.46 9.23
CA GLY A 1219 27.94 16.92 9.04
C GLY A 1219 26.98 17.32 10.15
N ASP A 1220 27.45 17.33 11.41
CA ASP A 1220 26.60 17.59 12.59
C ASP A 1220 25.98 18.99 12.63
N ILE A 1221 26.62 19.96 11.95
CA ILE A 1221 26.17 21.36 11.90
C ILE A 1221 25.93 21.84 10.47
N LEU A 1222 25.86 20.89 9.52
CA LEU A 1222 25.75 21.08 8.07
C LEU A 1222 26.49 22.33 7.59
N SER A 1223 27.81 22.34 7.77
CA SER A 1223 28.61 23.49 7.34
C SER A 1223 29.98 23.11 6.82
N TYR A 1224 30.51 23.98 5.97
CA TYR A 1224 31.90 23.94 5.56
C TYR A 1224 32.68 25.01 6.33
N VAL A 1225 33.80 24.63 6.97
CA VAL A 1225 34.66 25.59 7.69
C VAL A 1225 36.08 25.53 7.12
N HIS A 1226 36.62 26.68 6.73
CA HIS A 1226 37.97 26.80 6.22
C HIS A 1226 38.98 26.51 7.33
N LYS A 1227 39.99 25.67 7.03
CA LYS A 1227 41.00 25.21 8.00
C LYS A 1227 41.74 26.37 8.67
N GLU A 1228 42.13 27.37 7.88
CA GLU A 1228 42.99 28.49 8.31
C GLU A 1228 42.19 29.75 8.69
N THR A 1229 41.46 30.34 7.74
CA THR A 1229 40.67 31.57 7.95
C THR A 1229 39.50 31.42 8.92
N LYS A 1230 39.09 30.17 9.23
CA LYS A 1230 37.88 29.85 9.99
C LYS A 1230 36.58 30.43 9.38
N GLN A 1231 36.62 30.87 8.13
CA GLN A 1231 35.43 31.23 7.37
C GLN A 1231 34.49 30.03 7.32
N ARG A 1232 33.21 30.27 7.59
CA ARG A 1232 32.17 29.24 7.62
C ARG A 1232 31.16 29.53 6.50
N PHE A 1233 30.70 28.47 5.85
CA PHE A 1233 29.50 28.45 5.02
C PHE A 1233 28.49 27.52 5.68
N ALA A 1234 27.39 28.09 6.15
CA ALA A 1234 26.33 27.37 6.85
C ALA A 1234 25.00 27.45 6.09
N LEU A 1235 24.14 26.48 6.37
CA LEU A 1235 22.79 26.44 5.81
C LEU A 1235 22.03 27.74 6.12
N GLY A 1236 21.37 28.31 5.11
CA GLY A 1236 20.65 29.58 5.20
C GLY A 1236 21.49 30.85 5.08
N GLU A 1237 22.82 30.75 5.04
CA GLU A 1237 23.66 31.93 4.80
C GLU A 1237 23.54 32.42 3.35
N THR A 1238 23.59 33.74 3.19
CA THR A 1238 23.67 34.38 1.88
C THR A 1238 25.13 34.64 1.55
N ILE A 1239 25.58 34.17 0.41
CA ILE A 1239 26.96 34.23 -0.04
C ILE A 1239 27.04 34.84 -1.45
N GLN A 1240 28.18 35.44 -1.75
CA GLN A 1240 28.52 35.82 -3.11
C GLN A 1240 29.17 34.64 -3.82
N CYS A 1241 28.68 34.32 -5.01
CA CYS A 1241 29.17 33.24 -5.86
C CYS A 1241 29.57 33.79 -7.23
N VAL A 1242 30.57 33.22 -7.86
CA VAL A 1242 30.82 33.38 -9.30
C VAL A 1242 30.15 32.22 -10.02
N LEU A 1243 29.42 32.51 -11.10
CA LEU A 1243 28.98 31.47 -12.02
C LEU A 1243 30.18 30.98 -12.85
N GLU A 1244 30.70 29.80 -12.56
CA GLU A 1244 31.92 29.30 -13.21
C GLU A 1244 31.63 28.66 -14.55
N SER A 1245 30.67 27.74 -14.58
CA SER A 1245 30.37 26.96 -15.78
C SER A 1245 28.92 26.54 -15.82
N LEU A 1246 28.46 26.28 -17.04
CA LEU A 1246 27.13 25.78 -17.35
C LEU A 1246 27.30 24.57 -18.26
N SER A 1247 26.53 23.51 -18.01
CA SER A 1247 26.54 22.32 -18.85
C SER A 1247 25.13 21.99 -19.29
N ARG A 1248 24.89 22.08 -20.61
CA ARG A 1248 23.63 21.66 -21.24
C ARG A 1248 23.44 20.15 -21.20
N GLU A 1249 24.53 19.39 -21.27
CA GLU A 1249 24.53 17.92 -21.20
C GLU A 1249 24.17 17.39 -19.82
N THR A 1250 24.70 18.00 -18.75
CA THR A 1250 24.45 17.55 -17.37
C THR A 1250 23.37 18.37 -16.65
N LEU A 1251 22.80 19.37 -17.33
CA LEU A 1251 21.80 20.32 -16.79
C LEU A 1251 22.26 20.97 -15.48
N CYS A 1252 23.56 21.28 -15.39
CA CYS A 1252 24.21 21.74 -14.17
C CYS A 1252 24.65 23.20 -14.27
N VAL A 1253 24.39 23.96 -13.21
CA VAL A 1253 24.86 25.32 -12.98
C VAL A 1253 25.94 25.26 -11.91
N GLU A 1254 27.20 25.40 -12.29
CA GLU A 1254 28.33 25.32 -11.36
C GLU A 1254 28.71 26.70 -10.84
N LEU A 1255 28.76 26.80 -9.51
CA LEU A 1255 29.11 28.01 -8.79
C LEU A 1255 30.42 27.83 -8.02
N SER A 1256 31.09 28.95 -7.75
CA SER A 1256 32.18 29.03 -6.78
C SER A 1256 31.98 30.16 -5.79
N PRO A 1257 32.31 29.98 -4.51
CA PRO A 1257 32.21 31.06 -3.53
C PRO A 1257 33.25 32.16 -3.83
N VAL A 1258 32.85 33.42 -3.70
CA VAL A 1258 33.78 34.56 -3.70
C VAL A 1258 34.47 34.62 -2.34
N THR A 1259 35.75 34.29 -2.27
CA THR A 1259 36.58 34.52 -1.09
C THR A 1259 36.87 36.02 -0.96
N LEU A 1260 36.15 36.70 -0.07
CA LEU A 1260 36.47 38.08 0.30
C LEU A 1260 37.85 38.13 0.96
N GLU A 1261 38.84 38.68 0.27
CA GLU A 1261 40.08 39.10 0.92
C GLU A 1261 39.76 40.19 1.96
N LYS A 1262 40.07 39.87 3.23
CA LYS A 1262 40.18 40.74 4.42
C LYS A 1262 39.67 42.18 4.27
N ASN A 1263 38.59 42.50 5.01
CA ASN A 1263 38.61 43.57 6.03
C ASN A 1263 37.24 43.72 6.70
N LYS A 1264 37.12 43.24 7.95
CA LYS A 1264 36.52 43.94 9.09
C LYS A 1264 36.64 43.08 10.34
N GLU A 1265 37.41 43.58 11.30
CA GLU A 1265 37.55 43.01 12.64
C GLU A 1265 36.17 42.89 13.31
N PHE A 1266 35.76 41.67 13.66
CA PHE A 1266 34.74 41.44 14.66
C PHE A 1266 35.44 41.14 15.99
N VAL A 1267 35.32 42.08 16.93
CA VAL A 1267 35.85 41.99 18.29
C VAL A 1267 35.03 40.96 19.08
N LEU A 1268 35.65 39.84 19.44
CA LEU A 1268 35.11 38.91 20.43
C LEU A 1268 35.31 39.49 21.84
N SER A 1269 34.22 39.86 22.50
CA SER A 1269 34.21 40.15 23.94
C SER A 1269 34.33 38.85 24.75
N PRO A 1270 35.27 38.72 25.70
CA PRO A 1270 35.49 37.50 26.46
C PRO A 1270 34.84 37.55 27.85
N THR A 1271 34.04 36.54 28.21
CA THR A 1271 33.92 36.02 29.59
C THR A 1271 33.25 34.64 29.57
N LYS A 1272 34.02 33.56 29.82
CA LYS A 1272 34.07 32.75 31.07
C LYS A 1272 32.82 31.86 31.27
N LYS A 1273 32.94 30.55 31.00
CA LYS A 1273 33.35 29.44 31.92
C LYS A 1273 32.16 28.85 32.71
N SER A 1274 32.03 27.52 32.61
CA SER A 1274 31.13 26.57 33.30
C SER A 1274 29.63 26.79 33.03
N VAL A 1275 28.83 25.81 32.64
CA VAL A 1275 28.81 24.34 32.86
C VAL A 1275 28.46 23.65 31.55
#